data_AF-A0A1V5H8B0-F1
#
_entry.id   AF-A0A1V5H8B0-F1
#
_cell.length_a   1.000
_cell.length_b   1.000
_cell.length_c   1.000
_cell.angle_alpha   90.00
_cell.angle_beta   90.00
_cell.angle_gamma   90.00
#
_symmetry.space_group_name_H-M   'P 1'
#
loop_
_entity.id
_entity.type
_entity.pdbx_description
1 polymer ?
#
loop_
_entity_poly.entity_id
_entity_poly.type
_entity_poly.pdbx_seq_one_letter_code
_entity_poly.pdbx_strand_id
1 'polypeptide(L)'
;MHYRLEGDAERAAAVRLVDAGRAVVPSQVRLGDDGRPELWLVTSLPANGTVSLAVRSDASVAQPQTPVAVTAGTDGSELTNGVFTVRCPAAGETHFDPPVPASQLPAPIRGFRHGAGGWRGGGRVLSPRPVSSFKVEVTARGPVFAEVRCAVAFAGGGWYRASVRVADRLPFAEVREEYDAGDLDGGDFWELDLTRGWAPDMMEVASATSGTGFEKSKIEPLAKLGPTPDPIQAAWTITPDSAWYDPRTHLGFFVEAESQASPEAYAVAGFVPLHKGDWRRTNAIEIHTATPGQVCLRLPMSVRHASWLREVASENSPFSCHEHEPGLPVTYGRRVWALVLAHPDVAGLNPTVKNQFQGGVPRGPLARVRSLYGIVGLDRYKDYILEWPDTGAGYPRVFLRPEQIPALRQNLDKSPLAAALRRDSWLASGDETVATAALERTMRTLEWHAQYMLGTPTVGHHAMSGAYLKAAMADDVLAWPALPASERAALRARLALITYLYGEGDVITYANGCHTGPPNMGLAVSGAAGTYLALLPDHPMFERWRTHLAAYADYKMGANLAPGGGWFEYGGAYHMHGFARLSNGVVGLAAAEAPGRERLLDGIALDWSYYLNLLTPFDTRWGARMVPGLANSMPSFSGHFMEASGALSETMPELAAHLRWAWLANGSGNHDINPALERPWIEPKEPALASQIYPGVGVIFRAHQGPRETFMFLRAGYNWSHWTEDQGHFMLMSDGAVLMPFQSYQYGRSSSPEFDVCNLLRFGHPANRYPHSWPDSNVLAHAFGPTADYAWVSTGFPDWYIDPGTNPDFAPPADAPVGKGQLRPLAEGVAQQPGPFAWNRQVVFLKRLADKGADTFVFRDAATGPGRLAAWMNFNLLGRQADVTVTGDRIAVATEWPVTLNLAFPGEKGLTPDFYEQTFNIACWGGGPGVRPFTDGKPTSRNWVMQDGKPFTETPKAGTGVFEQHVVLRLPRTAGQDSLWALWPGRADTPPPALARLADGVLKITTAEETSYVFLDAAGGGFAGEDVVFAGSAGVVRIRDGRVRLALLGAPGRVGYKGHIIEGGIPFEQTVSLSGLEAGVHAAPSAAGLTYEALDVESAEVVPGLRKAVQGDVTEYVITGASPVRFAGDGVEVEAAGGALVVSPAGVRFVAPDRGYVRLSAGAVGVRGTGPFDLVFTDTGIEGTVDGDTRTLVCTWPAGIVRPMYRMDGVRWYAGFADNACISKGAAAPQFSLALGVTAGRHRVEVSEWGYPVPPPVPAVHTLSLGTP
;
A
#
# COMPACT_ATOMS: atom_id res chain seq x y z
N MET A 1 6.43 -24.52 29.41
CA MET A 1 5.62 -23.34 29.83
C MET A 1 6.36 -22.64 30.96
N HIS A 2 6.13 -21.34 31.14
CA HIS A 2 6.68 -20.56 32.25
C HIS A 2 5.65 -19.64 32.93
N TYR A 3 5.85 -19.41 34.23
CA TYR A 3 5.05 -18.51 35.04
C TYR A 3 5.96 -17.52 35.77
N ARG A 4 5.48 -16.31 36.04
CA ARG A 4 6.18 -15.40 36.96
C ARG A 4 5.90 -15.82 38.41
N LEU A 5 6.86 -15.64 39.30
CA LEU A 5 6.68 -15.88 40.74
C LEU A 5 6.71 -14.55 41.51
N GLU A 6 5.83 -14.40 42.51
CA GLU A 6 5.96 -13.32 43.50
C GLU A 6 6.98 -13.69 44.57
N GLY A 7 7.96 -12.82 44.83
CA GLY A 7 8.98 -13.02 45.87
C GLY A 7 10.41 -12.79 45.37
N ASP A 8 11.38 -12.94 46.26
CA ASP A 8 12.81 -12.87 45.92
C ASP A 8 13.33 -14.17 45.29
N ALA A 9 14.53 -14.10 44.71
CA ALA A 9 15.18 -15.22 44.03
C ALA A 9 15.42 -16.43 44.95
N GLU A 10 15.65 -16.18 46.24
CA GLU A 10 16.01 -17.21 47.23
C GLU A 10 14.80 -18.09 47.56
N ARG A 11 13.64 -17.48 47.81
CA ARG A 11 12.36 -18.19 48.00
C ARG A 11 11.94 -18.92 46.73
N ALA A 12 12.15 -18.32 45.57
CA ALA A 12 11.82 -18.92 44.29
C ALA A 12 12.65 -20.19 44.02
N ALA A 13 13.94 -20.23 44.40
CA ALA A 13 14.79 -21.42 44.21
C ALA A 13 14.30 -22.67 44.99
N ALA A 14 13.57 -22.48 46.09
CA ALA A 14 12.97 -23.55 46.88
C ALA A 14 11.67 -24.12 46.27
N VAL A 15 11.14 -23.53 45.19
CA VAL A 15 9.89 -23.94 44.58
C VAL A 15 10.00 -25.31 43.90
N ARG A 16 9.01 -26.17 44.12
CA ARG A 16 8.79 -27.47 43.49
C ARG A 16 7.36 -27.56 42.98
N LEU A 17 7.18 -28.20 41.82
CA LEU A 17 5.86 -28.60 41.33
C LEU A 17 5.62 -30.07 41.65
N VAL A 18 4.45 -30.40 42.19
CA VAL A 18 4.03 -31.79 42.40
C VAL A 18 2.73 -32.10 41.64
N ASP A 19 2.61 -33.31 41.11
CA ASP A 19 1.39 -33.78 40.46
C ASP A 19 0.31 -34.22 41.48
N ALA A 20 -0.82 -34.72 40.99
CA ALA A 20 -1.92 -35.23 41.81
C ALA A 20 -1.51 -36.41 42.72
N GLY A 21 -0.49 -37.19 42.31
CA GLY A 21 0.12 -38.27 43.10
C GLY A 21 1.16 -37.79 44.11
N ARG A 22 1.39 -36.47 44.22
CA ARG A 22 2.44 -35.82 45.02
C ARG A 22 3.87 -36.10 44.56
N ALA A 23 4.08 -36.62 43.35
CA ALA A 23 5.41 -36.77 42.78
C ALA A 23 5.92 -35.44 42.24
N VAL A 24 7.21 -35.15 42.40
CA VAL A 24 7.82 -33.92 41.88
C VAL A 24 7.91 -33.98 40.35
N VAL A 25 7.41 -32.93 39.69
CA VAL A 25 7.45 -32.75 38.24
C VAL A 25 8.68 -31.93 37.86
N PRO A 26 9.38 -32.27 36.75
CA PRO A 26 10.50 -31.48 36.26
C PRO A 26 10.15 -30.00 36.14
N SER A 27 10.79 -29.19 36.97
CA SER A 27 10.59 -27.75 37.02
C SER A 27 11.92 -27.04 37.30
N GLN A 28 12.05 -25.80 36.87
CA GLN A 28 13.24 -25.00 37.16
C GLN A 28 12.88 -23.54 37.30
N VAL A 29 13.56 -22.85 38.20
CA VAL A 29 13.45 -21.40 38.32
C VAL A 29 14.65 -20.74 37.66
N ARG A 30 14.38 -19.75 36.80
CA ARG A 30 15.39 -18.87 36.20
C ARG A 30 15.04 -17.43 36.56
N LEU A 31 16.04 -16.58 36.74
CA LEU A 31 15.80 -15.13 36.72
C LEU A 31 15.59 -14.70 35.26
N GLY A 32 14.52 -13.97 35.00
CA GLY A 32 14.32 -13.23 33.75
C GLY A 32 15.38 -12.14 33.60
N ASP A 33 15.51 -11.58 32.41
CA ASP A 33 16.45 -10.46 32.17
C ASP A 33 16.01 -9.18 32.93
N ASP A 34 14.75 -9.12 33.41
CA ASP A 34 14.24 -8.09 34.33
C ASP A 34 14.54 -8.36 35.82
N GLY A 35 15.27 -9.44 36.11
CA GLY A 35 15.64 -9.87 37.45
C GLY A 35 14.53 -10.57 38.23
N ARG A 36 13.35 -10.80 37.64
CA ARG A 36 12.23 -11.48 38.32
C ARG A 36 12.32 -13.00 38.16
N PRO A 37 11.96 -13.79 39.19
CA PRO A 37 11.97 -15.24 39.09
C PRO A 37 10.84 -15.77 38.20
N GLU A 38 11.19 -16.66 37.28
CA GLU A 38 10.31 -17.38 36.37
C GLU A 38 10.37 -18.88 36.65
N LEU A 39 9.21 -19.50 36.89
CA LEU A 39 9.08 -20.94 37.03
C LEU A 39 8.77 -21.59 35.69
N TRP A 40 9.70 -22.39 35.20
CA TRP A 40 9.59 -23.16 33.97
C TRP A 40 9.27 -24.63 34.29
N LEU A 41 8.48 -25.28 33.43
CA LEU A 41 8.13 -26.69 33.57
C LEU A 41 7.92 -27.41 32.22
N VAL A 42 8.06 -28.73 32.27
CA VAL A 42 7.65 -29.67 31.20
C VAL A 42 6.60 -30.62 31.74
N THR A 43 5.48 -30.77 31.03
CA THR A 43 4.40 -31.71 31.37
C THR A 43 3.66 -32.17 30.11
N SER A 44 2.92 -33.27 30.22
CA SER A 44 2.09 -33.81 29.13
C SER A 44 0.63 -33.42 29.37
N LEU A 45 0.05 -32.61 28.49
CA LEU A 45 -1.37 -32.22 28.53
C LEU A 45 -2.17 -33.03 27.48
N PRO A 46 -3.03 -33.97 27.89
CA PRO A 46 -3.89 -34.70 26.95
C PRO A 46 -4.93 -33.77 26.31
N ALA A 47 -5.28 -34.04 25.05
CA ALA A 47 -6.33 -33.31 24.35
C ALA A 47 -7.66 -33.37 25.12
N ASN A 48 -8.31 -32.22 25.31
CA ASN A 48 -9.52 -32.04 26.11
C ASN A 48 -9.41 -32.56 27.57
N GLY A 49 -8.20 -32.76 28.08
CA GLY A 49 -7.97 -33.19 29.44
C GLY A 49 -7.40 -32.08 30.31
N THR A 50 -7.27 -32.38 31.60
CA THR A 50 -6.76 -31.45 32.60
C THR A 50 -5.56 -32.05 33.31
N VAL A 51 -4.53 -31.25 33.54
CA VAL A 51 -3.39 -31.61 34.39
C VAL A 51 -3.38 -30.66 35.59
N SER A 52 -3.43 -31.23 36.80
CA SER A 52 -3.35 -30.46 38.04
C SER A 52 -1.95 -30.57 38.64
N LEU A 53 -1.31 -29.42 38.88
CA LEU A 53 0.00 -29.31 39.50
C LEU A 53 -0.11 -28.39 40.73
N ALA A 54 0.50 -28.77 41.84
CA ALA A 54 0.56 -27.94 43.04
C ALA A 54 1.97 -27.37 43.24
N VAL A 55 2.05 -26.07 43.54
CA VAL A 55 3.29 -25.37 43.90
C VAL A 55 3.59 -25.62 45.38
N ARG A 56 4.82 -26.03 45.71
CA ARG A 56 5.31 -26.21 47.08
C ARG A 56 6.66 -25.51 47.25
N SER A 57 6.93 -24.99 48.43
CA SER A 57 8.27 -24.52 48.81
C SER A 57 8.93 -25.59 49.67
N ASP A 58 9.85 -26.34 49.08
CA ASP A 58 10.59 -27.39 49.79
C ASP A 58 11.93 -27.64 49.09
N ALA A 59 12.96 -26.92 49.55
CA ALA A 59 14.31 -27.05 49.03
C ALA A 59 14.95 -28.43 49.33
N SER A 60 14.41 -29.20 50.29
CA SER A 60 14.95 -30.50 50.69
C SER A 60 14.66 -31.61 49.68
N VAL A 61 13.63 -31.44 48.84
CA VAL A 61 13.27 -32.41 47.80
C VAL A 61 14.02 -32.08 46.52
N ALA A 62 14.77 -33.04 45.98
CA ALA A 62 15.51 -32.88 44.74
C ALA A 62 14.57 -32.82 43.53
N GLN A 63 14.94 -32.04 42.51
CA GLN A 63 14.28 -32.11 41.20
C GLN A 63 14.52 -33.49 40.56
N PRO A 64 13.53 -34.06 39.85
CA PRO A 64 13.73 -35.31 39.13
C PRO A 64 14.85 -35.15 38.09
N GLN A 65 15.67 -36.18 37.92
CA GLN A 65 16.66 -36.21 36.87
C GLN A 65 15.97 -36.30 35.51
N THR A 66 16.34 -35.42 34.60
CA THR A 66 15.97 -35.49 33.19
C THR A 66 17.24 -35.69 32.35
N PRO A 67 17.11 -36.08 31.08
CA PRO A 67 18.25 -36.15 30.16
C PRO A 67 18.91 -34.80 29.85
N VAL A 68 18.36 -33.69 30.35
CA VAL A 68 18.92 -32.34 30.15
C VAL A 68 20.20 -32.17 30.96
N ALA A 69 21.32 -31.87 30.28
CA ALA A 69 22.58 -31.63 30.95
C ALA A 69 23.45 -30.59 30.22
N VAL A 70 24.32 -29.91 30.98
CA VAL A 70 25.41 -29.09 30.46
C VAL A 70 26.74 -29.63 30.98
N THR A 71 27.61 -30.04 30.07
CA THR A 71 28.95 -30.51 30.41
C THR A 71 29.98 -29.49 29.93
N ALA A 72 30.83 -29.02 30.84
CA ALA A 72 31.97 -28.18 30.47
C ALA A 72 33.12 -29.08 29.99
N GLY A 73 33.68 -28.78 28.82
CA GLY A 73 34.86 -29.45 28.28
C GLY A 73 35.91 -28.44 27.80
N THR A 74 37.11 -28.93 27.49
CA THR A 74 38.20 -28.11 26.92
C THR A 74 37.85 -27.52 25.56
N ASP A 75 36.97 -28.19 24.81
CA ASP A 75 36.60 -27.84 23.44
C ASP A 75 35.28 -27.02 23.36
N GLY A 76 34.61 -26.79 24.50
CA GLY A 76 33.35 -26.06 24.55
C GLY A 76 32.38 -26.51 25.66
N SER A 77 31.24 -25.83 25.75
CA SER A 77 30.11 -26.22 26.61
C SER A 77 29.14 -27.11 25.80
N GLU A 78 28.88 -28.33 26.24
CA GLU A 78 27.97 -29.27 25.57
C GLU A 78 26.60 -29.31 26.26
N LEU A 79 25.54 -28.95 25.53
CA LEU A 79 24.15 -28.99 26.00
C LEU A 79 23.44 -30.18 25.36
N THR A 80 22.82 -31.05 26.15
CA THR A 80 22.11 -32.25 25.66
C THR A 80 20.73 -32.36 26.28
N ASN A 81 19.79 -33.00 25.58
CA ASN A 81 18.51 -33.48 26.13
C ASN A 81 18.34 -35.00 25.94
N GLY A 82 19.44 -35.73 25.77
CA GLY A 82 19.44 -37.18 25.53
C GLY A 82 19.17 -37.59 24.08
N VAL A 83 18.45 -36.78 23.30
CA VAL A 83 18.18 -37.05 21.86
C VAL A 83 19.27 -36.46 20.98
N PHE A 84 19.73 -35.24 21.27
CA PHE A 84 20.84 -34.61 20.56
C PHE A 84 21.72 -33.81 21.53
N THR A 85 22.90 -33.39 21.06
CA THR A 85 23.81 -32.51 21.80
C THR A 85 24.28 -31.36 20.91
N VAL A 86 24.28 -30.13 21.44
CA VAL A 86 24.86 -28.95 20.79
C VAL A 86 26.10 -28.50 21.55
N ARG A 87 27.17 -28.19 20.82
CA ARG A 87 28.41 -27.64 21.38
C ARG A 87 28.49 -26.14 21.14
N CYS A 88 28.53 -25.40 22.23
CA CYS A 88 28.79 -23.96 22.27
C CYS A 88 30.26 -23.70 22.68
N PRO A 89 30.79 -22.48 22.53
CA PRO A 89 32.10 -22.11 23.07
C PRO A 89 32.23 -22.40 24.58
N ALA A 90 33.46 -22.51 25.06
CA ALA A 90 33.73 -22.71 26.48
C ALA A 90 33.34 -21.44 27.26
N ALA A 91 32.73 -21.62 28.44
CA ALA A 91 32.39 -20.50 29.30
C ALA A 91 33.65 -19.75 29.75
N GLY A 92 33.60 -18.42 29.73
CA GLY A 92 34.73 -17.54 30.01
C GLY A 92 34.53 -16.15 29.43
N GLU A 93 35.38 -15.22 29.85
CA GLU A 93 35.40 -13.85 29.34
C GLU A 93 36.82 -13.50 28.90
N THR A 94 36.95 -12.97 27.69
CA THR A 94 38.21 -12.53 27.11
C THR A 94 38.08 -11.07 26.70
N HIS A 95 39.01 -10.24 27.16
CA HIS A 95 39.19 -8.86 26.70
C HIS A 95 40.39 -8.80 25.75
N PHE A 96 40.29 -7.99 24.70
CA PHE A 96 41.31 -7.85 23.67
C PHE A 96 41.84 -6.42 23.67
N ASP A 97 43.13 -6.26 23.97
CA ASP A 97 43.88 -5.01 23.84
C ASP A 97 45.26 -5.31 23.21
N PRO A 98 45.48 -4.95 21.93
CA PRO A 98 44.55 -4.24 21.05
C PRO A 98 43.34 -5.12 20.63
N PRO A 99 42.22 -4.51 20.17
CA PRO A 99 41.09 -5.24 19.61
C PRO A 99 41.48 -6.19 18.47
N VAL A 100 40.82 -7.35 18.39
CA VAL A 100 41.04 -8.36 17.33
C VAL A 100 39.85 -8.44 16.38
N PRO A 101 40.02 -8.85 15.11
CA PRO A 101 38.90 -9.12 14.21
C PRO A 101 37.95 -10.19 14.76
N ALA A 102 36.64 -9.99 14.63
CA ALA A 102 35.61 -10.93 15.08
C ALA A 102 35.76 -12.35 14.45
N SER A 103 36.37 -12.46 13.27
CA SER A 103 36.70 -13.73 12.61
C SER A 103 37.64 -14.64 13.41
N GLN A 104 38.33 -14.11 14.43
CA GLN A 104 39.13 -14.92 15.37
C GLN A 104 38.28 -15.54 16.50
N LEU A 105 37.03 -15.12 16.66
CA LEU A 105 36.14 -15.64 17.69
C LEU A 105 35.48 -16.97 17.27
N PRO A 106 35.17 -17.85 18.23
CA PRO A 106 34.33 -19.01 17.95
C PRO A 106 32.88 -18.59 17.70
N ALA A 107 32.20 -19.25 16.75
CA ALA A 107 30.76 -19.04 16.53
C ALA A 107 29.91 -19.55 17.71
N PRO A 108 28.68 -19.03 17.90
CA PRO A 108 27.79 -19.44 19.00
C PRO A 108 27.50 -20.95 19.02
N ILE A 109 27.45 -21.58 17.85
CA ILE A 109 27.30 -23.04 17.69
C ILE A 109 28.53 -23.56 16.96
N ARG A 110 29.31 -24.41 17.61
CA ARG A 110 30.54 -25.01 17.06
C ARG A 110 30.29 -26.33 16.34
N GLY A 111 29.22 -27.01 16.68
CA GLY A 111 28.78 -28.27 16.09
C GLY A 111 27.64 -28.90 16.89
N PHE A 112 27.06 -29.95 16.34
CA PHE A 112 25.99 -30.72 16.97
C PHE A 112 26.18 -32.21 16.70
N ARG A 113 25.54 -33.08 17.49
CA ARG A 113 25.46 -34.51 17.22
C ARG A 113 24.10 -35.04 17.62
N HIS A 114 23.73 -36.16 17.03
CA HIS A 114 22.48 -36.85 17.28
C HIS A 114 22.76 -38.13 18.06
N GLY A 115 22.06 -38.36 19.17
CA GLY A 115 22.34 -39.43 20.13
C GLY A 115 23.83 -39.52 20.49
N ALA A 116 24.39 -40.74 20.42
CA ALA A 116 25.82 -41.01 20.59
C ALA A 116 26.63 -40.92 19.28
N GLY A 117 26.06 -40.35 18.21
CA GLY A 117 26.67 -40.24 16.89
C GLY A 117 27.86 -39.26 16.82
N GLY A 118 28.48 -39.21 15.64
CA GLY A 118 29.59 -38.29 15.35
C GLY A 118 29.18 -36.82 15.37
N TRP A 119 30.16 -35.94 15.60
CA TRP A 119 29.97 -34.49 15.48
C TRP A 119 29.73 -34.07 14.04
N ARG A 120 28.72 -33.24 13.87
CA ARG A 120 28.22 -32.69 12.61
C ARG A 120 28.15 -31.17 12.71
N GLY A 121 28.03 -30.56 11.54
CA GLY A 121 28.03 -29.14 11.33
C GLY A 121 29.35 -28.47 11.71
N GLY A 122 29.39 -27.14 11.60
CA GLY A 122 30.55 -26.36 12.00
C GLY A 122 30.33 -24.87 11.84
N GLY A 123 30.39 -24.14 12.96
CA GLY A 123 30.25 -22.69 12.96
C GLY A 123 31.57 -21.94 12.87
N ARG A 124 31.58 -20.82 12.14
CA ARG A 124 32.69 -19.85 12.09
C ARG A 124 32.17 -18.41 12.00
N VAL A 125 32.91 -17.45 12.54
CA VAL A 125 32.57 -16.02 12.39
C VAL A 125 33.20 -15.48 11.10
N LEU A 126 32.41 -14.76 10.31
CA LEU A 126 32.78 -14.13 9.04
C LEU A 126 32.59 -12.61 9.18
N SER A 127 33.42 -11.99 10.02
CA SER A 127 33.40 -10.55 10.23
C SER A 127 34.82 -10.03 10.50
N PRO A 128 35.28 -8.99 9.78
CA PRO A 128 36.54 -8.32 10.08
C PRO A 128 36.39 -7.29 11.21
N ARG A 129 35.16 -7.01 11.70
CA ARG A 129 34.89 -5.95 12.67
C ARG A 129 35.73 -6.15 13.95
N PRO A 130 36.46 -5.14 14.41
CA PRO A 130 37.27 -5.27 15.63
C PRO A 130 36.41 -5.47 16.88
N VAL A 131 36.83 -6.39 17.75
CA VAL A 131 36.16 -6.79 18.99
C VAL A 131 37.02 -6.43 20.19
N SER A 132 36.40 -5.80 21.19
CA SER A 132 37.03 -5.45 22.47
C SER A 132 36.82 -6.53 23.54
N SER A 133 35.69 -7.24 23.53
CA SER A 133 35.47 -8.39 24.42
C SER A 133 34.57 -9.48 23.83
N PHE A 134 34.79 -10.70 24.29
CA PHE A 134 33.95 -11.86 24.02
C PHE A 134 33.68 -12.62 25.32
N LYS A 135 32.40 -12.84 25.62
CA LYS A 135 31.94 -13.45 26.87
C LYS A 135 30.99 -14.62 26.58
N VAL A 136 31.19 -15.74 27.27
CA VAL A 136 30.37 -16.95 27.15
C VAL A 136 29.96 -17.40 28.54
N GLU A 137 28.66 -17.56 28.76
CA GLU A 137 28.10 -17.86 30.09
C GLU A 137 27.06 -18.98 30.00
N VAL A 138 27.08 -19.89 30.98
CA VAL A 138 25.97 -20.84 31.17
C VAL A 138 24.89 -20.13 31.99
N THR A 139 23.83 -19.66 31.33
CA THR A 139 22.77 -18.85 31.95
C THR A 139 21.68 -19.69 32.63
N ALA A 140 21.57 -20.98 32.30
CA ALA A 140 20.67 -21.90 32.97
C ALA A 140 21.22 -23.33 33.03
N ARG A 141 21.03 -23.96 34.20
CA ARG A 141 21.30 -25.37 34.46
C ARG A 141 20.14 -25.95 35.26
N GLY A 142 19.25 -26.67 34.60
CA GLY A 142 18.13 -27.30 35.29
C GLY A 142 17.51 -28.46 34.51
N PRO A 143 16.56 -29.16 35.13
CA PRO A 143 15.91 -30.35 34.56
C PRO A 143 14.97 -30.04 33.38
N VAL A 144 14.59 -28.78 33.14
CA VAL A 144 13.70 -28.40 32.04
C VAL A 144 14.51 -27.97 30.83
N PHE A 145 15.54 -27.15 31.01
CA PHE A 145 16.45 -26.74 29.95
C PHE A 145 17.83 -26.33 30.46
N ALA A 146 18.78 -26.43 29.54
CA ALA A 146 20.11 -25.90 29.61
C ALA A 146 20.23 -24.69 28.67
N GLU A 147 20.99 -23.65 29.04
CA GLU A 147 21.19 -22.47 28.20
C GLU A 147 22.62 -21.93 28.31
N VAL A 148 23.20 -21.57 27.16
CA VAL A 148 24.49 -20.87 27.04
C VAL A 148 24.31 -19.59 26.23
N ARG A 149 24.88 -18.48 26.71
CA ARG A 149 24.86 -17.17 26.06
C ARG A 149 26.26 -16.75 25.63
N CYS A 150 26.43 -16.42 24.36
CA CYS A 150 27.62 -15.78 23.81
C CYS A 150 27.34 -14.28 23.62
N ALA A 151 28.27 -13.41 23.98
CA ALA A 151 28.18 -11.97 23.84
C ALA A 151 29.49 -11.39 23.29
N VAL A 152 29.38 -10.52 22.29
CA VAL A 152 30.48 -9.80 21.63
C VAL A 152 30.28 -8.31 21.86
N ALA A 153 31.33 -7.60 22.25
CA ALA A 153 31.37 -6.14 22.24
C ALA A 153 32.34 -5.66 21.15
N PHE A 154 31.87 -4.81 20.24
CA PHE A 154 32.71 -4.28 19.17
C PHE A 154 33.50 -3.05 19.65
N ALA A 155 34.72 -2.87 19.13
CA ALA A 155 35.62 -1.80 19.58
C ALA A 155 35.11 -0.38 19.23
N GLY A 156 34.37 -0.24 18.13
CA GLY A 156 33.76 1.03 17.71
C GLY A 156 32.42 1.37 18.38
N GLY A 157 32.01 0.57 19.38
CA GLY A 157 30.63 0.57 19.90
C GLY A 157 29.77 -0.48 19.21
N GLY A 158 28.65 -0.84 19.86
CA GLY A 158 27.76 -1.91 19.42
C GLY A 158 28.09 -3.29 19.99
N TRP A 159 27.18 -4.24 19.78
CA TRP A 159 27.22 -5.57 20.40
C TRP A 159 26.43 -6.62 19.61
N TYR A 160 26.77 -7.89 19.86
CA TYR A 160 26.02 -9.06 19.40
C TYR A 160 25.84 -10.06 20.54
N ARG A 161 24.66 -10.67 20.67
CA ARG A 161 24.36 -11.72 21.65
C ARG A 161 23.61 -12.87 21.00
N ALA A 162 23.98 -14.09 21.37
CA ALA A 162 23.29 -15.32 20.99
C ALA A 162 23.12 -16.25 22.18
N SER A 163 21.89 -16.64 22.49
CA SER A 163 21.58 -17.64 23.52
C SER A 163 21.12 -18.93 22.85
N VAL A 164 21.78 -20.05 23.18
CA VAL A 164 21.45 -21.39 22.69
C VAL A 164 20.85 -22.18 23.84
N ARG A 165 19.60 -22.63 23.68
CA ARG A 165 18.84 -23.37 24.68
C ARG A 165 18.50 -24.76 24.18
N VAL A 166 18.76 -25.77 25.01
CA VAL A 166 18.35 -27.16 24.78
C VAL A 166 17.40 -27.56 25.90
N ALA A 167 16.15 -27.88 25.53
CA ALA A 167 15.09 -28.21 26.47
C ALA A 167 14.68 -29.69 26.39
N ASP A 168 14.15 -30.20 27.50
CA ASP A 168 13.61 -31.56 27.58
C ASP A 168 12.49 -31.76 26.55
N ARG A 169 12.49 -32.93 25.89
CA ARG A 169 11.50 -33.38 24.88
C ARG A 169 11.36 -32.54 23.61
N LEU A 170 12.04 -31.40 23.46
CA LEU A 170 12.01 -30.63 22.22
C LEU A 170 12.98 -31.21 21.18
N PRO A 171 12.61 -31.32 19.90
CA PRO A 171 13.44 -31.91 18.85
C PRO A 171 14.47 -30.92 18.25
N PHE A 172 14.66 -29.77 18.88
CA PHE A 172 15.50 -28.69 18.38
C PHE A 172 16.19 -27.93 19.52
N ALA A 173 17.30 -27.26 19.20
CA ALA A 173 17.86 -26.22 20.05
C ALA A 173 17.25 -24.86 19.65
N GLU A 174 16.71 -24.13 20.61
CA GLU A 174 16.23 -22.77 20.40
C GLU A 174 17.42 -21.81 20.44
N VAL A 175 17.50 -20.92 19.46
CA VAL A 175 18.54 -19.89 19.37
C VAL A 175 17.85 -18.52 19.35
N ARG A 176 18.23 -17.68 20.32
CA ARG A 176 17.81 -16.27 20.41
C ARG A 176 18.98 -15.39 20.12
N GLU A 177 18.85 -14.51 19.14
CA GLU A 177 19.88 -13.56 18.75
C GLU A 177 19.36 -12.13 18.90
N GLU A 178 20.21 -11.26 19.43
CA GLU A 178 19.99 -9.82 19.50
C GLU A 178 21.29 -9.09 19.22
N TYR A 179 21.23 -7.97 18.50
CA TYR A 179 22.42 -7.22 18.15
C TYR A 179 22.08 -5.79 17.74
N ASP A 180 23.06 -4.91 17.93
CA ASP A 180 23.07 -3.55 17.43
C ASP A 180 24.53 -3.17 17.17
N ALA A 181 24.92 -3.11 15.90
CA ALA A 181 26.28 -2.78 15.49
C ALA A 181 26.53 -1.27 15.40
N GLY A 182 25.49 -0.43 15.52
CA GLY A 182 25.56 1.02 15.38
C GLY A 182 25.58 1.54 13.94
N ASP A 183 25.55 0.65 12.93
CA ASP A 183 25.49 1.00 11.51
C ASP A 183 24.61 0.01 10.70
N LEU A 184 24.34 0.36 9.43
CA LEU A 184 23.52 -0.39 8.47
C LEU A 184 24.35 -1.04 7.34
N ASP A 185 25.61 -1.39 7.61
CA ASP A 185 26.49 -2.03 6.62
C ASP A 185 26.02 -3.47 6.30
N GLY A 186 25.75 -4.25 7.35
CA GLY A 186 25.32 -5.65 7.25
C GLY A 186 26.36 -6.60 6.68
N GLY A 187 27.64 -6.24 6.74
CA GLY A 187 28.76 -7.09 6.33
C GLY A 187 29.21 -8.12 7.36
N ASP A 188 28.64 -8.11 8.57
CA ASP A 188 29.05 -8.99 9.66
C ASP A 188 28.17 -10.24 9.76
N PHE A 189 28.78 -11.42 9.70
CA PHE A 189 28.05 -12.69 9.79
C PHE A 189 28.75 -13.68 10.70
N TRP A 190 28.00 -14.68 11.15
CA TRP A 190 28.56 -15.99 11.42
C TRP A 190 27.90 -17.02 10.52
N GLU A 191 28.61 -18.09 10.20
CA GLU A 191 28.20 -19.13 9.27
C GLU A 191 28.08 -20.46 10.00
N LEU A 192 27.03 -21.23 9.70
CA LEU A 192 26.83 -22.60 10.16
C LEU A 192 26.73 -23.54 8.97
N ASP A 193 27.72 -24.42 8.78
CA ASP A 193 27.62 -25.52 7.84
C ASP A 193 26.67 -26.58 8.42
N LEU A 194 25.56 -26.88 7.74
CA LEU A 194 24.57 -27.87 8.21
C LEU A 194 24.89 -29.29 7.72
N THR A 195 25.75 -29.42 6.71
CA THR A 195 26.05 -30.67 6.00
C THR A 195 27.39 -31.29 6.40
N ARG A 196 28.26 -30.53 7.07
CA ARG A 196 29.58 -30.99 7.51
C ARG A 196 29.49 -32.22 8.42
N GLY A 197 30.35 -33.21 8.18
CA GLY A 197 30.53 -34.36 9.07
C GLY A 197 29.48 -35.48 8.91
N TRP A 198 28.62 -35.40 7.89
CA TRP A 198 27.65 -36.44 7.52
C TRP A 198 27.23 -36.31 6.05
N ALA A 199 26.36 -37.19 5.56
CA ALA A 199 25.96 -37.25 4.14
C ALA A 199 24.43 -37.34 4.00
N PRO A 200 23.69 -36.23 4.21
CA PRO A 200 22.25 -36.21 3.92
C PRO A 200 22.00 -36.37 2.41
N ASP A 201 20.97 -37.13 2.05
CA ASP A 201 20.55 -37.35 0.66
C ASP A 201 19.29 -36.56 0.28
N MET A 202 18.52 -36.13 1.27
CA MET A 202 17.28 -35.37 1.09
C MET A 202 17.34 -33.98 1.73
N MET A 203 16.57 -33.06 1.14
CA MET A 203 16.26 -31.76 1.71
C MET A 203 14.74 -31.56 1.84
N GLU A 204 14.33 -30.87 2.90
CA GLU A 204 13.03 -30.22 3.00
C GLU A 204 13.22 -28.71 2.81
N VAL A 205 12.50 -28.15 1.85
CA VAL A 205 12.49 -26.71 1.59
C VAL A 205 11.05 -26.24 1.48
N ALA A 206 10.72 -25.13 2.13
CA ALA A 206 9.40 -24.53 2.00
C ALA A 206 9.48 -23.04 1.75
N SER A 207 8.46 -22.55 1.07
CA SER A 207 8.23 -21.14 0.84
C SER A 207 6.79 -20.77 1.16
N ALA A 208 6.57 -19.50 1.50
CA ALA A 208 5.23 -18.97 1.74
C ALA A 208 4.94 -17.85 0.73
N THR A 209 3.71 -17.85 0.23
CA THR A 209 3.15 -16.73 -0.52
C THR A 209 1.83 -16.36 0.13
N SER A 210 1.66 -15.08 0.47
CA SER A 210 0.52 -14.56 1.26
C SER A 210 -0.87 -14.76 0.63
N GLY A 211 -1.00 -15.27 -0.60
CA GLY A 211 -2.32 -15.48 -1.24
C GLY A 211 -3.21 -16.48 -0.51
N THR A 212 -2.69 -17.68 -0.20
CA THR A 212 -3.48 -18.77 0.41
C THR A 212 -3.18 -18.97 1.89
N GLY A 213 -2.07 -18.41 2.36
CA GLY A 213 -1.59 -18.57 3.73
C GLY A 213 -1.30 -20.03 4.11
N PHE A 214 -0.69 -20.79 3.21
CA PHE A 214 -0.16 -22.12 3.50
C PHE A 214 1.24 -22.23 2.90
N GLU A 215 2.15 -22.86 3.63
CA GLU A 215 3.52 -23.09 3.16
C GLU A 215 3.57 -24.22 2.15
N LYS A 216 4.25 -23.96 1.04
CA LYS A 216 4.51 -24.95 0.00
C LYS A 216 5.80 -25.68 0.35
N SER A 217 5.73 -26.63 1.29
CA SER A 217 6.87 -27.52 1.60
C SER A 217 7.06 -28.56 0.50
N LYS A 218 8.33 -28.81 0.16
CA LYS A 218 8.78 -29.83 -0.79
C LYS A 218 9.89 -30.65 -0.18
N ILE A 219 9.79 -31.97 -0.36
CA ILE A 219 10.86 -32.92 -0.05
C ILE A 219 11.49 -33.34 -1.37
N GLU A 220 12.79 -33.09 -1.51
CA GLU A 220 13.53 -33.30 -2.76
C GLU A 220 14.95 -33.82 -2.47
N PRO A 221 15.60 -34.52 -3.43
CA PRO A 221 17.01 -34.88 -3.28
C PRO A 221 17.88 -33.64 -3.09
N LEU A 222 18.83 -33.68 -2.14
CA LEU A 222 19.76 -32.57 -1.88
C LEU A 222 20.53 -32.15 -3.14
N ALA A 223 20.82 -33.09 -4.03
CA ALA A 223 21.49 -32.83 -5.31
C ALA A 223 20.74 -31.86 -6.24
N LYS A 224 19.45 -31.56 -5.98
CA LYS A 224 18.69 -30.54 -6.72
C LYS A 224 18.96 -29.11 -6.24
N LEU A 225 19.58 -28.94 -5.08
CA LEU A 225 19.94 -27.61 -4.59
C LEU A 225 21.05 -27.04 -5.46
N GLY A 226 20.75 -25.96 -6.19
CA GLY A 226 21.70 -25.28 -7.05
C GLY A 226 22.79 -24.51 -6.30
N PRO A 227 23.75 -23.90 -7.02
CA PRO A 227 24.66 -22.93 -6.44
C PRO A 227 23.90 -21.66 -6.02
N THR A 228 24.40 -20.99 -4.99
CA THR A 228 23.94 -19.63 -4.63
C THR A 228 24.21 -18.69 -5.82
N PRO A 229 23.21 -17.91 -6.26
CA PRO A 229 23.37 -16.97 -7.35
C PRO A 229 24.18 -15.75 -6.92
N ASP A 230 24.87 -15.15 -7.88
CA ASP A 230 25.43 -13.80 -7.78
C ASP A 230 24.57 -12.85 -8.63
N PRO A 231 23.87 -11.84 -8.05
CA PRO A 231 23.71 -11.53 -6.62
C PRO A 231 22.68 -12.44 -5.90
N ILE A 232 22.74 -12.48 -4.56
CA ILE A 232 21.80 -13.26 -3.71
C ILE A 232 20.34 -12.80 -3.94
N GLN A 233 19.46 -13.75 -4.25
CA GLN A 233 18.03 -13.54 -4.47
C GLN A 233 17.19 -14.00 -3.26
N ALA A 234 15.95 -13.51 -3.16
CA ALA A 234 15.00 -13.85 -2.09
C ALA A 234 14.80 -15.37 -1.92
N ALA A 235 14.73 -16.14 -3.01
CA ALA A 235 14.58 -17.59 -2.99
C ALA A 235 15.78 -18.35 -2.36
N TRP A 236 16.90 -17.67 -2.13
CA TRP A 236 18.11 -18.13 -1.44
C TRP A 236 18.29 -17.50 -0.06
N THR A 237 17.23 -16.89 0.46
CA THR A 237 17.17 -16.38 1.82
C THR A 237 16.05 -17.06 2.61
N ILE A 238 16.24 -17.19 3.92
CA ILE A 238 15.19 -17.62 4.85
C ILE A 238 14.66 -16.40 5.60
N THR A 239 13.35 -16.22 5.57
CA THR A 239 12.62 -15.14 6.27
C THR A 239 11.55 -15.73 7.19
N PRO A 240 11.20 -15.08 8.30
CA PRO A 240 10.18 -15.59 9.22
C PRO A 240 8.76 -15.47 8.65
N ASP A 241 8.55 -14.53 7.72
CA ASP A 241 7.31 -14.32 6.98
C ASP A 241 7.59 -13.67 5.62
N SER A 242 6.69 -13.84 4.65
CA SER A 242 6.82 -13.19 3.35
C SER A 242 5.53 -13.14 2.56
N ALA A 243 5.32 -12.04 1.84
CA ALA A 243 4.18 -11.92 0.96
C ALA A 243 4.49 -12.22 -0.52
N TRP A 244 5.68 -11.88 -1.01
CA TRP A 244 6.08 -11.85 -2.43
C TRP A 244 7.48 -12.49 -2.61
N TYR A 245 7.86 -12.88 -3.84
CA TYR A 245 9.18 -13.47 -4.21
C TYR A 245 9.56 -14.87 -3.69
N ASP A 246 8.60 -15.65 -3.16
CA ASP A 246 8.77 -17.06 -2.76
C ASP A 246 10.07 -17.35 -1.96
N PRO A 247 10.47 -16.49 -0.98
CA PRO A 247 11.65 -16.77 -0.17
C PRO A 247 11.45 -18.06 0.61
N ARG A 248 12.57 -18.63 1.07
CA ARG A 248 12.48 -19.79 1.93
C ARG A 248 11.98 -19.35 3.29
N THR A 249 11.25 -20.26 3.89
CA THR A 249 10.66 -20.02 5.20
C THR A 249 11.11 -21.10 6.19
N HIS A 250 11.64 -22.22 5.69
CA HIS A 250 12.56 -23.10 6.40
C HIS A 250 13.38 -23.93 5.40
N LEU A 251 14.49 -24.50 5.87
CA LEU A 251 15.36 -25.39 5.11
C LEU A 251 15.99 -26.42 6.04
N GLY A 252 16.00 -27.69 5.62
CA GLY A 252 16.67 -28.75 6.38
C GLY A 252 17.02 -29.95 5.55
N PHE A 253 17.83 -30.83 6.14
CA PHE A 253 18.44 -31.98 5.52
C PHE A 253 18.25 -33.21 6.38
N PHE A 254 18.11 -34.37 5.74
CA PHE A 254 17.96 -35.65 6.42
C PHE A 254 18.37 -36.81 5.53
N VAL A 255 18.49 -38.00 6.13
CA VAL A 255 18.78 -39.26 5.42
C VAL A 255 17.47 -40.03 5.22
N GLU A 256 17.05 -40.26 3.98
CA GLU A 256 15.74 -40.90 3.68
C GLU A 256 15.61 -42.29 4.29
N ALA A 257 16.69 -43.08 4.22
CA ALA A 257 16.74 -44.43 4.78
C ALA A 257 16.51 -44.47 6.31
N GLU A 258 16.76 -43.36 7.00
CA GLU A 258 16.58 -43.22 8.45
C GLU A 258 15.19 -42.67 8.83
N SER A 259 14.34 -42.32 7.86
CA SER A 259 13.06 -41.65 8.10
C SER A 259 12.02 -42.44 8.91
N GLN A 260 12.24 -43.75 9.07
CA GLN A 260 11.41 -44.65 9.89
C GLN A 260 12.14 -45.11 11.17
N ALA A 261 13.36 -44.62 11.43
CA ALA A 261 14.11 -44.97 12.63
C ALA A 261 13.56 -44.24 13.87
N SER A 262 14.05 -44.61 15.06
CA SER A 262 13.68 -43.88 16.29
C SER A 262 14.14 -42.42 16.20
N PRO A 263 13.53 -41.50 16.98
CA PRO A 263 13.94 -40.09 16.97
C PRO A 263 15.42 -39.85 17.26
N GLU A 264 16.14 -40.78 17.92
CA GLU A 264 17.58 -40.75 18.19
C GLU A 264 18.45 -41.43 17.12
N ALA A 265 17.82 -42.03 16.11
CA ALA A 265 18.46 -42.69 14.98
C ALA A 265 18.06 -42.08 13.63
N TYR A 266 17.26 -41.00 13.63
CA TYR A 266 16.87 -40.27 12.42
C TYR A 266 17.59 -38.93 12.35
N ALA A 267 18.70 -38.89 11.60
CA ALA A 267 19.50 -37.71 11.43
C ALA A 267 18.74 -36.60 10.67
N VAL A 268 18.48 -35.49 11.36
CA VAL A 268 17.93 -34.26 10.79
C VAL A 268 18.83 -33.09 11.18
N ALA A 269 19.05 -32.14 10.27
CA ALA A 269 19.60 -30.82 10.62
C ALA A 269 18.92 -29.75 9.78
N GLY A 270 18.43 -28.68 10.41
CA GLY A 270 17.79 -27.61 9.66
C GLY A 270 17.43 -26.39 10.48
N PHE A 271 17.02 -25.35 9.77
CA PHE A 271 16.66 -24.04 10.32
C PHE A 271 15.17 -23.80 10.15
N VAL A 272 14.51 -23.45 11.26
CA VAL A 272 13.10 -23.06 11.30
C VAL A 272 12.97 -21.75 12.07
N PRO A 273 12.45 -20.65 11.47
CA PRO A 273 12.07 -19.46 12.21
C PRO A 273 11.04 -19.80 13.29
N LEU A 274 11.22 -19.24 14.49
CA LEU A 274 10.25 -19.31 15.57
C LEU A 274 9.78 -17.90 15.93
N HIS A 275 8.55 -17.80 16.43
CA HIS A 275 7.98 -16.57 16.98
C HIS A 275 8.24 -15.34 16.12
N LYS A 276 7.66 -15.29 14.92
CA LYS A 276 7.90 -14.18 13.97
C LYS A 276 7.56 -12.79 14.55
N GLY A 277 6.72 -12.72 15.57
CA GLY A 277 6.40 -11.50 16.32
C GLY A 277 7.54 -11.01 17.23
N ASP A 278 8.51 -11.87 17.56
CA ASP A 278 9.72 -11.52 18.32
C ASP A 278 10.87 -11.07 17.42
N TRP A 279 10.75 -11.18 16.10
CA TRP A 279 11.80 -10.74 15.18
C TRP A 279 11.81 -9.21 15.08
N ARG A 280 12.98 -8.61 14.89
CA ARG A 280 13.14 -7.17 14.58
C ARG A 280 14.07 -7.02 13.40
N ARG A 281 13.55 -6.34 12.37
CA ARG A 281 14.03 -6.38 10.98
C ARG A 281 13.94 -7.80 10.40
N THR A 282 13.69 -7.91 9.09
CA THR A 282 13.67 -9.23 8.44
C THR A 282 14.99 -9.98 8.65
N ASN A 283 16.12 -9.27 8.48
CA ASN A 283 17.48 -9.76 8.64
C ASN A 283 17.65 -11.17 8.04
N ALA A 284 17.25 -11.29 6.77
CA ALA A 284 17.11 -12.59 6.13
C ALA A 284 18.40 -13.41 6.20
N ILE A 285 18.25 -14.70 6.46
CA ILE A 285 19.35 -15.66 6.59
C ILE A 285 19.75 -16.13 5.21
N GLU A 286 21.03 -16.05 4.85
CA GLU A 286 21.47 -16.41 3.50
C GLU A 286 21.80 -17.91 3.42
N ILE A 287 21.35 -18.57 2.36
CA ILE A 287 21.69 -19.96 2.03
C ILE A 287 22.87 -19.94 1.06
N HIS A 288 24.01 -20.47 1.51
CA HIS A 288 25.27 -20.44 0.77
C HIS A 288 25.75 -21.85 0.38
N THR A 289 25.92 -22.10 -0.92
CA THR A 289 26.33 -23.40 -1.50
C THR A 289 27.55 -23.24 -2.43
N ALA A 290 28.71 -22.95 -1.84
CA ALA A 290 29.95 -22.73 -2.61
C ALA A 290 30.59 -24.02 -3.16
N THR A 291 30.37 -25.15 -2.47
CA THR A 291 30.86 -26.47 -2.86
C THR A 291 29.67 -27.42 -3.04
N PRO A 292 29.60 -28.24 -4.10
CA PRO A 292 28.50 -29.19 -4.28
C PRO A 292 28.29 -30.07 -3.04
N GLY A 293 27.05 -30.15 -2.56
CA GLY A 293 26.68 -30.93 -1.38
C GLY A 293 27.00 -30.26 -0.03
N GLN A 294 27.70 -29.12 -0.02
CA GLN A 294 27.90 -28.30 1.17
C GLN A 294 26.84 -27.20 1.23
N VAL A 295 26.10 -27.10 2.34
CA VAL A 295 25.13 -26.04 2.57
C VAL A 295 25.43 -25.33 3.90
N CYS A 296 25.75 -24.04 3.78
CA CYS A 296 25.98 -23.16 4.90
C CYS A 296 24.85 -22.14 5.04
N LEU A 297 24.47 -21.82 6.28
CA LEU A 297 23.63 -20.67 6.59
C LEU A 297 24.52 -19.53 7.05
N ARG A 298 24.39 -18.33 6.45
CA ARG A 298 25.03 -17.12 6.94
C ARG A 298 24.01 -16.29 7.71
N LEU A 299 24.30 -16.11 8.99
CA LEU A 299 23.45 -15.41 9.95
C LEU A 299 24.04 -14.03 10.22
N PRO A 300 23.33 -12.93 9.85
CA PRO A 300 23.81 -11.57 10.08
C PRO A 300 24.00 -11.27 11.57
N MET A 301 25.11 -10.64 11.92
CA MET A 301 25.43 -10.10 13.25
C MET A 301 25.22 -8.58 13.33
N SER A 302 24.90 -7.94 12.22
CA SER A 302 24.59 -6.52 12.05
C SER A 302 23.41 -6.35 11.09
N VAL A 303 22.66 -5.26 11.21
CA VAL A 303 21.55 -4.93 10.28
C VAL A 303 22.12 -4.31 9.00
N ARG A 304 21.40 -4.48 7.89
CA ARG A 304 21.64 -3.80 6.59
C ARG A 304 20.42 -3.01 6.16
N HIS A 305 20.63 -2.08 5.22
CA HIS A 305 19.56 -1.51 4.43
C HIS A 305 18.68 -2.57 3.78
N ALA A 306 17.36 -2.42 3.90
CA ALA A 306 16.41 -3.37 3.34
C ALA A 306 16.30 -3.21 1.82
N SER A 307 16.40 -4.33 1.10
CA SER A 307 16.22 -4.40 -0.36
C SER A 307 15.38 -5.60 -0.75
N TRP A 308 14.62 -5.48 -1.84
CA TRP A 308 13.73 -6.56 -2.31
C TRP A 308 14.45 -7.89 -2.52
N LEU A 309 15.70 -7.86 -2.99
CA LEU A 309 16.49 -9.06 -3.28
C LEU A 309 16.96 -9.79 -2.01
N ARG A 310 17.30 -9.07 -0.94
CA ARG A 310 17.87 -9.66 0.28
C ARG A 310 16.89 -9.78 1.44
N GLU A 311 15.99 -8.80 1.62
CA GLU A 311 15.08 -8.74 2.77
C GLU A 311 13.62 -9.03 2.41
N VAL A 312 13.28 -9.14 1.12
CA VAL A 312 11.89 -9.23 0.67
C VAL A 312 11.05 -8.04 1.16
N ALA A 313 11.72 -6.93 1.47
CA ALA A 313 11.20 -5.65 1.91
C ALA A 313 12.12 -4.55 1.38
N SER A 314 11.66 -3.30 1.34
CA SER A 314 12.48 -2.19 0.86
C SER A 314 12.20 -0.92 1.67
N GLU A 315 13.26 -0.25 2.08
CA GLU A 315 13.19 1.02 2.84
C GLU A 315 12.75 2.20 1.98
N ASN A 316 13.03 2.19 0.67
CA ASN A 316 12.71 3.31 -0.21
C ASN A 316 11.68 2.95 -1.30
N SER A 317 10.91 1.87 -1.12
CA SER A 317 9.85 1.50 -2.06
C SER A 317 8.46 1.82 -1.50
N PRO A 318 7.60 2.54 -2.23
CA PRO A 318 6.24 2.84 -1.77
C PRO A 318 5.36 1.58 -1.69
N PHE A 319 5.76 0.47 -2.32
CA PHE A 319 5.07 -0.82 -2.24
C PHE A 319 5.35 -1.59 -0.96
N SER A 320 6.44 -1.27 -0.26
CA SER A 320 6.84 -2.06 0.91
C SER A 320 6.03 -1.68 2.14
N CYS A 321 5.15 -2.57 2.59
CA CYS A 321 4.37 -2.40 3.83
C CYS A 321 5.05 -2.93 5.10
N HIS A 322 6.38 -2.94 5.15
CA HIS A 322 7.10 -3.40 6.35
C HIS A 322 6.89 -2.45 7.54
N GLU A 323 6.95 -2.99 8.75
CA GLU A 323 6.74 -2.25 10.00
C GLU A 323 7.93 -2.45 10.94
N HIS A 324 8.34 -1.39 11.63
CA HIS A 324 9.39 -1.43 12.66
C HIS A 324 8.82 -1.12 14.04
N GLU A 325 9.47 -1.61 15.09
CA GLU A 325 9.08 -1.25 16.46
C GLU A 325 9.55 0.18 16.79
N PRO A 326 8.64 1.09 17.20
CA PRO A 326 9.02 2.43 17.59
C PRO A 326 9.91 2.41 18.84
N GLY A 327 10.93 3.27 18.87
CA GLY A 327 11.86 3.42 19.99
C GLY A 327 13.08 2.49 19.95
N LEU A 328 13.13 1.53 19.04
CA LEU A 328 14.36 0.77 18.76
C LEU A 328 15.24 1.49 17.73
N PRO A 329 16.57 1.46 17.85
CA PRO A 329 17.48 1.93 16.81
C PRO A 329 17.23 1.22 15.49
N VAL A 330 17.38 1.93 14.37
CA VAL A 330 17.28 1.34 13.03
C VAL A 330 18.30 0.20 12.80
N THR A 331 19.38 0.19 13.56
CA THR A 331 20.49 -0.78 13.53
C THR A 331 20.26 -1.99 14.44
N TYR A 332 19.15 -2.02 15.18
CA TYR A 332 18.80 -3.11 16.08
C TYR A 332 18.17 -4.29 15.34
N GLY A 333 18.69 -5.49 15.57
CA GLY A 333 18.16 -6.75 15.06
C GLY A 333 17.84 -7.73 16.18
N ARG A 334 16.76 -8.50 16.01
CA ARG A 334 16.39 -9.61 16.90
C ARG A 334 15.82 -10.77 16.10
N ARG A 335 16.18 -12.00 16.48
CA ARG A 335 15.65 -13.22 15.85
C ARG A 335 15.49 -14.34 16.87
N VAL A 336 14.48 -15.19 16.65
CA VAL A 336 14.32 -16.46 17.37
C VAL A 336 14.13 -17.58 16.35
N TRP A 337 14.88 -18.67 16.49
CA TRP A 337 14.81 -19.77 15.54
C TRP A 337 15.22 -21.11 16.17
N ALA A 338 14.81 -22.20 15.53
CA ALA A 338 15.12 -23.57 15.91
C ALA A 338 16.21 -24.14 15.01
N LEU A 339 17.29 -24.64 15.61
CA LEU A 339 18.18 -25.62 15.00
C LEU A 339 17.55 -27.01 15.22
N VAL A 340 16.82 -27.50 14.23
CA VAL A 340 16.12 -28.79 14.29
C VAL A 340 17.13 -29.91 14.13
N LEU A 341 17.21 -30.81 15.13
CA LEU A 341 18.23 -31.86 15.21
C LEU A 341 17.66 -33.26 15.43
N ALA A 342 16.34 -33.38 15.56
CA ALA A 342 15.62 -34.63 15.67
C ALA A 342 14.25 -34.51 15.01
N HIS A 343 13.62 -35.65 14.73
CA HIS A 343 12.27 -35.67 14.19
C HIS A 343 11.22 -35.32 15.27
N PRO A 344 10.23 -34.45 14.99
CA PRO A 344 9.13 -34.19 15.90
C PRO A 344 8.18 -35.38 15.95
N ASP A 345 8.34 -36.26 16.93
CA ASP A 345 7.44 -37.37 17.20
C ASP A 345 6.22 -36.90 18.02
N VAL A 346 5.20 -36.39 17.32
CA VAL A 346 3.97 -35.88 17.94
C VAL A 346 2.77 -36.68 17.44
N ALA A 347 2.18 -37.46 18.34
CA ALA A 347 0.97 -38.25 18.07
C ALA A 347 -0.19 -37.36 17.59
N GLY A 348 -0.86 -37.77 16.51
CA GLY A 348 -2.07 -37.09 16.00
C GLY A 348 -1.82 -35.91 15.05
N LEU A 349 -0.57 -35.50 14.82
CA LEU A 349 -0.27 -34.51 13.78
C LEU A 349 -0.47 -35.15 12.39
N ASN A 350 -1.39 -34.61 11.59
CA ASN A 350 -1.64 -35.13 10.25
C ASN A 350 -0.35 -35.01 9.41
N PRO A 351 0.15 -36.11 8.81
CA PRO A 351 1.32 -36.07 7.93
C PRO A 351 1.06 -35.27 6.65
N THR A 352 -0.19 -34.84 6.41
CA THR A 352 -0.58 -34.00 5.27
C THR A 352 -1.42 -32.80 5.71
N VAL A 353 -1.25 -31.65 5.05
CA VAL A 353 -2.19 -30.51 5.16
C VAL A 353 -3.15 -30.56 3.99
N LYS A 354 -4.46 -30.52 4.27
CA LYS A 354 -5.47 -30.28 3.24
C LYS A 354 -5.70 -28.77 3.12
N ASN A 355 -5.44 -28.21 1.95
CA ASN A 355 -5.83 -26.84 1.60
C ASN A 355 -7.17 -26.89 0.84
N GLN A 356 -7.97 -25.84 0.90
CA GLN A 356 -9.15 -25.64 0.06
C GLN A 356 -8.79 -25.52 -1.45
N PHE A 357 -7.54 -25.14 -1.76
CA PHE A 357 -7.05 -24.88 -3.13
C PHE A 357 -6.03 -25.90 -3.65
N GLN A 358 -5.57 -26.85 -2.83
CA GLN A 358 -4.59 -27.89 -3.22
C GLN A 358 -4.89 -29.21 -2.50
N GLY A 359 -4.65 -30.34 -3.17
CA GLY A 359 -4.71 -31.68 -2.56
C GLY A 359 -3.75 -31.82 -1.36
N GLY A 360 -3.87 -32.92 -0.59
CA GLY A 360 -3.05 -33.13 0.60
C GLY A 360 -1.54 -33.01 0.32
N VAL A 361 -0.86 -32.06 0.98
CA VAL A 361 0.60 -31.85 0.84
C VAL A 361 1.32 -32.52 2.01
N PRO A 362 2.31 -33.40 1.79
CA PRO A 362 3.13 -33.99 2.86
C PRO A 362 3.84 -32.93 3.72
N ARG A 363 3.81 -33.10 5.04
CA ARG A 363 4.62 -32.33 6.01
C ARG A 363 5.89 -33.10 6.37
N GLY A 364 7.04 -32.60 5.94
CA GLY A 364 8.34 -33.09 6.39
C GLY A 364 8.66 -32.68 7.84
N PRO A 365 9.79 -33.16 8.41
CA PRO A 365 10.16 -32.91 9.81
C PRO A 365 10.18 -31.42 10.20
N LEU A 366 10.63 -30.52 9.33
CA LEU A 366 10.76 -29.10 9.64
C LEU A 366 9.42 -28.37 9.62
N ALA A 367 8.58 -28.64 8.61
CA ALA A 367 7.23 -28.06 8.56
C ALA A 367 6.40 -28.40 9.81
N ARG A 368 6.61 -29.60 10.38
CA ARG A 368 5.98 -30.02 11.64
C ARG A 368 6.49 -29.22 12.84
N VAL A 369 7.80 -29.03 12.98
CA VAL A 369 8.37 -28.17 14.04
C VAL A 369 7.80 -26.76 13.92
N ARG A 370 7.79 -26.18 12.73
CA ARG A 370 7.29 -24.82 12.53
C ARG A 370 5.81 -24.67 12.86
N SER A 371 4.98 -25.63 12.45
CA SER A 371 3.54 -25.60 12.73
C SER A 371 3.24 -25.71 14.22
N LEU A 372 4.07 -26.43 14.99
CA LEU A 372 3.85 -26.68 16.41
C LEU A 372 4.46 -25.61 17.33
N TYR A 373 5.62 -25.08 16.94
CA TYR A 373 6.46 -24.26 17.81
C TYR A 373 6.78 -22.87 17.23
N GLY A 374 6.53 -22.65 15.93
CA GLY A 374 6.91 -21.41 15.24
C GLY A 374 5.86 -20.29 15.30
N ILE A 375 4.70 -20.56 15.87
CA ILE A 375 3.54 -19.65 15.99
C ILE A 375 3.12 -19.55 17.48
N VAL A 376 1.82 -19.36 17.75
CA VAL A 376 1.25 -19.33 19.10
C VAL A 376 1.39 -20.69 19.79
N GLY A 377 2.43 -20.84 20.60
CA GLY A 377 2.63 -21.99 21.47
C GLY A 377 1.78 -21.95 22.74
N LEU A 378 1.71 -23.07 23.46
CA LEU A 378 0.98 -23.17 24.73
C LEU A 378 1.45 -22.16 25.78
N ASP A 379 2.74 -21.81 25.74
CA ASP A 379 3.34 -20.83 26.64
C ASP A 379 2.74 -19.43 26.50
N ARG A 380 2.27 -19.11 25.29
CA ARG A 380 1.56 -17.89 24.99
C ARG A 380 0.06 -18.04 25.22
N TYR A 381 -0.52 -19.13 24.73
CA TYR A 381 -1.95 -19.42 24.79
C TYR A 381 -2.49 -19.48 26.23
N LYS A 382 -1.69 -19.97 27.19
CA LYS A 382 -2.11 -20.08 28.60
C LYS A 382 -2.46 -18.73 29.25
N ASP A 383 -1.92 -17.63 28.74
CA ASP A 383 -2.17 -16.28 29.27
C ASP A 383 -3.40 -15.63 28.62
N TYR A 384 -4.10 -16.34 27.71
CA TYR A 384 -5.34 -15.87 27.11
C TYR A 384 -6.51 -16.08 28.07
N ILE A 385 -7.25 -15.01 28.34
CA ILE A 385 -8.47 -15.05 29.14
C ILE A 385 -9.61 -15.49 28.22
N LEU A 386 -9.97 -16.77 28.24
CA LEU A 386 -11.07 -17.33 27.44
C LEU A 386 -12.34 -17.58 28.26
N GLU A 387 -12.24 -17.42 29.57
CA GLU A 387 -13.34 -17.51 30.52
C GLU A 387 -13.36 -16.25 31.39
N TRP A 388 -14.49 -15.55 31.42
CA TRP A 388 -14.71 -14.37 32.25
C TRP A 388 -16.21 -14.22 32.54
N PRO A 389 -16.61 -13.45 33.57
CA PRO A 389 -18.02 -13.23 33.88
C PRO A 389 -18.75 -12.53 32.73
N ASP A 390 -19.88 -13.09 32.29
CA ASP A 390 -20.80 -12.41 31.36
C ASP A 390 -21.55 -11.30 32.13
N THR A 391 -21.31 -10.05 31.77
CA THR A 391 -21.98 -8.90 32.42
C THR A 391 -23.33 -8.55 31.80
N GLY A 392 -23.84 -9.37 30.87
CA GLY A 392 -25.11 -9.14 30.18
C GLY A 392 -25.01 -8.08 29.07
N ALA A 393 -23.92 -8.08 28.31
CA ALA A 393 -23.73 -7.17 27.18
C ALA A 393 -24.91 -7.26 26.17
N GLY A 394 -25.40 -6.12 25.70
CA GLY A 394 -26.48 -6.05 24.71
C GLY A 394 -26.01 -6.31 23.27
N TYR A 395 -26.83 -7.03 22.50
CA TYR A 395 -26.62 -7.37 21.08
C TYR A 395 -27.94 -7.22 20.29
N PRO A 396 -27.90 -6.96 18.96
CA PRO A 396 -26.70 -6.75 18.16
C PRO A 396 -26.06 -5.40 18.50
N ARG A 397 -24.79 -5.23 18.18
CA ARG A 397 -24.10 -3.97 18.50
C ARG A 397 -23.07 -3.50 17.47
N VAL A 398 -22.66 -4.34 16.53
CA VAL A 398 -21.58 -4.02 15.59
C VAL A 398 -22.13 -3.48 14.29
N PHE A 399 -23.04 -4.24 13.67
CA PHE A 399 -23.53 -3.95 12.32
C PHE A 399 -24.96 -3.44 12.29
N LEU A 400 -25.69 -3.53 13.40
CA LEU A 400 -27.06 -3.06 13.54
C LEU A 400 -27.29 -2.76 15.02
N ARG A 401 -28.12 -1.76 15.34
CA ARG A 401 -28.56 -1.51 16.71
C ARG A 401 -29.90 -2.18 17.02
N PRO A 402 -30.19 -2.56 18.28
CA PRO A 402 -31.45 -3.21 18.63
C PRO A 402 -32.69 -2.42 18.20
N GLU A 403 -32.65 -1.09 18.31
CA GLU A 403 -33.73 -0.19 17.90
C GLU A 403 -33.97 -0.13 16.37
N GLN A 404 -33.02 -0.59 15.55
CA GLN A 404 -33.12 -0.58 14.09
C GLN A 404 -33.75 -1.87 13.53
N ILE A 405 -33.86 -2.93 14.33
CA ILE A 405 -34.42 -4.23 13.89
C ILE A 405 -35.86 -4.08 13.36
N PRO A 406 -36.78 -3.35 14.01
CA PRO A 406 -38.14 -3.17 13.48
C PRO A 406 -38.15 -2.51 12.10
N ALA A 407 -37.31 -1.48 11.89
CA ALA A 407 -37.20 -0.79 10.62
C ALA A 407 -36.64 -1.69 9.51
N LEU A 408 -35.65 -2.53 9.82
CA LEU A 408 -35.13 -3.56 8.92
C LEU A 408 -36.25 -4.49 8.45
N ARG A 409 -36.98 -5.10 9.39
CA ARG A 409 -38.05 -6.06 9.08
C ARG A 409 -39.18 -5.44 8.28
N GLN A 410 -39.60 -4.22 8.64
CA GLN A 410 -40.68 -3.52 7.96
C GLN A 410 -40.33 -3.14 6.52
N ASN A 411 -39.06 -2.81 6.24
CA ASN A 411 -38.62 -2.33 4.94
C ASN A 411 -37.90 -3.39 4.11
N LEU A 412 -37.85 -4.65 4.57
CA LEU A 412 -37.00 -5.67 3.98
C LEU A 412 -37.29 -5.91 2.49
N ASP A 413 -38.54 -5.78 2.04
CA ASP A 413 -38.90 -5.95 0.62
C ASP A 413 -38.37 -4.84 -0.31
N LYS A 414 -37.86 -3.73 0.25
CA LYS A 414 -37.15 -2.69 -0.52
C LYS A 414 -35.69 -3.07 -0.83
N SER A 415 -35.18 -4.15 -0.24
CA SER A 415 -33.81 -4.62 -0.42
C SER A 415 -33.70 -5.62 -1.58
N PRO A 416 -32.75 -5.45 -2.52
CA PRO A 416 -32.35 -6.51 -3.45
C PRO A 416 -31.85 -7.80 -2.77
N LEU A 417 -31.45 -7.75 -1.50
CA LEU A 417 -30.94 -8.86 -0.69
C LEU A 417 -32.01 -9.50 0.22
N ALA A 418 -33.27 -9.07 0.15
CA ALA A 418 -34.35 -9.51 1.04
C ALA A 418 -34.44 -11.04 1.20
N ALA A 419 -34.33 -11.77 0.09
CA ALA A 419 -34.40 -13.24 0.10
C ALA A 419 -33.21 -13.89 0.85
N ALA A 420 -32.00 -13.35 0.70
CA ALA A 420 -30.83 -13.84 1.42
C ALA A 420 -30.93 -13.51 2.91
N LEU A 421 -31.32 -12.28 3.25
CA LEU A 421 -31.51 -11.83 4.63
C LEU A 421 -32.55 -12.67 5.38
N ARG A 422 -33.72 -12.96 4.78
CA ARG A 422 -34.74 -13.82 5.39
C ARG A 422 -34.27 -15.25 5.63
N ARG A 423 -33.41 -15.78 4.75
CA ARG A 423 -32.90 -17.16 4.83
C ARG A 423 -31.82 -17.31 5.89
N ASP A 424 -30.92 -16.34 5.99
CA ASP A 424 -29.65 -16.50 6.71
C ASP A 424 -29.56 -15.69 8.01
N SER A 425 -30.48 -14.76 8.28
CA SER A 425 -30.41 -13.86 9.44
C SER A 425 -31.63 -13.92 10.36
N TRP A 426 -31.41 -14.09 11.66
CA TRP A 426 -32.48 -14.03 12.67
C TRP A 426 -32.93 -12.58 12.91
N LEU A 427 -31.99 -11.62 12.92
CA LEU A 427 -32.32 -10.19 12.95
C LEU A 427 -33.33 -9.80 11.87
N ALA A 428 -33.19 -10.33 10.65
CA ALA A 428 -34.10 -10.06 9.54
C ALA A 428 -35.39 -10.91 9.55
N SER A 429 -35.32 -12.20 9.88
CA SER A 429 -36.47 -13.12 9.79
C SER A 429 -37.34 -13.15 11.05
N GLY A 430 -36.72 -13.07 12.23
CA GLY A 430 -37.36 -13.36 13.52
C GLY A 430 -37.72 -14.84 13.73
N ASP A 431 -37.24 -15.74 12.88
CA ASP A 431 -37.55 -17.17 12.92
C ASP A 431 -36.51 -17.94 13.75
N GLU A 432 -36.97 -18.61 14.80
CA GLU A 432 -36.16 -19.43 15.72
C GLU A 432 -35.47 -20.61 15.00
N THR A 433 -36.05 -21.13 13.92
CA THR A 433 -35.44 -22.19 13.11
C THR A 433 -34.22 -21.69 12.34
N VAL A 434 -34.27 -20.44 11.86
CA VAL A 434 -33.13 -19.75 11.23
C VAL A 434 -32.04 -19.48 12.27
N ALA A 435 -32.39 -19.03 13.47
CA ALA A 435 -31.43 -18.79 14.55
C ALA A 435 -30.64 -20.05 14.95
N THR A 436 -31.34 -21.18 15.08
CA THR A 436 -30.70 -22.46 15.44
C THR A 436 -29.70 -22.91 14.37
N ALA A 437 -30.09 -22.83 13.09
CA ALA A 437 -29.21 -23.16 11.97
C ALA A 437 -28.03 -22.18 11.85
N ALA A 438 -28.25 -20.90 12.17
CA ALA A 438 -27.21 -19.87 12.18
C ALA A 438 -26.19 -20.10 13.28
N LEU A 439 -26.60 -20.50 14.50
CA LEU A 439 -25.69 -20.85 15.60
C LEU A 439 -24.72 -21.97 15.19
N GLU A 440 -25.26 -23.08 14.67
CA GLU A 440 -24.46 -24.24 14.26
C GLU A 440 -23.44 -23.88 13.16
N ARG A 441 -23.88 -23.07 12.18
CA ARG A 441 -23.03 -22.57 11.09
C ARG A 441 -21.96 -21.60 11.59
N THR A 442 -22.30 -20.73 12.54
CA THR A 442 -21.39 -19.74 13.13
C THR A 442 -20.30 -20.41 13.93
N MET A 443 -20.65 -21.34 14.81
CA MET A 443 -19.67 -22.08 15.63
C MET A 443 -18.67 -22.84 14.75
N ARG A 444 -19.15 -23.55 13.71
CA ARG A 444 -18.25 -24.21 12.73
C ARG A 444 -17.34 -23.24 11.99
N THR A 445 -17.88 -22.10 11.55
CA THR A 445 -17.13 -21.10 10.78
C THR A 445 -16.05 -20.44 11.62
N LEU A 446 -16.36 -20.06 12.86
CA LEU A 446 -15.39 -19.47 13.79
C LEU A 446 -14.35 -20.51 14.22
N GLU A 447 -14.74 -21.77 14.36
CA GLU A 447 -13.80 -22.85 14.63
C GLU A 447 -12.79 -23.05 13.52
N TRP A 448 -13.26 -23.18 12.28
CA TRP A 448 -12.39 -23.24 11.11
C TRP A 448 -11.47 -22.02 11.03
N HIS A 449 -11.99 -20.82 11.32
CA HIS A 449 -11.21 -19.60 11.23
C HIS A 449 -10.07 -19.56 12.27
N ALA A 450 -10.35 -19.93 13.52
CA ALA A 450 -9.33 -20.03 14.56
C ALA A 450 -8.29 -21.11 14.23
N GLN A 451 -8.73 -22.28 13.75
CA GLN A 451 -7.84 -23.37 13.33
C GLN A 451 -6.97 -22.97 12.14
N TYR A 452 -7.50 -22.18 11.21
CA TYR A 452 -6.72 -21.64 10.09
C TYR A 452 -5.60 -20.73 10.60
N MET A 453 -5.92 -19.74 11.44
CA MET A 453 -4.94 -18.78 11.99
C MET A 453 -3.88 -19.47 12.87
N LEU A 454 -4.28 -20.47 13.67
CA LEU A 454 -3.37 -21.29 14.47
C LEU A 454 -2.68 -22.41 13.67
N GLY A 455 -3.09 -22.65 12.43
CA GLY A 455 -2.61 -23.77 11.62
C GLY A 455 -1.55 -23.37 10.61
N THR A 456 -1.29 -22.06 10.48
CA THR A 456 -0.40 -21.51 9.47
C THR A 456 0.56 -20.46 10.03
N PRO A 457 1.86 -20.55 9.72
CA PRO A 457 2.83 -19.50 10.09
C PRO A 457 2.68 -18.19 9.31
N THR A 458 2.04 -18.23 8.13
CA THR A 458 1.76 -17.05 7.30
C THR A 458 0.29 -17.04 6.96
N VAL A 459 -0.49 -16.13 7.56
CA VAL A 459 -1.91 -15.99 7.25
C VAL A 459 -2.10 -15.38 5.86
N GLY A 460 -3.10 -15.89 5.12
CA GLY A 460 -3.35 -15.51 3.75
C GLY A 460 -4.38 -14.38 3.65
N HIS A 461 -4.09 -13.36 2.85
CA HIS A 461 -4.98 -12.19 2.75
C HIS A 461 -6.38 -12.54 2.21
N HIS A 462 -6.51 -13.51 1.31
CA HIS A 462 -7.82 -13.96 0.82
C HIS A 462 -8.66 -14.68 1.89
N ALA A 463 -8.03 -15.43 2.79
CA ALA A 463 -8.73 -16.12 3.88
C ALA A 463 -9.16 -15.16 4.99
N MET A 464 -8.40 -14.06 5.15
CA MET A 464 -8.63 -13.04 6.16
C MET A 464 -9.58 -11.92 5.68
N SER A 465 -9.63 -11.60 4.39
CA SER A 465 -10.42 -10.47 3.85
C SER A 465 -11.92 -10.56 4.17
N GLY A 466 -12.47 -11.78 4.23
CA GLY A 466 -13.88 -12.03 4.57
C GLY A 466 -14.17 -12.19 6.07
N ALA A 467 -13.21 -11.93 6.97
CA ALA A 467 -13.38 -12.27 8.39
C ALA A 467 -14.48 -11.47 9.10
N TYR A 468 -14.79 -10.25 8.67
CA TYR A 468 -15.87 -9.43 9.22
C TYR A 468 -17.28 -10.03 8.98
N LEU A 469 -17.45 -10.82 7.91
CA LEU A 469 -18.70 -11.56 7.65
C LEU A 469 -18.98 -12.58 8.76
N LYS A 470 -17.92 -13.21 9.27
CA LYS A 470 -18.01 -14.19 10.38
C LYS A 470 -18.37 -13.48 11.69
N ALA A 471 -17.87 -12.26 11.90
CA ALA A 471 -18.28 -11.42 13.04
C ALA A 471 -19.77 -11.01 12.92
N ALA A 472 -20.28 -10.72 11.72
CA ALA A 472 -21.68 -10.41 11.51
C ALA A 472 -22.60 -11.60 11.83
N MET A 473 -22.20 -12.81 11.46
CA MET A 473 -22.91 -14.04 11.86
C MET A 473 -22.97 -14.20 13.39
N ALA A 474 -21.86 -13.88 14.08
CA ALA A 474 -21.81 -13.95 15.54
C ALA A 474 -22.66 -12.87 16.23
N ASP A 475 -22.68 -11.64 15.70
CA ASP A 475 -23.52 -10.54 16.23
C ASP A 475 -25.02 -10.89 16.14
N ASP A 476 -25.45 -11.50 15.03
CA ASP A 476 -26.83 -11.98 14.84
C ASP A 476 -27.20 -13.10 15.84
N VAL A 477 -26.33 -14.11 15.99
CA VAL A 477 -26.56 -15.21 16.95
C VAL A 477 -26.54 -14.72 18.40
N LEU A 478 -25.66 -13.78 18.77
CA LEU A 478 -25.62 -13.23 20.14
C LEU A 478 -26.86 -12.38 20.47
N ALA A 479 -27.47 -11.78 19.46
CA ALA A 479 -28.71 -11.01 19.56
C ALA A 479 -29.94 -11.89 19.81
N TRP A 480 -29.88 -13.19 19.49
CA TRP A 480 -30.97 -14.12 19.72
C TRP A 480 -31.25 -14.32 21.23
N PRO A 481 -32.42 -13.90 21.76
CA PRO A 481 -32.69 -13.92 23.20
C PRO A 481 -32.72 -15.33 23.80
N ALA A 482 -33.07 -16.35 23.02
CA ALA A 482 -33.16 -17.73 23.47
C ALA A 482 -31.83 -18.52 23.31
N LEU A 483 -30.72 -17.86 22.94
CA LEU A 483 -29.41 -18.48 22.87
C LEU A 483 -29.02 -19.10 24.24
N PRO A 484 -28.76 -20.43 24.31
CA PRO A 484 -28.41 -21.08 25.57
C PRO A 484 -27.13 -20.49 26.20
N ALA A 485 -27.10 -20.37 27.53
CA ALA A 485 -25.99 -19.74 28.25
C ALA A 485 -24.63 -20.43 28.00
N SER A 486 -24.61 -21.76 27.91
CA SER A 486 -23.40 -22.53 27.58
C SER A 486 -22.89 -22.26 26.16
N GLU A 487 -23.80 -22.15 25.19
CA GLU A 487 -23.46 -21.82 23.80
C GLU A 487 -23.00 -20.36 23.67
N ARG A 488 -23.64 -19.44 24.40
CA ARG A 488 -23.20 -18.04 24.51
C ARG A 488 -21.77 -17.95 25.05
N ALA A 489 -21.46 -18.67 26.13
CA ALA A 489 -20.12 -18.71 26.69
C ALA A 489 -19.09 -19.29 25.70
N ALA A 490 -19.41 -20.40 25.03
CA ALA A 490 -18.53 -21.03 24.04
C ALA A 490 -18.28 -20.12 22.81
N LEU A 491 -19.34 -19.46 22.32
CA LEU A 491 -19.25 -18.49 21.22
C LEU A 491 -18.34 -17.32 21.60
N ARG A 492 -18.55 -16.74 22.78
CA ARG A 492 -17.74 -15.61 23.28
C ARG A 492 -16.28 -16.00 23.50
N ALA A 493 -16.01 -17.18 24.07
CA ALA A 493 -14.64 -17.70 24.22
C ALA A 493 -13.93 -17.82 22.85
N ARG A 494 -14.65 -18.30 21.82
CA ARG A 494 -14.10 -18.39 20.46
C ARG A 494 -13.83 -17.02 19.83
N LEU A 495 -14.71 -16.05 20.05
CA LEU A 495 -14.49 -14.66 19.61
C LEU A 495 -13.29 -14.02 20.32
N ALA A 496 -13.12 -14.27 21.62
CA ALA A 496 -11.96 -13.79 22.38
C ALA A 496 -10.67 -14.38 21.83
N LEU A 497 -10.62 -15.69 21.58
CA LEU A 497 -9.48 -16.34 20.94
C LEU A 497 -9.12 -15.67 19.61
N ILE A 498 -10.09 -15.45 18.72
CA ILE A 498 -9.84 -14.80 17.42
C ILE A 498 -9.31 -13.36 17.63
N THR A 499 -9.85 -12.63 18.59
CA THR A 499 -9.39 -11.26 18.92
C THR A 499 -7.95 -11.26 19.44
N TYR A 500 -7.56 -12.23 20.29
CA TYR A 500 -6.16 -12.43 20.67
C TYR A 500 -5.26 -12.68 19.47
N LEU A 501 -5.68 -13.54 18.53
CA LEU A 501 -4.89 -13.86 17.35
C LEU A 501 -4.72 -12.66 16.41
N TYR A 502 -5.69 -11.74 16.36
CA TYR A 502 -5.49 -10.45 15.67
C TYR A 502 -4.47 -9.54 16.36
N GLY A 503 -4.35 -9.63 17.69
CA GLY A 503 -3.35 -8.93 18.48
C GLY A 503 -2.04 -9.71 18.65
N GLU A 504 -1.82 -10.78 17.88
CA GLU A 504 -0.65 -11.64 18.03
C GLU A 504 0.36 -11.40 16.89
N GLY A 505 1.58 -10.99 17.26
CA GLY A 505 2.67 -10.72 16.32
C GLY A 505 3.08 -11.98 15.55
N ASP A 506 2.94 -13.15 16.18
CA ASP A 506 3.15 -14.45 15.56
C ASP A 506 2.07 -14.81 14.51
N VAL A 507 1.03 -14.00 14.34
CA VAL A 507 -0.04 -14.22 13.37
C VAL A 507 -0.10 -13.10 12.34
N ILE A 508 -0.32 -11.84 12.77
CA ILE A 508 -0.57 -10.68 11.88
C ILE A 508 0.71 -9.95 11.45
N THR A 509 1.87 -10.30 12.00
CA THR A 509 3.19 -9.77 11.59
C THR A 509 3.34 -8.28 11.87
N TYR A 510 3.34 -7.92 13.16
CA TYR A 510 3.60 -6.56 13.62
C TYR A 510 5.09 -6.32 13.86
N ALA A 511 5.59 -5.17 13.41
CA ALA A 511 6.89 -4.60 13.79
C ALA A 511 8.16 -5.45 13.52
N ASN A 512 8.05 -6.56 12.79
CA ASN A 512 9.17 -7.48 12.58
C ASN A 512 10.03 -7.16 11.35
N GLY A 513 9.69 -6.12 10.59
CA GLY A 513 10.39 -5.70 9.38
C GLY A 513 10.05 -6.48 8.10
N CYS A 514 9.24 -7.54 8.17
CA CYS A 514 8.81 -8.28 7.00
C CYS A 514 7.72 -7.54 6.21
N HIS A 515 7.74 -7.74 4.90
CA HIS A 515 6.72 -7.23 4.00
C HIS A 515 5.50 -8.16 3.97
N THR A 516 4.33 -7.63 4.34
CA THR A 516 3.04 -8.36 4.36
C THR A 516 2.24 -8.24 3.06
N GLY A 517 2.88 -7.77 1.98
CA GLY A 517 2.25 -7.54 0.68
C GLY A 517 1.99 -6.06 0.42
N PRO A 518 1.60 -5.67 -0.79
CA PRO A 518 1.16 -4.31 -1.08
C PRO A 518 -0.04 -3.92 -0.18
N PRO A 519 -0.36 -2.62 -0.09
CA PRO A 519 -1.29 -2.09 0.92
C PRO A 519 -2.63 -2.83 1.05
N ASN A 520 -3.27 -3.24 -0.05
CA ASN A 520 -4.50 -4.01 -0.03
C ASN A 520 -4.38 -5.32 0.75
N MET A 521 -3.26 -6.04 0.63
CA MET A 521 -3.07 -7.33 1.31
C MET A 521 -2.93 -7.14 2.82
N GLY A 522 -2.18 -6.12 3.24
CA GLY A 522 -2.04 -5.78 4.67
C GLY A 522 -3.38 -5.38 5.30
N LEU A 523 -4.20 -4.60 4.59
CA LEU A 523 -5.55 -4.25 5.03
C LEU A 523 -6.52 -5.44 4.97
N ALA A 524 -6.41 -6.32 3.98
CA ALA A 524 -7.20 -7.54 3.91
C ALA A 524 -6.92 -8.49 5.08
N VAL A 525 -5.68 -8.53 5.58
CA VAL A 525 -5.31 -9.33 6.76
C VAL A 525 -5.86 -8.71 8.05
N SER A 526 -5.72 -7.41 8.24
CA SER A 526 -5.96 -6.74 9.54
C SER A 526 -7.29 -6.00 9.68
N GLY A 527 -7.91 -5.59 8.56
CA GLY A 527 -9.03 -4.64 8.54
C GLY A 527 -10.27 -5.10 9.31
N ALA A 528 -10.53 -6.40 9.39
CA ALA A 528 -11.69 -6.95 10.10
C ALA A 528 -11.55 -6.95 11.63
N ALA A 529 -10.36 -6.71 12.21
CA ALA A 529 -10.09 -6.91 13.63
C ALA A 529 -11.04 -6.11 14.55
N GLY A 530 -11.39 -4.88 14.17
CA GLY A 530 -12.29 -4.01 14.94
C GLY A 530 -13.69 -4.59 15.16
N THR A 531 -14.17 -5.44 14.25
CA THR A 531 -15.51 -6.05 14.35
C THR A 531 -15.61 -7.11 15.45
N TYR A 532 -14.53 -7.85 15.70
CA TYR A 532 -14.46 -8.85 16.78
C TYR A 532 -14.34 -8.19 18.15
N LEU A 533 -13.55 -7.12 18.26
CA LEU A 533 -13.39 -6.33 19.49
C LEU A 533 -14.75 -5.89 20.05
N ALA A 534 -15.60 -5.33 19.19
CA ALA A 534 -16.89 -4.77 19.60
C ALA A 534 -17.87 -5.81 20.17
N LEU A 535 -17.67 -7.09 19.86
CA LEU A 535 -18.48 -8.20 20.41
C LEU A 535 -18.08 -8.59 21.84
N LEU A 536 -16.98 -8.04 22.38
CA LEU A 536 -16.39 -8.42 23.67
C LEU A 536 -16.18 -7.19 24.60
N PRO A 537 -17.22 -6.37 24.83
CA PRO A 537 -17.11 -5.08 25.53
C PRO A 537 -16.68 -5.17 27.00
N ASP A 538 -16.93 -6.32 27.63
CA ASP A 538 -16.70 -6.58 29.06
C ASP A 538 -15.46 -7.46 29.30
N HIS A 539 -14.74 -7.80 28.22
CA HIS A 539 -13.56 -8.64 28.32
C HIS A 539 -12.39 -7.84 28.94
N PRO A 540 -11.57 -8.42 29.84
CA PRO A 540 -10.51 -7.68 30.54
C PRO A 540 -9.45 -7.00 29.66
N MET A 541 -9.22 -7.51 28.44
CA MET A 541 -8.30 -6.91 27.47
C MET A 541 -8.95 -5.84 26.57
N PHE A 542 -10.26 -5.60 26.67
CA PHE A 542 -11.01 -4.74 25.75
C PHE A 542 -10.34 -3.37 25.55
N GLU A 543 -10.01 -2.67 26.62
CA GLU A 543 -9.39 -1.33 26.55
C GLU A 543 -8.03 -1.31 25.85
N ARG A 544 -7.22 -2.35 26.07
CA ARG A 544 -5.90 -2.47 25.45
C ARG A 544 -6.03 -2.75 23.96
N TRP A 545 -6.89 -3.68 23.57
CA TRP A 545 -7.18 -3.98 22.17
C TRP A 545 -7.79 -2.77 21.46
N ARG A 546 -8.76 -2.10 22.08
CA ARG A 546 -9.43 -0.91 21.57
C ARG A 546 -8.44 0.19 21.24
N THR A 547 -7.51 0.48 22.15
CA THR A 547 -6.49 1.52 21.95
C THR A 547 -5.53 1.15 20.82
N HIS A 548 -5.02 -0.08 20.81
CA HIS A 548 -4.07 -0.52 19.79
C HIS A 548 -4.70 -0.60 18.39
N LEU A 549 -5.86 -1.24 18.26
CA LEU A 549 -6.53 -1.40 16.96
C LEU A 549 -6.95 -0.05 16.37
N ALA A 550 -7.32 0.93 17.19
CA ALA A 550 -7.58 2.29 16.72
C ALA A 550 -6.33 2.98 16.18
N ALA A 551 -5.22 2.93 16.94
CA ALA A 551 -3.95 3.51 16.51
C ALA A 551 -3.41 2.84 15.23
N TYR A 552 -3.59 1.52 15.12
CA TYR A 552 -3.19 0.74 13.95
C TYR A 552 -4.08 1.05 12.73
N ALA A 553 -5.39 1.20 12.92
CA ALA A 553 -6.30 1.62 11.85
C ALA A 553 -5.97 3.02 11.33
N ASP A 554 -5.70 4.00 12.22
CA ASP A 554 -5.28 5.34 11.82
C ASP A 554 -3.92 5.33 11.11
N TYR A 555 -3.00 4.48 11.57
CA TYR A 555 -1.72 4.26 10.87
C TYR A 555 -1.93 3.74 9.45
N LYS A 556 -2.73 2.68 9.27
CA LYS A 556 -2.99 2.11 7.95
C LYS A 556 -3.77 3.07 7.03
N MET A 557 -4.64 3.90 7.59
CA MET A 557 -5.33 4.95 6.87
C MET A 557 -4.35 6.03 6.40
N GLY A 558 -3.61 6.62 7.33
CA GLY A 558 -2.63 7.67 7.03
C GLY A 558 -1.49 7.22 6.12
N ALA A 559 -1.16 5.92 6.13
CA ALA A 559 -0.13 5.37 5.27
C ALA A 559 -0.52 5.28 3.78
N ASN A 560 -1.82 5.34 3.46
CA ASN A 560 -2.31 4.93 2.14
C ASN A 560 -3.45 5.82 1.59
N LEU A 561 -3.85 6.87 2.31
CA LEU A 561 -4.90 7.79 1.90
C LEU A 561 -4.30 9.17 1.63
N ALA A 562 -4.59 9.75 0.46
CA ALA A 562 -4.23 11.13 0.15
C ALA A 562 -5.23 12.13 0.77
N PRO A 563 -4.85 13.40 1.03
CA PRO A 563 -5.71 14.42 1.67
C PRO A 563 -7.03 14.77 0.97
N GLY A 564 -7.31 14.24 -0.23
CA GLY A 564 -8.60 14.36 -0.92
C GLY A 564 -9.44 13.09 -0.94
N GLY A 565 -9.02 12.03 -0.23
CA GLY A 565 -9.73 10.75 -0.21
C GLY A 565 -9.22 9.73 -1.24
N GLY A 566 -8.24 10.09 -2.06
CA GLY A 566 -7.68 9.15 -3.02
C GLY A 566 -6.93 8.01 -2.34
N TRP A 567 -7.52 6.81 -2.32
CA TRP A 567 -6.84 5.58 -1.91
C TRP A 567 -5.66 5.25 -2.84
N PHE A 568 -4.57 4.78 -2.23
CA PHE A 568 -3.28 4.53 -2.90
C PHE A 568 -3.34 3.48 -4.01
N GLU A 569 -4.28 2.53 -3.96
CA GLU A 569 -4.46 1.50 -4.99
C GLU A 569 -5.80 1.64 -5.71
N TYR A 570 -5.77 2.19 -6.91
CA TYR A 570 -6.96 2.61 -7.62
C TYR A 570 -7.92 1.48 -8.02
N GLY A 571 -9.18 1.88 -8.20
CA GLY A 571 -10.18 1.12 -8.93
C GLY A 571 -10.85 0.03 -8.09
N GLY A 572 -11.90 -0.55 -8.66
CA GLY A 572 -12.74 -1.48 -7.92
C GLY A 572 -12.02 -2.69 -7.35
N ALA A 573 -11.14 -3.34 -8.10
CA ALA A 573 -10.53 -4.60 -7.63
C ALA A 573 -9.72 -4.43 -6.33
N TYR A 574 -8.89 -3.39 -6.24
CA TYR A 574 -7.99 -3.18 -5.08
C TYR A 574 -8.58 -2.27 -4.02
N HIS A 575 -9.48 -1.36 -4.37
CA HIS A 575 -10.27 -0.64 -3.39
C HIS A 575 -11.14 -1.62 -2.58
N MET A 576 -11.84 -2.54 -3.25
CA MET A 576 -12.70 -3.54 -2.60
C MET A 576 -11.91 -4.61 -1.84
N HIS A 577 -10.71 -4.98 -2.32
CA HIS A 577 -9.85 -5.93 -1.58
C HIS A 577 -9.12 -5.27 -0.40
N GLY A 578 -8.78 -3.99 -0.50
CA GLY A 578 -8.01 -3.21 0.48
C GLY A 578 -8.86 -2.25 1.32
N PHE A 579 -9.07 -1.03 0.83
CA PHE A 579 -9.69 0.07 1.60
C PHE A 579 -11.09 -0.26 2.14
N ALA A 580 -11.91 -0.99 1.38
CA ALA A 580 -13.22 -1.42 1.87
C ALA A 580 -13.12 -2.26 3.16
N ARG A 581 -12.02 -3.00 3.37
CA ARG A 581 -11.79 -3.77 4.60
C ARG A 581 -11.55 -2.89 5.82
N LEU A 582 -10.98 -1.71 5.63
CA LEU A 582 -10.91 -0.68 6.68
C LEU A 582 -12.31 -0.11 6.97
N SER A 583 -13.11 0.15 5.93
CA SER A 583 -14.52 0.57 6.07
C SER A 583 -15.36 -0.49 6.81
N ASN A 584 -15.13 -1.77 6.56
CA ASN A 584 -15.81 -2.86 7.26
C ASN A 584 -15.35 -3.01 8.71
N GLY A 585 -14.08 -2.68 9.01
CA GLY A 585 -13.53 -2.70 10.36
C GLY A 585 -13.99 -1.55 11.24
N VAL A 586 -14.13 -0.36 10.66
CA VAL A 586 -14.37 0.89 11.41
C VAL A 586 -15.70 0.87 12.16
N VAL A 587 -16.72 0.15 11.66
CA VAL A 587 -18.01 0.05 12.36
C VAL A 587 -17.85 -0.61 13.73
N GLY A 588 -16.97 -1.59 13.85
CA GLY A 588 -16.64 -2.21 15.13
C GLY A 588 -15.85 -1.27 16.03
N LEU A 589 -14.88 -0.52 15.50
CA LEU A 589 -14.16 0.49 16.28
C LEU A 589 -15.09 1.61 16.77
N ALA A 590 -16.05 2.04 15.94
CA ALA A 590 -17.06 3.02 16.30
C ALA A 590 -18.00 2.48 17.40
N ALA A 591 -18.50 1.25 17.25
CA ALA A 591 -19.35 0.57 18.23
C ALA A 591 -18.61 0.26 19.56
N ALA A 592 -17.29 0.11 19.51
CA ALA A 592 -16.43 -0.02 20.68
C ALA A 592 -16.05 1.34 21.29
N GLU A 593 -16.54 2.45 20.75
CA GLU A 593 -16.19 3.81 21.18
C GLU A 593 -14.67 4.08 21.15
N ALA A 594 -13.97 3.55 20.16
CA ALA A 594 -12.51 3.63 20.09
C ALA A 594 -11.98 5.08 19.99
N PRO A 595 -10.78 5.38 20.53
CA PRO A 595 -10.18 6.71 20.42
C PRO A 595 -9.96 7.08 18.96
N GLY A 596 -10.17 8.35 18.59
CA GLY A 596 -9.96 8.80 17.20
C GLY A 596 -10.98 8.26 16.18
N ARG A 597 -12.10 7.66 16.61
CA ARG A 597 -13.15 7.15 15.71
C ARG A 597 -13.69 8.20 14.73
N GLU A 598 -13.78 9.46 15.12
CA GLU A 598 -14.23 10.56 14.27
C GLU A 598 -13.29 10.72 13.07
N ARG A 599 -11.98 10.81 13.33
CA ARG A 599 -10.93 10.84 12.30
C ARG A 599 -11.01 9.65 11.34
N LEU A 600 -11.30 8.46 11.85
CA LEU A 600 -11.44 7.27 11.01
C LEU A 600 -12.69 7.36 10.13
N LEU A 601 -13.84 7.71 10.70
CA LEU A 601 -15.10 7.86 9.96
C LEU A 601 -15.01 8.98 8.91
N ASP A 602 -14.37 10.11 9.23
CA ASP A 602 -14.12 11.21 8.30
C ASP A 602 -13.23 10.76 7.14
N GLY A 603 -12.19 9.97 7.41
CA GLY A 603 -11.34 9.39 6.37
C GLY A 603 -12.08 8.41 5.45
N ILE A 604 -12.93 7.56 6.03
CA ILE A 604 -13.82 6.65 5.26
C ILE A 604 -14.79 7.47 4.40
N ALA A 605 -15.40 8.50 4.95
CA ALA A 605 -16.33 9.36 4.23
C ALA A 605 -15.68 10.13 3.08
N LEU A 606 -14.46 10.63 3.30
CA LEU A 606 -13.69 11.34 2.29
C LEU A 606 -13.35 10.44 1.10
N ASP A 607 -12.86 9.22 1.36
CA ASP A 607 -12.60 8.24 0.30
C ASP A 607 -13.88 7.82 -0.43
N TRP A 608 -14.97 7.50 0.28
CA TRP A 608 -16.21 7.11 -0.37
C TRP A 608 -16.85 8.25 -1.16
N SER A 609 -16.62 9.51 -0.79
CA SER A 609 -17.03 10.67 -1.58
C SER A 609 -16.24 10.78 -2.89
N TYR A 610 -14.93 10.53 -2.83
CA TYR A 610 -14.07 10.38 -4.01
C TYR A 610 -14.53 9.23 -4.90
N TYR A 611 -14.69 8.05 -4.33
CA TYR A 611 -15.03 6.82 -5.06
C TYR A 611 -16.43 6.90 -5.68
N LEU A 612 -17.38 7.57 -5.02
CA LEU A 612 -18.69 7.91 -5.57
C LEU A 612 -18.59 8.76 -6.84
N ASN A 613 -17.70 9.77 -6.84
CA ASN A 613 -17.53 10.65 -8.00
C ASN A 613 -16.83 9.97 -9.18
N LEU A 614 -16.20 8.80 -8.98
CA LEU A 614 -15.67 7.99 -10.07
C LEU A 614 -16.76 7.35 -10.93
N LEU A 615 -17.99 7.17 -10.41
CA LEU A 615 -19.07 6.53 -11.17
C LEU A 615 -19.24 7.21 -12.52
N THR A 616 -19.15 6.44 -13.60
CA THR A 616 -19.27 6.96 -14.96
C THR A 616 -20.69 7.48 -15.22
N PRO A 617 -20.92 8.21 -16.33
CA PRO A 617 -22.24 8.29 -16.92
C PRO A 617 -22.84 6.89 -17.12
N PHE A 618 -24.16 6.82 -17.25
CA PHE A 618 -24.84 5.55 -17.51
C PHE A 618 -24.31 4.92 -18.81
N ASP A 619 -23.68 3.75 -18.71
CA ASP A 619 -23.17 3.01 -19.88
C ASP A 619 -24.26 2.05 -20.38
N THR A 620 -24.77 2.30 -21.57
CA THR A 620 -25.88 1.52 -22.14
C THR A 620 -25.52 0.07 -22.46
N ARG A 621 -24.23 -0.25 -22.59
CA ARG A 621 -23.75 -1.63 -22.79
C ARG A 621 -23.88 -2.45 -21.50
N TRP A 622 -23.63 -1.81 -20.36
CA TRP A 622 -23.73 -2.42 -19.03
C TRP A 622 -25.10 -2.22 -18.38
N GLY A 623 -25.88 -1.23 -18.82
CA GLY A 623 -27.13 -0.85 -18.18
C GLY A 623 -26.95 -0.34 -16.74
N ALA A 624 -25.81 0.29 -16.46
CA ALA A 624 -25.45 0.80 -15.13
C ALA A 624 -24.42 1.93 -15.24
N ARG A 625 -24.27 2.73 -14.18
CA ARG A 625 -23.07 3.56 -13.99
C ARG A 625 -21.95 2.64 -13.50
N MET A 626 -20.76 2.69 -14.08
CA MET A 626 -19.66 1.79 -13.75
C MET A 626 -18.60 2.52 -12.92
N VAL A 627 -17.86 1.80 -12.08
CA VAL A 627 -16.55 2.29 -11.64
C VAL A 627 -15.56 2.03 -12.78
N PRO A 628 -14.85 3.05 -13.29
CA PRO A 628 -13.97 2.92 -14.45
C PRO A 628 -12.79 1.98 -14.20
N GLY A 629 -12.43 1.22 -15.22
CA GLY A 629 -11.22 0.39 -15.22
C GLY A 629 -9.98 1.22 -15.54
N LEU A 630 -9.09 1.40 -14.58
CA LEU A 630 -7.74 1.95 -14.76
C LEU A 630 -6.81 1.20 -13.83
N ALA A 631 -5.49 1.41 -13.99
CA ALA A 631 -4.50 0.72 -13.16
C ALA A 631 -4.68 -0.81 -13.31
N ASN A 632 -4.42 -1.61 -12.28
CA ASN A 632 -4.68 -3.05 -12.29
C ASN A 632 -6.15 -3.39 -11.97
N SER A 633 -7.10 -2.51 -12.30
CA SER A 633 -8.51 -2.74 -12.09
C SER A 633 -9.29 -2.72 -13.40
N MET A 634 -10.17 -3.70 -13.53
CA MET A 634 -11.19 -3.72 -14.56
C MET A 634 -12.39 -2.82 -14.20
N PRO A 635 -13.26 -2.47 -15.17
CA PRO A 635 -14.56 -1.90 -14.87
C PRO A 635 -15.34 -2.83 -13.91
N SER A 636 -16.02 -2.25 -12.93
CA SER A 636 -16.57 -3.05 -11.83
C SER A 636 -17.93 -2.59 -11.32
N PHE A 637 -18.63 -3.57 -10.74
CA PHE A 637 -19.76 -3.38 -9.84
C PHE A 637 -19.23 -3.43 -8.41
N SER A 638 -19.66 -2.51 -7.56
CA SER A 638 -19.20 -2.41 -6.18
C SER A 638 -20.37 -2.53 -5.21
N GLY A 639 -20.50 -3.70 -4.59
CA GLY A 639 -21.43 -3.89 -3.49
C GLY A 639 -21.02 -3.13 -2.22
N HIS A 640 -19.76 -2.71 -2.12
CA HIS A 640 -19.23 -2.00 -0.96
C HIS A 640 -19.77 -0.57 -0.82
N PHE A 641 -20.39 0.01 -1.86
CA PHE A 641 -21.22 1.22 -1.72
C PHE A 641 -22.34 1.02 -0.68
N MET A 642 -22.99 -0.15 -0.68
CA MET A 642 -24.04 -0.46 0.30
C MET A 642 -23.45 -0.61 1.70
N GLU A 643 -22.33 -1.30 1.85
CA GLU A 643 -21.70 -1.46 3.16
C GLU A 643 -21.23 -0.13 3.75
N ALA A 644 -20.67 0.76 2.92
CA ALA A 644 -20.28 2.11 3.30
C ALA A 644 -21.50 2.98 3.68
N SER A 645 -22.60 2.84 2.94
CA SER A 645 -23.89 3.46 3.32
C SER A 645 -24.31 3.03 4.72
N GLY A 646 -24.27 1.73 5.02
CA GLY A 646 -24.55 1.20 6.36
C GLY A 646 -23.62 1.75 7.43
N ALA A 647 -22.30 1.72 7.16
CA ALA A 647 -21.26 2.17 8.09
C ALA A 647 -21.36 3.65 8.46
N LEU A 648 -21.79 4.50 7.52
CA LEU A 648 -21.87 5.96 7.69
C LEU A 648 -23.28 6.46 8.00
N SER A 649 -24.30 5.59 8.01
CA SER A 649 -25.71 5.98 8.09
C SER A 649 -26.07 6.82 9.32
N GLU A 650 -25.34 6.67 10.42
CA GLU A 650 -25.64 7.34 11.68
C GLU A 650 -24.96 8.69 11.81
N THR A 651 -23.72 8.79 11.32
CA THR A 651 -22.91 10.00 11.42
C THR A 651 -23.07 10.92 10.22
N MET A 652 -23.32 10.35 9.03
CA MET A 652 -23.35 11.06 7.74
C MET A 652 -24.52 10.57 6.88
N PRO A 653 -25.78 10.80 7.32
CA PRO A 653 -26.97 10.22 6.69
C PRO A 653 -27.17 10.65 5.22
N GLU A 654 -26.77 11.86 4.85
CA GLU A 654 -26.88 12.32 3.46
C GLU A 654 -25.91 11.57 2.54
N LEU A 655 -24.64 11.44 2.95
CA LEU A 655 -23.67 10.63 2.20
C LEU A 655 -24.11 9.17 2.13
N ALA A 656 -24.65 8.61 3.21
CA ALA A 656 -25.19 7.26 3.20
C ALA A 656 -26.33 7.09 2.20
N ALA A 657 -27.22 8.07 2.04
CA ALA A 657 -28.28 8.05 1.02
C ALA A 657 -27.71 8.11 -0.41
N HIS A 658 -26.65 8.90 -0.63
CA HIS A 658 -25.92 8.93 -1.90
C HIS A 658 -25.24 7.59 -2.22
N LEU A 659 -24.60 6.96 -1.23
CA LEU A 659 -23.93 5.68 -1.39
C LEU A 659 -24.94 4.54 -1.64
N ARG A 660 -26.12 4.57 -1.01
CA ARG A 660 -27.19 3.62 -1.32
C ARG A 660 -27.70 3.79 -2.75
N TRP A 661 -27.89 5.03 -3.21
CA TRP A 661 -28.22 5.29 -4.62
C TRP A 661 -27.12 4.78 -5.55
N ALA A 662 -25.86 5.01 -5.21
CA ALA A 662 -24.70 4.61 -6.00
C ALA A 662 -24.68 3.09 -6.23
N TRP A 663 -24.91 2.31 -5.19
CA TRP A 663 -25.05 0.85 -5.29
C TRP A 663 -26.15 0.43 -6.25
N LEU A 664 -27.34 1.03 -6.16
CA LEU A 664 -28.47 0.73 -7.04
C LEU A 664 -28.19 1.13 -8.49
N ALA A 665 -27.63 2.33 -8.71
CA ALA A 665 -27.27 2.85 -10.03
C ALA A 665 -26.09 2.08 -10.66
N ASN A 666 -25.25 1.46 -9.84
CA ASN A 666 -24.17 0.54 -10.21
C ASN A 666 -24.65 -0.92 -10.15
N GLY A 667 -25.87 -1.19 -10.60
CA GLY A 667 -26.36 -2.55 -10.87
C GLY A 667 -26.61 -3.44 -9.64
N SER A 668 -26.54 -2.91 -8.41
CA SER A 668 -26.78 -3.64 -7.16
C SER A 668 -25.87 -4.87 -6.96
N GLY A 669 -24.59 -4.76 -7.33
CA GLY A 669 -23.62 -5.86 -7.17
C GLY A 669 -23.58 -6.41 -5.74
N ASN A 670 -23.54 -7.73 -5.59
CA ASN A 670 -23.69 -8.41 -4.29
C ASN A 670 -22.60 -9.46 -3.98
N HIS A 671 -21.45 -9.37 -4.65
CA HIS A 671 -20.31 -10.27 -4.42
C HIS A 671 -19.52 -9.84 -3.18
N ASP A 672 -19.22 -10.79 -2.29
CA ASP A 672 -18.37 -10.62 -1.09
C ASP A 672 -18.73 -9.41 -0.20
N ILE A 673 -20.03 -9.13 -0.04
CA ILE A 673 -20.58 -8.10 0.85
C ILE A 673 -21.25 -8.68 2.09
N ASN A 674 -21.42 -7.85 3.12
CA ASN A 674 -22.15 -8.11 4.36
C ASN A 674 -23.57 -7.55 4.27
N PRO A 675 -24.60 -8.40 4.10
CA PRO A 675 -25.99 -7.96 4.05
C PRO A 675 -26.47 -7.28 5.34
N ALA A 676 -25.82 -7.51 6.49
CA ALA A 676 -26.20 -6.89 7.77
C ALA A 676 -25.97 -5.37 7.79
N LEU A 677 -25.15 -4.84 6.87
CA LEU A 677 -24.96 -3.39 6.70
C LEU A 677 -26.02 -2.76 5.80
N GLU A 678 -26.93 -3.53 5.20
CA GLU A 678 -27.98 -2.94 4.40
C GLU A 678 -28.99 -2.19 5.28
N ARG A 679 -29.39 -1.00 4.81
CA ARG A 679 -30.35 -0.12 5.46
C ARG A 679 -31.51 0.17 4.51
N PRO A 680 -32.43 -0.80 4.28
CA PRO A 680 -33.47 -0.64 3.27
C PRO A 680 -34.47 0.50 3.55
N TRP A 681 -34.47 1.07 4.76
CA TRP A 681 -35.25 2.25 5.13
C TRP A 681 -34.59 3.59 4.79
N ILE A 682 -33.31 3.61 4.39
CA ILE A 682 -32.68 4.82 3.86
C ILE A 682 -33.17 5.02 2.44
N GLU A 683 -33.90 6.11 2.18
CA GLU A 683 -34.32 6.42 0.82
C GLU A 683 -33.09 6.85 -0.02
N PRO A 684 -32.85 6.21 -1.19
CA PRO A 684 -31.66 6.48 -1.98
C PRO A 684 -31.79 7.85 -2.65
N LYS A 685 -30.73 8.66 -2.57
CA LYS A 685 -30.70 10.02 -3.12
C LYS A 685 -29.61 10.12 -4.18
N GLU A 686 -29.94 10.59 -5.38
CA GLU A 686 -28.93 10.86 -6.40
C GLU A 686 -28.02 12.02 -5.94
N PRO A 687 -26.69 11.85 -5.89
CA PRO A 687 -25.75 12.91 -5.54
C PRO A 687 -25.59 13.92 -6.68
N ALA A 688 -25.19 15.14 -6.33
CA ALA A 688 -24.71 16.12 -7.30
C ALA A 688 -23.23 15.85 -7.63
N LEU A 689 -22.99 15.06 -8.67
CA LEU A 689 -21.65 14.76 -9.15
C LEU A 689 -21.09 15.95 -9.95
N ALA A 690 -19.83 16.32 -9.71
CA ALA A 690 -19.23 17.52 -10.27
C ALA A 690 -17.74 17.36 -10.59
N SER A 691 -17.19 18.33 -11.32
CA SER A 691 -15.76 18.44 -11.56
C SER A 691 -15.03 18.61 -10.23
N GLN A 692 -13.97 17.85 -10.02
CA GLN A 692 -13.21 17.85 -8.78
C GLN A 692 -11.78 17.37 -9.03
N ILE A 693 -10.85 17.87 -8.22
CA ILE A 693 -9.50 17.31 -8.15
C ILE A 693 -9.36 16.42 -6.92
N TYR A 694 -8.57 15.37 -7.06
CA TYR A 694 -8.22 14.47 -5.99
C TYR A 694 -6.69 14.37 -5.95
N PRO A 695 -6.02 15.07 -5.01
CA PRO A 695 -4.58 14.93 -4.82
C PRO A 695 -4.20 13.45 -4.72
N GLY A 696 -3.10 13.06 -5.37
CA GLY A 696 -2.70 11.65 -5.50
C GLY A 696 -3.31 10.93 -6.71
N VAL A 697 -4.49 11.32 -7.19
CA VAL A 697 -5.20 10.62 -8.28
C VAL A 697 -5.21 11.41 -9.58
N GLY A 698 -5.81 12.60 -9.59
CA GLY A 698 -5.98 13.41 -10.81
C GLY A 698 -7.22 14.30 -10.78
N VAL A 699 -7.82 14.51 -11.95
CA VAL A 699 -8.94 15.43 -12.17
C VAL A 699 -10.13 14.71 -12.79
N ILE A 700 -11.31 14.97 -12.27
CA ILE A 700 -12.59 14.66 -12.92
C ILE A 700 -13.16 15.95 -13.49
N PHE A 701 -13.46 15.96 -14.78
CA PHE A 701 -14.29 16.97 -15.42
C PHE A 701 -15.68 16.39 -15.66
N ARG A 702 -16.72 17.12 -15.27
CA ARG A 702 -18.10 16.65 -15.36
C ARG A 702 -19.08 17.79 -15.60
N ALA A 703 -20.08 17.52 -16.45
CA ALA A 703 -21.22 18.41 -16.66
C ALA A 703 -22.47 17.64 -17.06
N HIS A 704 -23.64 18.28 -16.88
CA HIS A 704 -24.93 17.81 -17.38
C HIS A 704 -25.37 16.43 -16.89
N GLN A 705 -25.15 16.12 -15.62
CA GLN A 705 -25.56 14.84 -15.01
C GLN A 705 -26.97 14.43 -15.45
N GLY A 706 -27.11 13.20 -15.95
CA GLY A 706 -28.31 12.69 -16.61
C GLY A 706 -28.01 11.99 -17.94
N PRO A 707 -29.00 11.81 -18.84
CA PRO A 707 -28.82 11.09 -20.11
C PRO A 707 -27.76 11.69 -21.04
N ARG A 708 -27.43 12.97 -20.85
CA ARG A 708 -26.47 13.71 -21.66
C ARG A 708 -25.24 14.17 -20.87
N GLU A 709 -24.93 13.46 -19.80
CA GLU A 709 -23.76 13.73 -18.97
C GLU A 709 -22.48 13.57 -19.79
N THR A 710 -21.53 14.47 -19.56
CA THR A 710 -20.16 14.39 -20.06
C THR A 710 -19.23 14.19 -18.86
N PHE A 711 -18.32 13.23 -18.97
CA PHE A 711 -17.35 12.87 -17.95
C PHE A 711 -15.99 12.62 -18.60
N MET A 712 -14.96 13.29 -18.08
CA MET A 712 -13.56 12.99 -18.39
C MET A 712 -12.79 12.77 -17.10
N PHE A 713 -12.08 11.65 -16.98
CA PHE A 713 -11.08 11.45 -15.94
C PHE A 713 -9.69 11.70 -16.55
N LEU A 714 -8.91 12.61 -15.97
CA LEU A 714 -7.54 12.94 -16.36
C LEU A 714 -6.58 12.56 -15.24
N ARG A 715 -5.67 11.64 -15.52
CA ARG A 715 -4.66 11.11 -14.59
C ARG A 715 -3.54 12.13 -14.37
N ALA A 716 -3.28 12.47 -13.11
CA ALA A 716 -2.24 13.41 -12.71
C ALA A 716 -2.00 13.38 -11.20
N GLY A 717 -1.25 12.40 -10.70
CA GLY A 717 -1.08 12.28 -9.26
C GLY A 717 -0.11 11.20 -8.79
N TYR A 718 0.19 11.24 -7.51
CA TYR A 718 1.25 10.44 -6.89
C TYR A 718 0.83 9.12 -6.21
N ASN A 719 -0.42 8.66 -6.36
CA ASN A 719 -0.80 7.30 -5.99
C ASN A 719 -0.30 6.36 -7.08
N TRP A 720 0.46 5.32 -6.72
CA TRP A 720 1.20 4.51 -7.70
C TRP A 720 1.09 3.01 -7.51
N SER A 721 0.59 2.49 -6.37
CA SER A 721 0.44 1.04 -6.28
C SER A 721 -0.62 0.51 -7.21
N HIS A 722 -0.24 -0.55 -7.94
CA HIS A 722 -1.05 -1.16 -8.99
C HIS A 722 -1.41 -0.26 -10.15
N TRP A 723 -0.75 0.89 -10.31
CA TRP A 723 -0.89 1.72 -11.51
C TRP A 723 0.02 1.25 -12.63
N THR A 724 -0.32 1.62 -13.87
CA THR A 724 0.64 1.63 -14.98
C THR A 724 1.23 3.03 -15.11
N GLU A 725 2.28 3.20 -15.91
CA GLU A 725 2.82 4.53 -16.19
C GLU A 725 1.89 5.34 -17.12
N ASP A 726 0.90 6.02 -16.53
CA ASP A 726 -0.25 6.59 -17.24
C ASP A 726 -0.45 8.10 -16.99
N GLN A 727 0.58 8.80 -16.52
CA GLN A 727 0.48 10.23 -16.22
C GLN A 727 0.07 11.05 -17.46
N GLY A 728 -0.99 11.85 -17.32
CA GLY A 728 -1.60 12.59 -18.42
C GLY A 728 -2.60 11.78 -19.25
N HIS A 729 -2.78 10.49 -19.00
CA HIS A 729 -3.84 9.67 -19.60
C HIS A 729 -5.22 10.23 -19.26
N PHE A 730 -6.17 10.12 -20.19
CA PHE A 730 -7.56 10.44 -19.91
C PHE A 730 -8.53 9.46 -20.59
N MET A 731 -9.72 9.35 -20.03
CA MET A 731 -10.87 8.62 -20.60
C MET A 731 -12.05 9.57 -20.71
N LEU A 732 -12.98 9.31 -21.64
CA LEU A 732 -14.08 10.22 -21.96
C LEU A 732 -15.36 9.48 -22.29
N MET A 733 -16.43 9.93 -21.67
CA MET A 733 -17.79 9.48 -21.92
C MET A 733 -18.71 10.69 -22.08
N SER A 734 -19.63 10.62 -23.04
CA SER A 734 -20.67 11.64 -23.22
C SER A 734 -21.91 11.03 -23.82
N ASP A 735 -23.09 11.54 -23.44
CA ASP A 735 -24.37 11.15 -24.04
C ASP A 735 -24.64 9.62 -24.01
N GLY A 736 -24.20 8.96 -22.93
CA GLY A 736 -24.29 7.50 -22.76
C GLY A 736 -23.33 6.67 -23.62
N ALA A 737 -22.43 7.32 -24.36
CA ALA A 737 -21.43 6.70 -25.20
C ALA A 737 -20.04 6.69 -24.53
N VAL A 738 -19.31 5.60 -24.70
CA VAL A 738 -17.88 5.52 -24.33
C VAL A 738 -17.06 5.93 -25.54
N LEU A 739 -16.47 7.13 -25.48
CA LEU A 739 -15.78 7.74 -26.62
C LEU A 739 -14.28 7.44 -26.59
N MET A 740 -13.67 7.60 -25.42
CA MET A 740 -12.31 7.17 -25.13
C MET A 740 -12.40 6.12 -24.00
N PRO A 741 -12.20 4.83 -24.29
CA PRO A 741 -12.48 3.74 -23.36
C PRO A 741 -11.54 3.74 -22.15
N PHE A 742 -11.94 2.95 -21.16
CA PHE A 742 -11.13 2.58 -20.01
C PHE A 742 -9.84 1.88 -20.44
N GLN A 743 -8.86 1.83 -19.53
CA GLN A 743 -7.71 0.96 -19.70
C GLN A 743 -8.07 -0.46 -19.27
N SER A 744 -7.68 -1.46 -20.06
CA SER A 744 -8.01 -2.86 -19.87
C SER A 744 -6.81 -3.63 -19.29
N TYR A 745 -6.63 -3.59 -17.96
CA TYR A 745 -5.53 -4.28 -17.31
C TYR A 745 -5.94 -5.00 -16.01
N GLN A 746 -5.52 -6.26 -15.86
CA GLN A 746 -5.43 -6.95 -14.57
C GLN A 746 -4.25 -7.95 -14.61
N TYR A 747 -3.22 -7.70 -13.79
CA TYR A 747 -2.14 -8.58 -13.27
C TYR A 747 -1.43 -9.62 -14.19
N GLY A 748 -1.67 -9.62 -15.50
CA GLY A 748 -1.05 -10.58 -16.43
C GLY A 748 -1.79 -10.83 -17.75
N ARG A 749 -2.87 -10.08 -18.03
CA ARG A 749 -3.65 -10.24 -19.28
C ARG A 749 -3.57 -9.06 -20.26
N SER A 750 -2.71 -8.08 -20.01
CA SER A 750 -2.30 -7.16 -21.08
C SER A 750 -1.15 -7.80 -21.85
N SER A 751 -1.41 -8.16 -23.09
CA SER A 751 -0.39 -8.53 -24.06
C SER A 751 0.31 -7.31 -24.67
N SER A 752 0.05 -6.08 -24.18
CA SER A 752 0.70 -4.87 -24.69
C SER A 752 1.79 -4.41 -23.72
N PRO A 753 3.07 -4.70 -23.99
CA PRO A 753 4.19 -4.00 -23.37
C PRO A 753 4.34 -2.56 -23.90
N GLU A 754 3.44 -2.12 -24.77
CA GLU A 754 3.44 -0.79 -25.39
C GLU A 754 2.48 0.14 -24.62
N PHE A 755 3.02 1.26 -24.14
CA PHE A 755 2.29 2.35 -23.46
C PHE A 755 1.33 3.12 -24.38
N ASP A 756 1.35 2.82 -25.68
CA ASP A 756 0.55 3.48 -26.71
C ASP A 756 -0.96 3.28 -26.49
N VAL A 757 -1.35 2.39 -25.57
CA VAL A 757 -2.74 2.16 -25.12
C VAL A 757 -3.28 3.24 -24.17
N CYS A 758 -2.44 4.19 -23.74
CA CYS A 758 -2.82 5.34 -22.93
C CYS A 758 -2.96 6.61 -23.80
N ASN A 759 -4.06 7.35 -23.63
CA ASN A 759 -4.33 8.66 -24.23
C ASN A 759 -3.39 9.80 -23.74
N LEU A 760 -2.08 9.73 -24.03
CA LEU A 760 -1.05 10.63 -23.51
C LEU A 760 0.01 11.01 -24.57
N LEU A 761 0.89 11.95 -24.22
CA LEU A 761 2.09 12.28 -24.99
C LEU A 761 3.28 11.46 -24.48
N ARG A 762 3.95 10.74 -25.38
CA ARG A 762 5.15 9.96 -25.06
C ARG A 762 6.39 10.67 -25.61
N PHE A 763 7.51 10.61 -24.88
CA PHE A 763 8.77 11.24 -25.26
C PHE A 763 9.92 10.22 -25.38
N GLY A 764 10.89 10.49 -26.26
CA GLY A 764 12.13 9.71 -26.37
C GLY A 764 11.99 8.39 -27.12
N HIS A 765 12.89 7.43 -26.88
CA HIS A 765 12.84 6.15 -27.62
C HIS A 765 11.56 5.34 -27.25
N PRO A 766 10.79 4.79 -28.21
CA PRO A 766 9.58 3.99 -27.95
C PRO A 766 9.76 2.69 -27.14
N ALA A 767 11.00 2.36 -26.76
CA ALA A 767 11.30 1.24 -25.86
C ALA A 767 11.66 1.70 -24.43
N ASN A 768 11.86 3.00 -24.19
CA ASN A 768 12.07 3.52 -22.85
C ASN A 768 10.75 3.45 -22.09
N ARG A 769 10.75 2.74 -20.97
CA ARG A 769 9.65 2.74 -20.01
C ARG A 769 9.70 4.02 -19.17
N TYR A 770 8.55 4.53 -18.78
CA TYR A 770 8.51 5.52 -17.71
C TYR A 770 8.98 4.86 -16.40
N PRO A 771 9.68 5.57 -15.52
CA PRO A 771 10.06 5.03 -14.23
C PRO A 771 8.79 4.83 -13.40
N HIS A 772 8.63 3.63 -12.85
CA HIS A 772 7.49 3.30 -12.01
C HIS A 772 7.50 4.17 -10.74
N SER A 773 6.33 4.63 -10.29
CA SER A 773 6.20 5.49 -9.10
C SER A 773 6.93 6.84 -9.17
N TRP A 774 6.88 7.54 -10.31
CA TRP A 774 7.51 8.86 -10.44
C TRP A 774 6.64 10.00 -9.87
N PRO A 775 6.89 10.54 -8.67
CA PRO A 775 5.95 11.46 -8.01
C PRO A 775 5.93 12.86 -8.61
N ASP A 776 6.85 13.20 -9.51
CA ASP A 776 6.91 14.50 -10.19
C ASP A 776 5.88 14.63 -11.34
N SER A 777 4.65 14.16 -11.11
CA SER A 777 3.51 14.34 -12.02
C SER A 777 2.23 14.62 -11.25
N ASN A 778 1.74 15.86 -11.30
CA ASN A 778 0.60 16.29 -10.50
C ASN A 778 -0.18 17.45 -11.12
N VAL A 779 -1.36 17.73 -10.56
CA VAL A 779 -2.17 18.92 -10.82
C VAL A 779 -1.56 20.13 -10.11
N LEU A 780 -1.12 21.12 -10.90
CA LEU A 780 -0.50 22.36 -10.41
C LEU A 780 -1.52 23.48 -10.19
N ALA A 781 -2.57 23.55 -11.02
CA ALA A 781 -3.62 24.55 -10.91
C ALA A 781 -4.93 24.02 -11.48
N HIS A 782 -6.06 24.51 -10.98
CA HIS A 782 -7.38 24.17 -11.49
C HIS A 782 -8.39 25.29 -11.23
N ALA A 783 -9.50 25.27 -11.98
CA ALA A 783 -10.66 26.10 -11.69
C ALA A 783 -11.92 25.40 -12.19
N PHE A 784 -13.00 25.40 -11.40
CA PHE A 784 -14.26 24.78 -11.78
C PHE A 784 -15.37 25.82 -11.73
N GLY A 785 -15.93 26.13 -12.90
CA GLY A 785 -16.89 27.20 -13.10
C GLY A 785 -18.23 26.68 -13.63
N PRO A 786 -19.28 27.51 -13.63
CA PRO A 786 -20.58 27.13 -14.16
C PRO A 786 -20.55 26.83 -15.67
N THR A 787 -19.67 27.47 -16.45
CA THR A 787 -19.63 27.26 -17.90
C THR A 787 -18.29 26.83 -18.47
N ALA A 788 -17.20 26.95 -17.70
CA ALA A 788 -15.89 26.45 -18.07
C ALA A 788 -15.15 25.87 -16.86
N ASP A 789 -14.42 24.78 -17.08
CA ASP A 789 -13.51 24.18 -16.10
C ASP A 789 -12.08 24.17 -16.66
N TYR A 790 -11.09 24.08 -15.78
CA TYR A 790 -9.67 24.11 -16.11
C TYR A 790 -8.85 23.19 -15.20
N ALA A 791 -7.84 22.54 -15.77
CA ALA A 791 -6.73 21.97 -15.02
C ALA A 791 -5.41 22.12 -15.76
N TRP A 792 -4.33 22.27 -15.00
CA TRP A 792 -2.95 22.21 -15.45
C TRP A 792 -2.24 21.05 -14.77
N VAL A 793 -1.91 20.04 -15.55
CA VAL A 793 -1.10 18.89 -15.15
C VAL A 793 0.33 19.09 -15.63
N SER A 794 1.31 18.75 -14.80
CA SER A 794 2.72 18.83 -15.18
C SER A 794 3.51 17.62 -14.73
N THR A 795 4.26 17.01 -15.65
CA THR A 795 5.19 15.91 -15.39
C THR A 795 6.63 16.36 -15.64
N GLY A 796 7.50 16.30 -14.63
CA GLY A 796 8.91 16.63 -14.76
C GLY A 796 9.75 15.40 -15.17
N PHE A 797 10.76 15.64 -16.00
CA PHE A 797 11.70 14.63 -16.50
C PHE A 797 13.14 15.06 -16.19
N PRO A 798 13.92 14.20 -15.50
CA PRO A 798 15.31 14.48 -15.16
C PRO A 798 16.24 14.17 -16.33
N ASP A 799 17.45 14.73 -16.31
CA ASP A 799 18.46 14.62 -17.38
C ASP A 799 18.73 13.18 -17.83
N TRP A 800 18.81 12.23 -16.88
CA TRP A 800 19.11 10.82 -17.15
C TRP A 800 17.99 10.08 -17.89
N TYR A 801 16.74 10.56 -17.83
CA TYR A 801 15.62 9.98 -18.58
C TYR A 801 15.72 10.27 -20.08
N ILE A 802 16.58 11.23 -20.46
CA ILE A 802 16.49 12.00 -21.72
C ILE A 802 17.66 11.63 -22.66
N ASP A 803 18.40 10.55 -22.38
CA ASP A 803 19.33 9.98 -23.35
C ASP A 803 18.54 9.49 -24.58
N PRO A 804 18.82 9.99 -25.81
CA PRO A 804 18.04 9.69 -27.01
C PRO A 804 18.05 8.20 -27.44
N GLY A 805 18.88 7.37 -26.81
CA GLY A 805 18.91 5.91 -26.98
C GLY A 805 17.91 5.14 -26.11
N THR A 806 17.95 3.81 -26.21
CA THR A 806 17.34 2.95 -25.19
C THR A 806 18.18 2.95 -23.94
N ASN A 807 17.64 3.42 -22.81
CA ASN A 807 18.29 3.23 -21.53
C ASN A 807 18.15 1.75 -21.13
N PRO A 808 19.24 0.98 -20.95
CA PRO A 808 19.17 -0.44 -20.62
C PRO A 808 18.38 -0.75 -19.35
N ASP A 809 18.40 0.16 -18.36
CA ASP A 809 17.71 0.00 -17.08
C ASP A 809 16.18 0.16 -17.20
N PHE A 810 15.73 0.82 -18.28
CA PHE A 810 14.32 1.04 -18.60
C PHE A 810 13.88 0.35 -19.89
N ALA A 811 14.73 -0.51 -20.46
CA ALA A 811 14.38 -1.35 -21.60
C ALA A 811 13.48 -2.50 -21.11
N PRO A 812 12.55 -3.00 -21.96
CA PRO A 812 11.83 -4.22 -21.63
C PRO A 812 12.81 -5.39 -21.44
N PRO A 813 12.56 -6.33 -20.50
CA PRO A 813 13.29 -7.58 -20.42
C PRO A 813 13.33 -8.29 -21.78
N ALA A 814 14.44 -8.97 -22.10
CA ALA A 814 14.61 -9.66 -23.39
C ALA A 814 13.54 -10.74 -23.66
N ASP A 815 12.88 -11.23 -22.61
CA ASP A 815 11.83 -12.25 -22.63
C ASP A 815 10.42 -11.68 -22.42
N ALA A 816 10.27 -10.35 -22.29
CA ALA A 816 8.95 -9.73 -22.17
C ALA A 816 8.12 -10.10 -23.41
N PRO A 817 6.87 -10.56 -23.25
CA PRO A 817 6.00 -10.85 -24.38
C PRO A 817 5.74 -9.55 -25.12
N VAL A 818 6.53 -9.31 -26.18
CA VAL A 818 6.27 -8.27 -27.17
C VAL A 818 4.85 -8.52 -27.66
N GLY A 819 3.98 -7.51 -27.60
CA GLY A 819 2.66 -7.60 -28.19
C GLY A 819 2.78 -8.07 -29.64
N LYS A 820 1.68 -8.58 -30.21
CA LYS A 820 1.67 -9.05 -31.60
C LYS A 820 1.92 -7.89 -32.60
N GLY A 821 3.18 -7.45 -32.72
CA GLY A 821 3.72 -6.37 -33.56
C GLY A 821 3.49 -4.98 -32.97
N GLN A 822 4.48 -4.11 -32.74
CA GLN A 822 5.88 -4.02 -33.15
C GLN A 822 6.50 -2.95 -32.22
N LEU A 823 7.68 -3.19 -31.61
CA LEU A 823 8.48 -2.07 -31.10
C LEU A 823 8.80 -1.16 -32.30
N ARG A 824 8.03 -0.07 -32.47
CA ARG A 824 8.18 0.82 -33.61
C ARG A 824 9.47 1.64 -33.42
N PRO A 825 10.30 1.79 -34.47
CA PRO A 825 11.52 2.56 -34.36
C PRO A 825 11.21 4.03 -34.07
N LEU A 826 12.19 4.72 -33.49
CA LEU A 826 12.23 6.18 -33.50
C LEU A 826 12.03 6.67 -34.94
N ALA A 827 11.12 7.63 -35.16
CA ALA A 827 10.90 8.18 -36.49
C ALA A 827 12.20 8.83 -37.01
N GLU A 828 12.60 8.49 -38.23
CA GLU A 828 13.81 9.05 -38.86
C GLU A 828 13.70 10.57 -39.00
N GLY A 829 14.80 11.28 -38.75
CA GLY A 829 14.88 12.73 -38.95
C GLY A 829 14.35 13.62 -37.83
N VAL A 830 13.92 13.07 -36.69
CA VAL A 830 13.51 13.86 -35.51
C VAL A 830 14.74 14.19 -34.64
N ALA A 831 15.15 15.47 -34.62
CA ALA A 831 16.26 15.93 -33.79
C ALA A 831 15.94 15.79 -32.29
N GLN A 832 16.91 15.30 -31.51
CA GLN A 832 16.80 15.19 -30.06
C GLN A 832 17.91 16.01 -29.37
N GLN A 833 17.57 16.63 -28.24
CA GLN A 833 18.46 17.42 -27.38
C GLN A 833 18.33 16.90 -25.94
N PRO A 834 19.41 16.39 -25.34
CA PRO A 834 19.44 16.00 -23.93
C PRO A 834 19.21 17.19 -22.98
N GLY A 835 18.80 16.91 -21.75
CA GLY A 835 18.63 17.88 -20.66
C GLY A 835 17.23 17.87 -20.05
N PRO A 836 17.02 18.37 -18.83
CA PRO A 836 15.75 18.21 -18.12
C PRO A 836 14.62 18.96 -18.84
N PHE A 837 13.38 18.47 -18.72
CA PHE A 837 12.20 19.22 -19.15
C PHE A 837 10.97 18.85 -18.32
N ALA A 838 9.93 19.68 -18.36
CA ALA A 838 8.61 19.35 -17.86
C ALA A 838 7.59 19.39 -18.98
N TRP A 839 6.76 18.36 -19.07
CA TRP A 839 5.58 18.31 -19.93
C TRP A 839 4.38 18.88 -19.19
N ASN A 840 3.80 19.94 -19.75
CA ASN A 840 2.61 20.60 -19.25
C ASN A 840 1.42 20.26 -20.15
N ARG A 841 0.36 19.70 -19.57
CA ARG A 841 -0.94 19.51 -20.20
C ARG A 841 -1.95 20.42 -19.53
N GLN A 842 -2.36 21.46 -20.23
CA GLN A 842 -3.44 22.34 -19.82
C GLN A 842 -4.73 21.92 -20.53
N VAL A 843 -5.83 21.82 -19.79
CA VAL A 843 -7.13 21.43 -20.34
C VAL A 843 -8.18 22.44 -19.90
N VAL A 844 -8.91 23.02 -20.86
CA VAL A 844 -10.15 23.76 -20.62
C VAL A 844 -11.32 22.94 -21.10
N PHE A 845 -12.30 22.72 -20.23
CA PHE A 845 -13.56 22.08 -20.58
C PHE A 845 -14.67 23.13 -20.67
N LEU A 846 -15.11 23.44 -21.89
CA LEU A 846 -16.26 24.29 -22.17
C LEU A 846 -17.55 23.47 -22.10
N LYS A 847 -18.37 23.79 -21.10
CA LYS A 847 -19.68 23.17 -20.93
C LYS A 847 -20.64 23.76 -21.98
N ARG A 848 -21.39 22.91 -22.68
CA ARG A 848 -22.46 23.37 -23.57
C ARG A 848 -23.48 24.18 -22.78
N LEU A 849 -24.00 25.24 -23.42
CA LEU A 849 -24.95 26.16 -22.79
C LEU A 849 -26.38 25.98 -23.31
N ALA A 850 -26.57 25.17 -24.36
CA ALA A 850 -27.87 24.81 -24.89
C ALA A 850 -27.88 23.33 -25.23
N ASP A 851 -29.08 22.80 -25.44
CA ASP A 851 -29.29 21.41 -25.83
C ASP A 851 -28.61 21.07 -27.17
N LYS A 852 -28.56 22.00 -28.12
CA LYS A 852 -27.89 21.78 -29.41
C LYS A 852 -26.41 22.20 -29.43
N GLY A 853 -25.84 22.56 -28.28
CA GLY A 853 -24.41 22.83 -28.16
C GLY A 853 -23.59 21.54 -28.01
N ALA A 854 -22.27 21.66 -28.18
CA ALA A 854 -21.31 20.58 -27.95
C ALA A 854 -20.40 20.91 -26.76
N ASP A 855 -20.28 19.97 -25.84
CA ASP A 855 -19.26 20.00 -24.78
C ASP A 855 -17.87 19.89 -25.42
N THR A 856 -17.00 20.87 -25.21
CA THR A 856 -15.73 20.96 -25.95
C THR A 856 -14.55 21.03 -25.01
N PHE A 857 -13.57 20.14 -25.18
CA PHE A 857 -12.31 20.17 -24.47
C PHE A 857 -11.24 20.80 -25.35
N VAL A 858 -10.48 21.74 -24.81
CA VAL A 858 -9.32 22.35 -25.48
C VAL A 858 -8.09 21.98 -24.67
N PHE A 859 -7.11 21.40 -25.36
CA PHE A 859 -5.86 20.93 -24.77
C PHE A 859 -4.70 21.76 -25.30
N ARG A 860 -3.77 22.10 -24.41
CA ARG A 860 -2.42 22.54 -24.76
C ARG A 860 -1.42 21.60 -24.12
N ASP A 861 -0.66 20.91 -24.95
CA ASP A 861 0.51 20.13 -24.54
C ASP A 861 1.77 20.93 -24.88
N ALA A 862 2.59 21.24 -23.88
CA ALA A 862 3.80 22.06 -24.02
C ALA A 862 4.98 21.48 -23.23
N ALA A 863 6.21 21.66 -23.73
CA ALA A 863 7.43 21.21 -23.04
C ALA A 863 8.27 22.43 -22.61
N THR A 864 8.69 22.45 -21.34
CA THR A 864 9.48 23.55 -20.74
C THR A 864 10.81 23.03 -20.22
N GLY A 865 11.88 23.82 -20.32
CA GLY A 865 13.25 23.39 -19.99
C GLY A 865 14.17 23.28 -21.21
N PRO A 866 15.44 22.87 -21.06
CA PRO A 866 16.38 22.71 -22.18
C PRO A 866 16.22 21.43 -23.00
N GLY A 867 15.63 20.35 -22.46
CA GLY A 867 15.48 19.07 -23.15
C GLY A 867 14.47 19.09 -24.31
N ARG A 868 14.79 18.47 -25.44
CA ARG A 868 13.89 18.35 -26.59
C ARG A 868 13.91 16.91 -27.10
N LEU A 869 12.87 16.14 -26.85
CA LEU A 869 12.76 14.76 -27.32
C LEU A 869 11.74 14.62 -28.44
N ALA A 870 11.93 13.63 -29.30
CA ALA A 870 10.87 13.16 -30.19
C ALA A 870 9.64 12.79 -29.34
N ALA A 871 8.46 13.11 -29.84
CA ALA A 871 7.23 12.85 -29.11
C ALA A 871 6.11 12.28 -30.00
N TRP A 872 5.20 11.55 -29.40
CA TRP A 872 4.02 11.01 -30.08
C TRP A 872 2.80 11.19 -29.21
N MET A 873 1.72 11.64 -29.84
CA MET A 873 0.43 11.72 -29.19
C MET A 873 -0.35 10.44 -29.50
N ASN A 874 -0.63 9.69 -28.45
CA ASN A 874 -1.32 8.42 -28.53
C ASN A 874 -2.79 8.60 -28.17
N PHE A 875 -3.66 7.91 -28.90
CA PHE A 875 -5.06 7.76 -28.57
C PHE A 875 -5.49 6.31 -28.71
N ASN A 876 -6.09 5.79 -27.66
CA ASN A 876 -6.77 4.51 -27.64
C ASN A 876 -8.26 4.76 -27.90
N LEU A 877 -8.74 4.29 -29.04
CA LEU A 877 -10.09 4.53 -29.54
C LEU A 877 -10.87 3.22 -29.59
N LEU A 878 -12.17 3.27 -29.29
CA LEU A 878 -13.04 2.12 -29.41
C LEU A 878 -13.42 1.90 -30.89
N GLY A 879 -13.30 0.66 -31.39
CA GLY A 879 -13.72 0.31 -32.76
C GLY A 879 -12.58 -0.19 -33.65
N ARG A 880 -12.78 -0.04 -34.96
CA ARG A 880 -11.87 -0.52 -36.01
C ARG A 880 -11.24 0.66 -36.75
N GLN A 881 -10.15 0.42 -37.46
CA GLN A 881 -9.51 1.43 -38.29
C GLN A 881 -10.46 2.01 -39.34
N ALA A 882 -11.39 1.20 -39.86
CA ALA A 882 -12.44 1.65 -40.79
C ALA A 882 -13.44 2.65 -40.17
N ASP A 883 -13.52 2.74 -38.84
CA ASP A 883 -14.35 3.72 -38.14
C ASP A 883 -13.67 5.09 -38.02
N VAL A 884 -12.37 5.20 -38.35
CA VAL A 884 -11.59 6.44 -38.22
C VAL A 884 -11.43 7.12 -39.57
N THR A 885 -11.83 8.39 -39.65
CA THR A 885 -11.65 9.25 -40.82
C THR A 885 -10.70 10.40 -40.49
N VAL A 886 -9.62 10.54 -41.25
CA VAL A 886 -8.69 11.68 -41.16
C VAL A 886 -8.94 12.62 -42.33
N THR A 887 -9.19 13.89 -42.07
CA THR A 887 -9.46 14.90 -43.11
C THR A 887 -8.80 16.22 -42.74
N GLY A 888 -7.72 16.55 -43.44
CA GLY A 888 -6.98 17.80 -43.22
C GLY A 888 -6.37 17.87 -41.83
N ASP A 889 -6.99 18.66 -40.95
CA ASP A 889 -6.61 18.91 -39.56
C ASP A 889 -7.54 18.22 -38.55
N ARG A 890 -8.45 17.35 -39.03
CA ARG A 890 -9.47 16.68 -38.22
C ARG A 890 -9.36 15.16 -38.28
N ILE A 891 -9.71 14.53 -37.16
CA ILE A 891 -9.89 13.10 -37.01
C ILE A 891 -11.29 12.87 -36.44
N ALA A 892 -12.12 12.11 -37.15
CA ALA A 892 -13.46 11.76 -36.72
C ALA A 892 -13.56 10.24 -36.54
N VAL A 893 -14.16 9.79 -35.44
CA VAL A 893 -14.31 8.38 -35.10
C VAL A 893 -15.79 8.06 -35.00
N ALA A 894 -16.28 7.22 -35.91
CA ALA A 894 -17.64 6.71 -35.87
C ALA A 894 -17.78 5.73 -34.70
N THR A 895 -18.77 5.96 -33.85
CA THR A 895 -19.04 5.08 -32.71
C THR A 895 -20.24 4.18 -32.99
N GLU A 896 -20.49 3.21 -32.10
CA GLU A 896 -21.72 2.41 -32.15
C GLU A 896 -22.95 3.15 -31.61
N TRP A 897 -22.74 4.32 -31.01
CA TRP A 897 -23.79 5.21 -30.51
C TRP A 897 -24.09 6.31 -31.53
N PRO A 898 -25.22 7.06 -31.39
CA PRO A 898 -25.55 8.18 -32.28
C PRO A 898 -24.69 9.45 -32.02
N VAL A 899 -23.40 9.26 -31.73
CA VAL A 899 -22.41 10.28 -31.42
C VAL A 899 -21.10 9.93 -32.13
N THR A 900 -20.41 10.92 -32.68
CA THR A 900 -19.08 10.80 -33.29
C THR A 900 -18.07 11.44 -32.35
N LEU A 901 -16.92 10.82 -32.11
CA LEU A 901 -15.81 11.49 -31.44
C LEU A 901 -15.01 12.30 -32.46
N ASN A 902 -14.78 13.59 -32.20
CA ASN A 902 -14.01 14.46 -33.08
C ASN A 902 -12.78 15.00 -32.36
N LEU A 903 -11.63 14.97 -33.04
CA LEU A 903 -10.39 15.63 -32.65
C LEU A 903 -10.00 16.60 -33.77
N ALA A 904 -9.52 17.78 -33.41
CA ALA A 904 -9.07 18.78 -34.36
C ALA A 904 -7.77 19.43 -33.90
N PHE A 905 -6.90 19.76 -34.87
CA PHE A 905 -5.57 20.34 -34.70
C PHE A 905 -5.45 21.66 -35.46
N PRO A 906 -6.15 22.73 -35.01
CA PRO A 906 -6.31 23.94 -35.80
C PRO A 906 -4.96 24.57 -36.18
N GLY A 907 -4.76 24.76 -37.49
CA GLY A 907 -3.53 25.33 -38.06
C GLY A 907 -2.49 24.29 -38.51
N GLU A 908 -2.66 23.01 -38.17
CA GLU A 908 -1.88 21.92 -38.73
C GLU A 908 -2.52 21.44 -40.04
N LYS A 909 -1.73 21.02 -41.04
CA LYS A 909 -2.26 20.51 -42.32
C LYS A 909 -1.63 19.17 -42.65
N GLY A 910 -2.47 18.19 -43.03
CA GLY A 910 -1.99 16.90 -43.50
C GLY A 910 -1.53 16.00 -42.36
N LEU A 911 -2.40 15.76 -41.37
CA LEU A 911 -2.12 14.80 -40.31
C LEU A 911 -1.85 13.41 -40.90
N THR A 912 -0.74 12.79 -40.52
CA THR A 912 -0.35 11.44 -40.95
C THR A 912 -0.25 10.50 -39.74
N PRO A 913 -1.36 10.21 -39.05
CA PRO A 913 -1.34 9.27 -37.95
C PRO A 913 -1.08 7.84 -38.45
N ASP A 914 -0.40 7.06 -37.61
CA ASP A 914 -0.24 5.62 -37.79
C ASP A 914 -1.18 4.86 -36.85
N PHE A 915 -1.64 3.68 -37.29
CA PHE A 915 -2.68 2.91 -36.61
C PHE A 915 -2.25 1.47 -36.37
N TYR A 916 -2.91 0.83 -35.40
CA TYR A 916 -3.07 -0.61 -35.34
C TYR A 916 -4.34 -0.98 -34.59
N GLU A 917 -4.84 -2.19 -34.84
CA GLU A 917 -5.98 -2.76 -34.14
C GLU A 917 -5.52 -3.77 -33.10
N GLN A 918 -6.15 -3.75 -31.92
CA GLN A 918 -5.87 -4.69 -30.85
C GLN A 918 -7.15 -5.03 -30.08
N THR A 919 -7.23 -6.27 -29.59
CA THR A 919 -8.28 -6.70 -28.69
C THR A 919 -7.80 -6.74 -27.25
N PHE A 920 -8.67 -6.34 -26.33
CA PHE A 920 -8.37 -6.23 -24.91
C PHE A 920 -9.36 -6.98 -24.04
N ASN A 921 -8.93 -7.67 -23.00
CA ASN A 921 -9.85 -8.44 -22.15
C ASN A 921 -10.77 -7.50 -21.34
N ILE A 922 -12.08 -7.73 -21.42
CA ILE A 922 -13.11 -7.04 -20.63
C ILE A 922 -13.68 -8.00 -19.60
N ALA A 923 -12.86 -8.48 -18.67
CA ALA A 923 -13.43 -9.08 -17.47
C ALA A 923 -13.99 -7.96 -16.59
N CYS A 924 -15.05 -8.24 -15.84
CA CYS A 924 -15.60 -7.34 -14.85
C CYS A 924 -15.41 -7.93 -13.47
N TRP A 925 -14.89 -7.13 -12.54
CA TRP A 925 -14.71 -7.54 -11.16
C TRP A 925 -16.02 -7.39 -10.39
N GLY A 926 -16.30 -8.34 -9.48
CA GLY A 926 -17.56 -8.36 -8.72
C GLY A 926 -18.74 -8.94 -9.49
N GLY A 927 -18.50 -9.89 -10.42
CA GLY A 927 -19.53 -10.57 -11.20
C GLY A 927 -19.48 -12.11 -11.21
N GLY A 928 -18.57 -12.71 -10.43
CA GLY A 928 -18.22 -14.12 -10.59
C GLY A 928 -17.53 -14.41 -11.93
N PRO A 929 -17.25 -15.68 -12.27
CA PRO A 929 -16.66 -16.05 -13.55
C PRO A 929 -17.69 -15.93 -14.69
N GLY A 930 -18.02 -14.69 -15.08
CA GLY A 930 -18.81 -14.39 -16.27
C GLY A 930 -19.37 -12.97 -16.28
N VAL A 931 -19.22 -12.28 -17.41
CA VAL A 931 -19.87 -11.00 -17.75
C VAL A 931 -21.42 -11.10 -17.76
N ARG A 932 -21.94 -12.33 -17.72
CA ARG A 932 -23.31 -12.72 -18.08
C ARG A 932 -24.45 -12.21 -17.17
N PRO A 933 -24.35 -12.21 -15.82
CA PRO A 933 -25.42 -11.67 -14.96
C PRO A 933 -25.74 -10.20 -15.25
N PHE A 934 -24.81 -9.49 -15.91
CA PHE A 934 -24.91 -8.06 -16.18
C PHE A 934 -25.21 -7.74 -17.64
N THR A 935 -25.17 -8.70 -18.56
CA THR A 935 -25.44 -8.46 -20.00
C THR A 935 -26.69 -9.19 -20.51
N ASP A 936 -27.25 -10.13 -19.74
CA ASP A 936 -28.46 -10.86 -20.13
C ASP A 936 -29.64 -9.88 -20.34
N GLY A 937 -30.21 -9.89 -21.55
CA GLY A 937 -31.32 -9.00 -21.95
C GLY A 937 -30.91 -7.56 -22.28
N LYS A 938 -29.62 -7.24 -22.33
CA LYS A 938 -29.11 -5.89 -22.65
C LYS A 938 -28.49 -5.82 -24.05
N PRO A 939 -28.38 -4.61 -24.65
CA PRO A 939 -27.69 -4.44 -25.93
C PRO A 939 -26.22 -4.86 -25.85
N THR A 940 -25.80 -5.69 -26.79
CA THR A 940 -24.39 -6.10 -26.91
C THR A 940 -23.62 -5.10 -27.77
N SER A 941 -22.46 -4.65 -27.29
CA SER A 941 -21.57 -3.80 -28.08
C SER A 941 -21.05 -4.52 -29.33
N ARG A 942 -21.01 -3.84 -30.47
CA ARG A 942 -20.42 -4.35 -31.73
C ARG A 942 -18.89 -4.52 -31.65
N ASN A 943 -18.29 -3.95 -30.62
CA ASN A 943 -16.86 -4.00 -30.36
C ASN A 943 -16.52 -5.11 -29.36
N TRP A 944 -17.50 -5.74 -28.73
CA TRP A 944 -17.27 -6.93 -27.92
C TRP A 944 -17.11 -8.15 -28.82
N VAL A 945 -15.98 -8.82 -28.68
CA VAL A 945 -15.55 -9.95 -29.50
C VAL A 945 -15.07 -11.11 -28.63
N MET A 946 -15.14 -12.31 -29.18
CA MET A 946 -14.52 -13.51 -28.62
C MET A 946 -13.00 -13.48 -28.86
N GLN A 947 -12.24 -14.38 -28.22
CA GLN A 947 -10.78 -14.46 -28.40
C GLN A 947 -10.35 -14.67 -29.86
N ASP A 948 -11.20 -15.29 -30.69
CA ASP A 948 -10.96 -15.49 -32.13
C ASP A 948 -11.40 -14.30 -33.00
N GLY A 949 -11.79 -13.18 -32.39
CA GLY A 949 -12.20 -11.94 -33.06
C GLY A 949 -13.64 -11.93 -33.58
N LYS A 950 -14.40 -13.02 -33.44
CA LYS A 950 -15.82 -13.03 -33.83
C LYS A 950 -16.66 -12.16 -32.90
N PRO A 951 -17.76 -11.53 -33.41
CA PRO A 951 -18.68 -10.79 -32.56
C PRO A 951 -19.18 -11.63 -31.38
N PHE A 952 -19.32 -11.00 -30.22
CA PHE A 952 -19.93 -11.62 -29.06
C PHE A 952 -21.44 -11.75 -29.28
N THR A 953 -21.92 -12.91 -29.73
CA THR A 953 -23.34 -13.13 -30.09
C THR A 953 -24.14 -13.94 -29.10
N GLU A 954 -23.51 -14.71 -28.20
CA GLU A 954 -24.20 -15.60 -27.25
C GLU A 954 -23.41 -15.81 -25.94
N THR A 955 -24.13 -16.34 -24.94
CA THR A 955 -23.68 -16.98 -23.70
C THR A 955 -22.24 -17.53 -23.72
N PRO A 956 -21.31 -16.94 -22.96
CA PRO A 956 -20.01 -17.54 -22.72
C PRO A 956 -20.15 -18.78 -21.82
N LYS A 957 -19.38 -19.84 -22.12
CA LYS A 957 -19.11 -20.89 -21.13
C LYS A 957 -18.24 -20.28 -20.02
N ALA A 958 -18.42 -20.71 -18.77
CA ALA A 958 -17.55 -20.29 -17.67
C ALA A 958 -16.08 -20.47 -18.08
N GLY A 959 -15.28 -19.41 -17.98
CA GLY A 959 -13.86 -19.40 -18.39
C GLY A 959 -13.57 -18.99 -19.84
N THR A 960 -14.58 -18.66 -20.66
CA THR A 960 -14.36 -18.04 -21.99
C THR A 960 -14.23 -16.52 -21.86
N GLY A 961 -13.14 -15.94 -22.39
CA GLY A 961 -12.86 -14.50 -22.29
C GLY A 961 -13.65 -13.68 -23.31
N VAL A 962 -14.24 -12.57 -22.85
CA VAL A 962 -14.78 -11.49 -23.69
C VAL A 962 -13.70 -10.43 -23.86
N PHE A 963 -13.58 -9.90 -25.08
CA PHE A 963 -12.59 -8.87 -25.42
C PHE A 963 -13.26 -7.67 -26.08
N GLU A 964 -12.65 -6.49 -25.99
CA GLU A 964 -13.05 -5.26 -26.67
C GLU A 964 -12.12 -5.02 -27.85
N GLN A 965 -12.68 -4.65 -29.00
CA GLN A 965 -11.94 -4.23 -30.17
C GLN A 965 -11.62 -2.73 -30.10
N HIS A 966 -10.34 -2.41 -30.20
CA HIS A 966 -9.81 -1.06 -30.17
C HIS A 966 -8.98 -0.78 -31.43
N VAL A 967 -8.85 0.51 -31.74
CA VAL A 967 -7.86 1.05 -32.67
C VAL A 967 -6.98 2.03 -31.91
N VAL A 968 -5.68 1.78 -31.91
CA VAL A 968 -4.68 2.66 -31.32
C VAL A 968 -4.13 3.55 -32.42
N LEU A 969 -4.25 4.86 -32.20
CA LEU A 969 -3.81 5.93 -33.09
C LEU A 969 -2.58 6.60 -32.49
N ARG A 970 -1.55 6.80 -33.29
CA ARG A 970 -0.37 7.56 -32.89
C ARG A 970 -0.11 8.69 -33.87
N LEU A 971 0.19 9.87 -33.35
CA LEU A 971 0.48 11.08 -34.13
C LEU A 971 1.88 11.60 -33.77
N PRO A 972 2.89 11.47 -34.66
CA PRO A 972 4.22 12.01 -34.44
C PRO A 972 4.22 13.53 -34.24
N ARG A 973 5.06 14.02 -33.33
CA ARG A 973 5.25 15.45 -33.02
C ARG A 973 6.72 15.83 -33.21
N THR A 974 6.97 17.05 -33.66
CA THR A 974 8.33 17.59 -33.72
C THR A 974 8.86 17.80 -32.30
N ALA A 975 10.14 17.57 -32.07
CA ALA A 975 10.72 17.71 -30.74
C ALA A 975 10.54 19.13 -30.18
N GLY A 976 9.95 19.24 -28.98
CA GLY A 976 9.61 20.50 -28.34
C GLY A 976 8.47 21.30 -28.99
N GLN A 977 7.70 20.69 -29.90
CA GLN A 977 6.55 21.33 -30.52
C GLN A 977 5.35 21.33 -29.56
N ASP A 978 4.92 22.53 -29.17
CA ASP A 978 3.65 22.74 -28.50
C ASP A 978 2.47 22.35 -29.40
N SER A 979 1.45 21.73 -28.80
CA SER A 979 0.27 21.24 -29.51
C SER A 979 -0.99 21.83 -28.89
N LEU A 980 -1.73 22.63 -29.67
CA LEU A 980 -3.03 23.19 -29.29
C LEU A 980 -4.11 22.47 -30.11
N TRP A 981 -5.00 21.76 -29.44
CA TRP A 981 -5.99 20.90 -30.09
C TRP A 981 -7.31 20.88 -29.33
N ALA A 982 -8.38 20.46 -30.01
CA ALA A 982 -9.72 20.40 -29.42
C ALA A 982 -10.37 19.04 -29.66
N LEU A 983 -11.25 18.66 -28.73
CA LEU A 983 -11.98 17.40 -28.74
C LEU A 983 -13.45 17.64 -28.36
N TRP A 984 -14.38 17.02 -29.07
CA TRP A 984 -15.81 17.08 -28.73
C TRP A 984 -16.61 15.86 -29.24
N PRO A 985 -17.68 15.47 -28.51
CA PRO A 985 -18.73 14.60 -29.05
C PRO A 985 -19.58 15.37 -30.09
N GLY A 986 -19.56 14.90 -31.33
CA GLY A 986 -20.37 15.42 -32.43
C GLY A 986 -21.67 14.64 -32.58
N ARG A 987 -22.76 15.34 -32.92
CA ARG A 987 -24.07 14.75 -33.17
C ARG A 987 -24.52 15.07 -34.58
N ALA A 988 -25.30 14.19 -35.20
CA ALA A 988 -25.78 14.39 -36.57
C ALA A 988 -26.70 15.62 -36.71
N ASP A 989 -27.40 16.00 -35.64
CA ASP A 989 -28.31 17.15 -35.59
C ASP A 989 -27.62 18.48 -35.25
N THR A 990 -26.31 18.45 -34.99
CA THR A 990 -25.54 19.60 -34.48
C THR A 990 -24.36 19.87 -35.41
N PRO A 991 -24.30 21.05 -36.07
CA PRO A 991 -23.15 21.41 -36.90
C PRO A 991 -21.85 21.38 -36.08
N PRO A 992 -20.73 20.88 -36.63
CA PRO A 992 -19.45 20.89 -35.92
C PRO A 992 -18.99 22.33 -35.66
N PRO A 993 -18.34 22.61 -34.52
CA PRO A 993 -17.74 23.91 -34.27
C PRO A 993 -16.70 24.26 -35.35
N ALA A 994 -16.69 25.53 -35.74
CA ALA A 994 -15.60 26.12 -36.52
C ALA A 994 -14.48 26.53 -35.55
N LEU A 995 -13.26 26.07 -35.82
CA LEU A 995 -12.09 26.27 -34.97
C LEU A 995 -11.06 27.09 -35.73
N ALA A 996 -10.58 28.18 -35.13
CA ALA A 996 -9.55 29.03 -35.70
C ALA A 996 -8.49 29.37 -34.65
N ARG A 997 -7.23 29.01 -34.91
CA ARG A 997 -6.09 29.43 -34.08
C ARG A 997 -5.75 30.88 -34.42
N LEU A 998 -5.84 31.77 -33.43
CA LEU A 998 -5.60 33.21 -33.63
C LEU A 998 -4.16 33.61 -33.31
N ALA A 999 -3.57 32.96 -32.31
CA ALA A 999 -2.19 33.15 -31.88
C ALA A 999 -1.71 31.85 -31.21
N ASP A 1000 -0.47 31.84 -30.72
CA ASP A 1000 -0.03 30.72 -29.88
C ASP A 1000 -0.84 30.65 -28.59
N GLY A 1001 -1.33 29.47 -28.22
CA GLY A 1001 -2.21 29.29 -27.06
C GLY A 1001 -3.61 29.89 -27.16
N VAL A 1002 -4.02 30.48 -28.30
CA VAL A 1002 -5.31 31.16 -28.45
C VAL A 1002 -6.19 30.51 -29.51
N LEU A 1003 -7.34 29.97 -29.08
CA LEU A 1003 -8.30 29.29 -29.95
C LEU A 1003 -9.66 30.01 -29.96
N LYS A 1004 -10.15 30.33 -31.16
CA LYS A 1004 -11.53 30.78 -31.39
C LYS A 1004 -12.39 29.59 -31.81
N ILE A 1005 -13.54 29.44 -31.15
CA ILE A 1005 -14.53 28.39 -31.36
C ILE A 1005 -15.85 29.06 -31.69
N THR A 1006 -16.40 28.81 -32.88
CA THR A 1006 -17.67 29.37 -33.32
C THR A 1006 -18.68 28.24 -33.57
N THR A 1007 -19.82 28.31 -32.91
CA THR A 1007 -20.98 27.43 -33.18
C THR A 1007 -22.12 28.26 -33.78
N ALA A 1008 -23.26 27.63 -34.06
CA ALA A 1008 -24.46 28.36 -34.48
C ALA A 1008 -25.01 29.31 -33.39
N GLU A 1009 -24.64 29.10 -32.12
CA GLU A 1009 -25.25 29.78 -30.97
C GLU A 1009 -24.28 30.66 -30.19
N GLU A 1010 -22.96 30.44 -30.33
CA GLU A 1010 -21.97 31.18 -29.56
C GLU A 1010 -20.62 31.33 -30.27
N THR A 1011 -19.87 32.35 -29.85
CA THR A 1011 -18.43 32.49 -30.15
C THR A 1011 -17.67 32.47 -28.84
N SER A 1012 -16.70 31.56 -28.73
CA SER A 1012 -15.84 31.42 -27.55
C SER A 1012 -14.37 31.60 -27.93
N TYR A 1013 -13.62 32.26 -27.06
CA TYR A 1013 -12.16 32.40 -27.12
C TYR A 1013 -11.57 31.68 -25.93
N VAL A 1014 -10.63 30.77 -26.16
CA VAL A 1014 -9.94 30.01 -25.13
C VAL A 1014 -8.46 30.36 -25.15
N PHE A 1015 -7.93 30.63 -23.97
CA PHE A 1015 -6.54 30.98 -23.73
C PHE A 1015 -5.90 29.91 -22.87
N LEU A 1016 -4.77 29.35 -23.32
CA LEU A 1016 -3.96 28.39 -22.59
C LEU A 1016 -2.49 28.74 -22.78
N ASP A 1017 -1.80 29.18 -21.73
CA ASP A 1017 -0.36 29.42 -21.75
C ASP A 1017 0.24 29.28 -20.35
N ALA A 1018 0.96 28.18 -20.09
CA ALA A 1018 1.61 27.93 -18.80
C ALA A 1018 2.57 29.05 -18.34
N ALA A 1019 3.14 29.83 -19.28
CA ALA A 1019 4.07 30.91 -18.96
C ALA A 1019 3.40 32.25 -18.61
N GLY A 1020 2.08 32.37 -18.78
CA GLY A 1020 1.35 33.59 -18.44
C GLY A 1020 1.36 34.68 -19.52
N GLY A 1021 1.34 34.32 -20.80
CA GLY A 1021 1.34 35.27 -21.91
C GLY A 1021 0.07 36.11 -22.04
N GLY A 1022 0.15 37.11 -22.93
CA GLY A 1022 -0.93 38.06 -23.20
C GLY A 1022 -1.46 37.98 -24.64
N PHE A 1023 -2.73 38.30 -24.82
CA PHE A 1023 -3.38 38.44 -26.11
C PHE A 1023 -4.25 39.71 -26.15
N ALA A 1024 -4.21 40.42 -27.27
CA ALA A 1024 -5.13 41.49 -27.58
C ALA A 1024 -5.54 41.41 -29.06
N GLY A 1025 -6.81 41.17 -29.33
CA GLY A 1025 -7.33 40.99 -30.69
C GLY A 1025 -8.81 40.63 -30.72
N GLU A 1026 -9.51 40.98 -31.81
CA GLU A 1026 -10.97 40.80 -31.95
C GLU A 1026 -11.79 41.34 -30.75
N ASP A 1027 -11.41 42.52 -30.23
CA ASP A 1027 -11.96 43.15 -29.02
C ASP A 1027 -11.75 42.37 -27.70
N VAL A 1028 -11.02 41.26 -27.72
CA VAL A 1028 -10.69 40.46 -26.54
C VAL A 1028 -9.31 40.85 -26.01
N VAL A 1029 -9.19 40.93 -24.68
CA VAL A 1029 -7.93 41.11 -23.96
C VAL A 1029 -7.76 39.97 -22.96
N PHE A 1030 -6.57 39.40 -22.90
CA PHE A 1030 -6.21 38.38 -21.91
C PHE A 1030 -4.75 38.53 -21.48
N ALA A 1031 -4.45 38.28 -20.21
CA ALA A 1031 -3.12 37.96 -19.72
C ALA A 1031 -3.24 37.03 -18.51
N GLY A 1032 -2.52 35.92 -18.50
CA GLY A 1032 -2.64 34.90 -17.45
C GLY A 1032 -2.37 33.50 -18.00
N SER A 1033 -2.56 32.45 -17.18
CA SER A 1033 -2.20 31.09 -17.60
C SER A 1033 -3.34 30.31 -18.29
N ALA A 1034 -4.59 30.66 -17.98
CA ALA A 1034 -5.76 30.18 -18.71
C ALA A 1034 -6.96 31.11 -18.55
N GLY A 1035 -7.81 31.18 -19.59
CA GLY A 1035 -9.02 31.99 -19.55
C GLY A 1035 -9.97 31.68 -20.69
N VAL A 1036 -11.21 32.17 -20.56
CA VAL A 1036 -12.25 32.01 -21.58
C VAL A 1036 -13.06 33.30 -21.72
N VAL A 1037 -13.38 33.69 -22.96
CA VAL A 1037 -14.39 34.70 -23.27
C VAL A 1037 -15.48 34.06 -24.11
N ARG A 1038 -16.73 34.03 -23.65
CA ARG A 1038 -17.88 33.45 -24.38
C ARG A 1038 -18.92 34.50 -24.68
N ILE A 1039 -19.36 34.60 -25.94
CA ILE A 1039 -20.35 35.57 -26.39
C ILE A 1039 -21.56 34.81 -26.91
N ARG A 1040 -22.72 35.07 -26.27
CA ARG A 1040 -23.99 34.44 -26.62
C ARG A 1040 -25.17 35.29 -26.14
N ASP A 1041 -26.26 35.32 -26.92
CA ASP A 1041 -27.55 35.92 -26.56
C ASP A 1041 -27.45 37.34 -25.99
N GLY A 1042 -26.62 38.19 -26.60
CA GLY A 1042 -26.43 39.58 -26.16
C GLY A 1042 -25.66 39.73 -24.85
N ARG A 1043 -24.95 38.69 -24.40
CA ARG A 1043 -24.11 38.68 -23.19
C ARG A 1043 -22.70 38.20 -23.51
N VAL A 1044 -21.74 38.63 -22.69
CA VAL A 1044 -20.39 38.10 -22.66
C VAL A 1044 -20.12 37.49 -21.29
N ARG A 1045 -19.49 36.32 -21.27
CA ARG A 1045 -18.94 35.69 -20.07
C ARG A 1045 -17.42 35.81 -20.13
N LEU A 1046 -16.83 36.35 -19.08
CA LEU A 1046 -15.39 36.52 -18.91
C LEU A 1046 -14.96 35.59 -17.77
N ALA A 1047 -14.09 34.63 -18.07
CA ALA A 1047 -13.56 33.70 -17.09
C ALA A 1047 -12.04 33.77 -17.06
N LEU A 1048 -11.50 34.07 -15.88
CA LEU A 1048 -10.08 33.86 -15.58
C LEU A 1048 -9.98 32.51 -14.88
N LEU A 1049 -9.39 31.52 -15.54
CA LEU A 1049 -9.34 30.15 -15.03
C LEU A 1049 -7.99 29.84 -14.39
N GLY A 1050 -6.91 30.38 -14.95
CA GLY A 1050 -5.56 30.33 -14.39
C GLY A 1050 -5.18 31.71 -13.87
N ALA A 1051 -5.28 31.90 -12.56
CA ALA A 1051 -5.00 33.15 -11.86
C ALA A 1051 -3.58 33.17 -11.26
N PRO A 1052 -3.01 34.35 -10.94
CA PRO A 1052 -3.54 35.69 -11.19
C PRO A 1052 -3.54 36.08 -12.69
N GLY A 1053 -4.33 37.09 -13.06
CA GLY A 1053 -4.39 37.59 -14.44
C GLY A 1053 -5.55 38.53 -14.72
N ARG A 1054 -5.79 38.81 -16.00
CA ARG A 1054 -6.90 39.65 -16.48
C ARG A 1054 -7.54 39.10 -17.76
N VAL A 1055 -8.84 39.32 -17.90
CA VAL A 1055 -9.63 38.92 -19.07
C VAL A 1055 -10.67 40.00 -19.37
N GLY A 1056 -10.90 40.31 -20.65
CA GLY A 1056 -11.80 41.39 -21.03
C GLY A 1056 -12.35 41.31 -22.44
N TYR A 1057 -13.44 42.04 -22.67
CA TYR A 1057 -14.09 42.16 -23.98
C TYR A 1057 -14.60 43.59 -24.21
N LYS A 1058 -14.33 44.15 -25.40
CA LYS A 1058 -14.71 45.52 -25.80
C LYS A 1058 -14.35 46.58 -24.76
N GLY A 1059 -13.13 46.49 -24.22
CA GLY A 1059 -12.60 47.44 -23.24
C GLY A 1059 -13.09 47.25 -21.80
N HIS A 1060 -14.06 46.37 -21.55
CA HIS A 1060 -14.45 45.96 -20.20
C HIS A 1060 -13.52 44.83 -19.74
N ILE A 1061 -12.53 45.17 -18.92
CA ILE A 1061 -11.45 44.26 -18.48
C ILE A 1061 -11.65 43.98 -17.00
N ILE A 1062 -11.54 42.72 -16.61
CA ILE A 1062 -11.57 42.30 -15.21
C ILE A 1062 -10.21 41.71 -14.86
N GLU A 1063 -9.60 42.19 -13.77
CA GLU A 1063 -8.33 41.71 -13.22
C GLU A 1063 -8.56 41.04 -11.88
N GLY A 1064 -7.97 39.86 -11.66
CA GLY A 1064 -8.23 39.04 -10.47
C GLY A 1064 -7.02 38.24 -9.99
N GLY A 1065 -6.93 38.08 -8.67
CA GLY A 1065 -5.90 37.26 -8.02
C GLY A 1065 -6.29 35.80 -7.83
N ILE A 1066 -7.56 35.45 -8.05
CA ILE A 1066 -8.09 34.10 -7.98
C ILE A 1066 -8.97 33.81 -9.20
N PRO A 1067 -9.22 32.53 -9.54
CA PRO A 1067 -10.11 32.19 -10.64
C PRO A 1067 -11.53 32.73 -10.43
N PHE A 1068 -12.16 33.22 -11.50
CA PHE A 1068 -13.54 33.72 -11.48
C PHE A 1068 -14.24 33.54 -12.83
N GLU A 1069 -15.57 33.59 -12.82
CA GLU A 1069 -16.39 33.70 -14.02
C GLU A 1069 -17.47 34.78 -13.82
N GLN A 1070 -17.52 35.78 -14.70
CA GLN A 1070 -18.47 36.88 -14.65
C GLN A 1070 -19.25 37.00 -15.96
N THR A 1071 -20.57 37.20 -15.85
CA THR A 1071 -21.45 37.45 -17.01
C THR A 1071 -21.86 38.92 -17.05
N VAL A 1072 -21.71 39.57 -18.21
CA VAL A 1072 -22.08 40.97 -18.44
C VAL A 1072 -22.94 41.08 -19.70
N SER A 1073 -23.98 41.92 -19.70
CA SER A 1073 -24.74 42.20 -20.93
C SER A 1073 -23.91 43.05 -21.88
N LEU A 1074 -24.01 42.81 -23.19
CA LEU A 1074 -23.27 43.61 -24.18
C LEU A 1074 -23.63 45.10 -24.13
N SER A 1075 -24.88 45.43 -23.75
CA SER A 1075 -25.34 46.81 -23.52
C SER A 1075 -24.82 47.44 -22.23
N GLY A 1076 -24.29 46.64 -21.30
CA GLY A 1076 -23.78 47.08 -20.01
C GLY A 1076 -22.26 47.01 -19.90
N LEU A 1077 -21.55 46.91 -21.02
CA LEU A 1077 -20.09 46.92 -21.03
C LEU A 1077 -19.58 48.34 -20.77
N GLU A 1078 -18.85 48.49 -19.68
CA GLU A 1078 -18.19 49.75 -19.31
C GLU A 1078 -16.69 49.62 -19.55
N ALA A 1079 -16.14 50.49 -20.41
CA ALA A 1079 -14.72 50.53 -20.69
C ALA A 1079 -13.93 50.90 -19.42
N GLY A 1080 -12.93 50.09 -19.09
CA GLY A 1080 -12.14 50.25 -17.87
C GLY A 1080 -11.60 48.92 -17.36
N VAL A 1081 -10.69 49.00 -16.40
CA VAL A 1081 -10.21 47.83 -15.65
C VAL A 1081 -10.98 47.78 -14.33
N HIS A 1082 -11.65 46.66 -14.10
CA HIS A 1082 -12.47 46.38 -12.93
C HIS A 1082 -11.75 45.31 -12.10
N ALA A 1083 -11.72 45.47 -10.78
CA ALA A 1083 -11.13 44.47 -9.90
C ALA A 1083 -12.13 43.37 -9.57
N ALA A 1084 -11.73 42.12 -9.74
CA ALA A 1084 -12.36 40.95 -9.14
C ALA A 1084 -11.80 40.71 -7.73
N PRO A 1085 -12.43 39.83 -6.92
CA PRO A 1085 -11.87 39.43 -5.63
C PRO A 1085 -10.43 38.91 -5.77
N SER A 1086 -9.58 39.25 -4.80
CA SER A 1086 -8.29 38.61 -4.58
C SER A 1086 -8.33 37.90 -3.23
N ALA A 1087 -7.63 36.76 -3.13
CA ALA A 1087 -7.34 36.16 -1.84
C ALA A 1087 -6.11 36.85 -1.23
N ALA A 1088 -6.07 36.95 0.09
CA ALA A 1088 -4.84 37.35 0.78
C ALA A 1088 -3.75 36.29 0.51
N GLY A 1089 -2.58 36.73 0.07
CA GLY A 1089 -1.38 35.88 0.00
C GLY A 1089 -0.72 35.73 1.37
N LEU A 1090 0.40 35.01 1.40
CA LEU A 1090 1.29 35.04 2.57
C LEU A 1090 2.11 36.34 2.53
N THR A 1091 2.42 36.88 3.70
CA THR A 1091 3.33 38.03 3.80
C THR A 1091 4.77 37.55 3.90
N TYR A 1092 5.65 38.13 3.09
CA TYR A 1092 7.10 37.91 3.18
C TYR A 1092 7.81 39.24 3.39
N GLU A 1093 8.67 39.30 4.39
CA GLU A 1093 9.56 40.45 4.66
C GLU A 1093 10.99 40.04 4.30
N ALA A 1094 11.60 40.77 3.37
CA ALA A 1094 12.98 40.56 2.95
C ALA A 1094 13.98 41.03 4.02
N LEU A 1095 15.23 40.56 3.95
CA LEU A 1095 16.28 41.01 4.85
C LEU A 1095 16.54 42.51 4.67
N ASP A 1096 16.63 43.24 5.79
CA ASP A 1096 17.00 44.65 5.83
C ASP A 1096 18.53 44.82 5.75
N VAL A 1097 19.12 44.39 4.63
CA VAL A 1097 20.55 44.53 4.31
C VAL A 1097 20.74 44.92 2.85
N GLU A 1098 21.95 45.34 2.48
CA GLU A 1098 22.27 45.66 1.09
C GLU A 1098 22.09 44.43 0.18
N SER A 1099 21.31 44.60 -0.89
CA SER A 1099 21.04 43.56 -1.89
C SER A 1099 21.50 43.99 -3.28
N ALA A 1100 22.08 43.05 -4.04
CA ALA A 1100 22.52 43.25 -5.41
C ALA A 1100 21.56 42.56 -6.39
N GLU A 1101 21.24 43.20 -7.52
CA GLU A 1101 20.50 42.54 -8.60
C GLU A 1101 21.43 41.57 -9.35
N VAL A 1102 21.05 40.29 -9.42
CA VAL A 1102 21.83 39.23 -10.08
C VAL A 1102 21.44 39.11 -11.56
N VAL A 1103 20.12 39.13 -11.80
CA VAL A 1103 19.48 39.25 -13.12
C VAL A 1103 18.21 40.10 -12.93
N PRO A 1104 17.66 40.72 -13.98
CA PRO A 1104 16.45 41.54 -13.85
C PRO A 1104 15.32 40.81 -13.11
N GLY A 1105 14.87 41.38 -11.99
CA GLY A 1105 13.81 40.79 -11.15
C GLY A 1105 14.28 39.73 -10.14
N LEU A 1106 15.58 39.50 -9.98
CA LEU A 1106 16.17 38.66 -8.93
C LEU A 1106 17.26 39.41 -8.18
N ARG A 1107 17.07 39.62 -6.88
CA ARG A 1107 18.06 40.27 -5.99
C ARG A 1107 18.64 39.27 -5.00
N LYS A 1108 19.93 39.38 -4.72
CA LYS A 1108 20.67 38.59 -3.73
C LYS A 1108 21.12 39.48 -2.58
N ALA A 1109 20.86 39.06 -1.35
CA ALA A 1109 21.29 39.68 -0.10
C ALA A 1109 22.09 38.67 0.72
N VAL A 1110 23.12 39.13 1.44
CA VAL A 1110 23.96 38.27 2.31
C VAL A 1110 24.11 38.91 3.68
N GLN A 1111 23.78 38.17 4.74
CA GLN A 1111 23.94 38.60 6.13
C GLN A 1111 24.58 37.46 6.94
N GLY A 1112 25.89 37.55 7.20
CA GLY A 1112 26.63 36.44 7.83
C GLY A 1112 26.59 35.19 6.96
N ASP A 1113 26.16 34.06 7.53
CA ASP A 1113 26.02 32.77 6.82
C ASP A 1113 24.64 32.59 6.16
N VAL A 1114 23.80 33.63 6.14
CA VAL A 1114 22.48 33.62 5.50
C VAL A 1114 22.56 34.30 4.15
N THR A 1115 22.12 33.61 3.10
CA THR A 1115 21.96 34.17 1.75
C THR A 1115 20.50 34.15 1.35
N GLU A 1116 19.95 35.31 0.98
CA GLU A 1116 18.56 35.47 0.52
C GLU A 1116 18.53 35.85 -0.97
N TYR A 1117 17.61 35.23 -1.69
CA TYR A 1117 17.22 35.59 -3.05
C TYR A 1117 15.76 36.05 -3.05
N VAL A 1118 15.48 37.27 -3.50
CA VAL A 1118 14.12 37.84 -3.63
C VAL A 1118 13.77 38.02 -5.09
N ILE A 1119 12.57 37.55 -5.46
CA ILE A 1119 12.08 37.47 -6.83
C ILE A 1119 10.90 38.44 -7.00
N THR A 1120 11.01 39.39 -7.93
CA THR A 1120 10.01 40.44 -8.19
C THR A 1120 9.84 40.71 -9.68
N GLY A 1121 9.72 39.65 -10.48
CA GLY A 1121 9.58 39.73 -11.93
C GLY A 1121 8.15 39.98 -12.39
N ALA A 1122 7.96 40.79 -13.44
CA ALA A 1122 6.68 40.90 -14.15
C ALA A 1122 6.36 39.67 -15.02
N SER A 1123 7.37 38.81 -15.24
CA SER A 1123 7.28 37.51 -15.92
C SER A 1123 8.23 36.54 -15.21
N PRO A 1124 8.10 35.22 -15.39
CA PRO A 1124 8.96 34.25 -14.71
C PRO A 1124 10.46 34.52 -14.97
N VAL A 1125 11.19 34.79 -13.89
CA VAL A 1125 12.65 34.91 -13.90
C VAL A 1125 13.24 33.51 -13.98
N ARG A 1126 14.19 33.27 -14.90
CA ARG A 1126 14.94 32.03 -15.01
C ARG A 1126 16.41 32.27 -14.70
N PHE A 1127 16.92 31.61 -13.67
CA PHE A 1127 18.30 31.74 -13.22
C PHE A 1127 18.85 30.40 -12.73
N ALA A 1128 20.12 30.12 -13.03
CA ALA A 1128 20.87 29.02 -12.47
C ALA A 1128 22.30 29.51 -12.17
N GLY A 1129 22.72 29.46 -10.91
CA GLY A 1129 24.03 29.95 -10.48
C GLY A 1129 24.20 29.86 -8.97
N ASP A 1130 25.45 29.76 -8.49
CA ASP A 1130 25.78 29.59 -7.06
C ASP A 1130 25.06 28.39 -6.38
N GLY A 1131 24.73 27.35 -7.14
CA GLY A 1131 23.96 26.20 -6.65
C GLY A 1131 22.47 26.49 -6.41
N VAL A 1132 21.95 27.63 -6.88
CA VAL A 1132 20.53 28.01 -6.81
C VAL A 1132 19.91 27.97 -8.22
N GLU A 1133 18.72 27.41 -8.33
CA GLU A 1133 17.88 27.51 -9.53
C GLU A 1133 16.56 28.20 -9.20
N VAL A 1134 16.15 29.11 -10.08
CA VAL A 1134 14.90 29.87 -9.97
C VAL A 1134 14.16 29.81 -11.30
N GLU A 1135 12.90 29.41 -11.26
CA GLU A 1135 11.89 29.66 -12.29
C GLU A 1135 10.60 30.12 -11.59
N ALA A 1136 10.42 31.43 -11.45
CA ALA A 1136 9.27 32.02 -10.75
C ALA A 1136 9.10 33.51 -11.11
N ALA A 1137 7.86 34.02 -11.05
CA ALA A 1137 7.60 35.47 -11.21
C ALA A 1137 7.72 36.24 -9.89
N GLY A 1138 7.47 35.58 -8.75
CA GLY A 1138 7.59 36.18 -7.42
C GLY A 1138 7.88 35.12 -6.36
N GLY A 1139 8.45 35.55 -5.24
CA GLY A 1139 8.81 34.68 -4.12
C GLY A 1139 10.18 34.98 -3.53
N ALA A 1140 10.64 34.10 -2.66
CA ALA A 1140 11.95 34.18 -2.05
C ALA A 1140 12.53 32.80 -1.76
N LEU A 1141 13.86 32.74 -1.69
CA LEU A 1141 14.63 31.57 -1.28
C LEU A 1141 15.72 32.02 -0.31
N VAL A 1142 15.80 31.40 0.86
CA VAL A 1142 16.79 31.71 1.90
C VAL A 1142 17.61 30.47 2.23
N VAL A 1143 18.93 30.55 2.04
CA VAL A 1143 19.89 29.50 2.40
C VAL A 1143 20.57 29.89 3.70
N SER A 1144 20.58 28.99 4.69
CA SER A 1144 21.20 29.21 6.00
C SER A 1144 21.76 27.90 6.57
N PRO A 1145 22.59 27.94 7.63
CA PRO A 1145 23.01 26.73 8.35
C PRO A 1145 21.86 25.94 8.99
N ALA A 1146 20.71 26.59 9.22
CA ALA A 1146 19.52 25.94 9.79
C ALA A 1146 18.68 25.18 8.74
N GLY A 1147 18.97 25.37 7.44
CA GLY A 1147 18.20 24.80 6.34
C GLY A 1147 17.92 25.81 5.23
N VAL A 1148 17.12 25.37 4.26
CA VAL A 1148 16.69 26.18 3.11
C VAL A 1148 15.20 26.50 3.21
N ARG A 1149 14.83 27.78 3.18
CA ARG A 1149 13.44 28.24 3.20
C ARG A 1149 13.02 28.70 1.81
N PHE A 1150 11.88 28.21 1.34
CA PHE A 1150 11.27 28.59 0.07
C PHE A 1150 9.92 29.25 0.32
N VAL A 1151 9.71 30.42 -0.25
CA VAL A 1151 8.49 31.21 -0.06
C VAL A 1151 7.89 31.57 -1.42
N ALA A 1152 6.62 31.24 -1.61
CA ALA A 1152 5.79 31.73 -2.69
C ALA A 1152 4.58 32.42 -2.05
N PRO A 1153 4.56 33.76 -1.94
CA PRO A 1153 3.48 34.46 -1.24
C PRO A 1153 2.16 34.49 -2.01
N ASP A 1154 2.26 34.41 -3.34
CA ASP A 1154 1.13 34.52 -4.27
C ASP A 1154 0.86 33.20 -5.00
N ARG A 1155 -0.27 33.13 -5.72
CA ARG A 1155 -0.73 31.97 -6.51
C ARG A 1155 0.05 31.70 -7.82
N GLY A 1156 1.34 32.06 -7.86
CA GLY A 1156 2.19 31.84 -9.02
C GLY A 1156 2.81 30.44 -9.06
N TYR A 1157 3.08 29.94 -10.26
CA TYR A 1157 3.97 28.79 -10.45
C TYR A 1157 5.39 29.17 -10.04
N VAL A 1158 6.02 28.30 -9.28
CA VAL A 1158 7.42 28.40 -8.88
C VAL A 1158 8.11 27.05 -9.01
N ARG A 1159 9.37 27.07 -9.43
CA ARG A 1159 10.33 25.98 -9.29
C ARG A 1159 11.61 26.59 -8.73
N LEU A 1160 11.90 26.27 -7.47
CA LEU A 1160 13.00 26.84 -6.71
C LEU A 1160 13.86 25.70 -6.15
N SER A 1161 15.18 25.82 -6.23
CA SER A 1161 16.10 24.87 -5.61
C SER A 1161 17.37 25.55 -5.10
N ALA A 1162 17.98 24.95 -4.08
CA ALA A 1162 19.32 25.28 -3.60
C ALA A 1162 20.05 23.98 -3.22
N GLY A 1163 21.15 23.69 -3.91
CA GLY A 1163 21.86 22.42 -3.78
C GLY A 1163 20.95 21.24 -4.10
N ALA A 1164 20.86 20.29 -3.17
CA ALA A 1164 20.06 19.07 -3.33
C ALA A 1164 18.58 19.23 -2.94
N VAL A 1165 18.16 20.40 -2.41
CA VAL A 1165 16.78 20.63 -1.97
C VAL A 1165 16.02 21.62 -2.85
N GLY A 1166 14.70 21.44 -2.96
CA GLY A 1166 13.86 22.27 -3.83
C GLY A 1166 12.36 21.98 -3.71
N VAL A 1167 11.57 22.93 -4.20
CA VAL A 1167 10.11 22.85 -4.33
C VAL A 1167 9.66 23.29 -5.73
N ARG A 1168 8.67 22.57 -6.28
CA ARG A 1168 8.00 22.84 -7.55
C ARG A 1168 6.48 22.78 -7.32
N GLY A 1169 5.77 23.83 -7.71
CA GLY A 1169 4.33 23.91 -7.51
C GLY A 1169 3.80 25.32 -7.66
N THR A 1170 2.60 25.57 -7.13
CA THR A 1170 1.98 26.89 -7.07
C THR A 1170 1.81 27.34 -5.62
N GLY A 1171 2.07 28.61 -5.35
CA GLY A 1171 1.82 29.20 -4.04
C GLY A 1171 0.32 29.42 -3.74
N PRO A 1172 -0.04 29.93 -2.55
CA PRO A 1172 0.88 30.39 -1.51
C PRO A 1172 1.47 29.26 -0.65
N PHE A 1173 2.77 29.33 -0.37
CA PHE A 1173 3.43 28.50 0.63
C PHE A 1173 4.67 29.18 1.23
N ASP A 1174 5.05 28.74 2.43
CA ASP A 1174 6.30 29.08 3.12
C ASP A 1174 6.81 27.80 3.79
N LEU A 1175 7.86 27.20 3.23
CA LEU A 1175 8.37 25.89 3.59
C LEU A 1175 9.85 25.95 3.94
N VAL A 1176 10.25 25.29 5.04
CA VAL A 1176 11.63 25.14 5.48
C VAL A 1176 12.06 23.68 5.31
N PHE A 1177 13.20 23.48 4.67
CA PHE A 1177 13.83 22.19 4.41
C PHE A 1177 15.06 22.03 5.29
N THR A 1178 15.13 20.92 5.99
CA THR A 1178 16.27 20.45 6.79
C THR A 1178 16.65 19.05 6.33
N ASP A 1179 17.78 18.51 6.81
CA ASP A 1179 18.14 17.11 6.54
C ASP A 1179 17.08 16.14 7.08
N THR A 1180 16.40 16.50 8.17
CA THR A 1180 15.45 15.64 8.88
C THR A 1180 14.00 15.80 8.43
N GLY A 1181 13.68 16.80 7.59
CA GLY A 1181 12.31 17.02 7.17
C GLY A 1181 11.99 18.36 6.51
N ILE A 1182 10.71 18.50 6.20
CA ILE A 1182 10.09 19.70 5.61
C ILE A 1182 9.02 20.17 6.58
N GLU A 1183 8.94 21.45 6.91
CA GLU A 1183 7.81 22.00 7.65
C GLU A 1183 7.42 23.38 7.16
N GLY A 1184 6.16 23.79 7.35
CA GLY A 1184 5.75 25.13 7.00
C GLY A 1184 4.25 25.32 6.90
N THR A 1185 3.85 26.37 6.16
CA THR A 1185 2.46 26.73 5.92
C THR A 1185 2.16 26.68 4.43
N VAL A 1186 0.99 26.16 4.09
CA VAL A 1186 0.39 26.27 2.75
C VAL A 1186 -0.97 26.96 2.88
N ASP A 1187 -1.37 27.71 1.87
CA ASP A 1187 -2.70 28.31 1.79
C ASP A 1187 -3.24 28.15 0.36
N GLY A 1188 -4.52 28.42 0.13
CA GLY A 1188 -5.11 28.53 -1.19
C GLY A 1188 -6.06 27.39 -1.55
N ASP A 1189 -6.03 26.96 -2.80
CA ASP A 1189 -6.84 25.88 -3.34
C ASP A 1189 -6.19 24.51 -3.16
N THR A 1190 -7.00 23.47 -3.30
CA THR A 1190 -6.52 22.09 -3.35
C THR A 1190 -5.52 21.97 -4.51
N ARG A 1191 -4.38 21.31 -4.28
CA ARG A 1191 -3.33 21.11 -5.30
C ARG A 1191 -2.29 20.12 -4.80
N THR A 1192 -1.18 19.99 -5.54
CA THR A 1192 -0.01 19.23 -5.10
C THR A 1192 1.24 20.10 -5.14
N LEU A 1193 2.10 19.94 -4.14
CA LEU A 1193 3.47 20.44 -4.15
C LEU A 1193 4.43 19.27 -4.37
N VAL A 1194 5.39 19.43 -5.27
CA VAL A 1194 6.46 18.45 -5.49
C VAL A 1194 7.75 19.00 -4.88
N CYS A 1195 8.41 18.18 -4.09
CA CYS A 1195 9.58 18.53 -3.31
C CYS A 1195 10.71 17.55 -3.59
N THR A 1196 11.93 17.96 -3.28
CA THR A 1196 13.06 17.04 -3.11
C THR A 1196 12.91 16.22 -1.83
N TRP A 1197 13.53 15.04 -1.80
CA TRP A 1197 13.52 14.16 -0.63
C TRP A 1197 14.68 14.50 0.34
N PRO A 1198 14.41 14.91 1.58
CA PRO A 1198 15.45 15.17 2.59
C PRO A 1198 16.37 13.98 2.84
N ALA A 1199 17.69 14.22 2.97
CA ALA A 1199 18.69 13.16 3.04
C ALA A 1199 18.60 12.28 4.31
N GLY A 1200 18.15 12.85 5.42
CA GLY A 1200 17.96 12.15 6.69
C GLY A 1200 16.65 11.37 6.80
N ILE A 1201 15.77 11.44 5.79
CA ILE A 1201 14.53 10.66 5.75
C ILE A 1201 14.75 9.37 4.95
N VAL A 1202 14.63 8.23 5.63
CA VAL A 1202 14.55 6.91 5.00
C VAL A 1202 13.18 6.74 4.34
N ARG A 1203 12.09 7.01 5.07
CA ARG A 1203 10.72 6.91 4.54
C ARG A 1203 9.86 8.10 4.99
N PRO A 1204 9.19 8.82 4.08
CA PRO A 1204 8.52 10.08 4.41
C PRO A 1204 7.11 9.85 4.96
N MET A 1205 6.82 10.38 6.15
CA MET A 1205 5.47 10.52 6.70
C MET A 1205 5.02 11.97 6.51
N TYR A 1206 3.86 12.18 5.89
CA TYR A 1206 3.28 13.51 5.69
C TYR A 1206 2.15 13.79 6.69
N ARG A 1207 2.16 14.99 7.26
CA ARG A 1207 1.08 15.51 8.10
C ARG A 1207 0.56 16.84 7.56
N MET A 1208 -0.75 16.98 7.59
CA MET A 1208 -1.47 18.24 7.35
C MET A 1208 -2.34 18.50 8.57
N ASP A 1209 -2.10 19.62 9.26
CA ASP A 1209 -2.73 19.98 10.54
C ASP A 1209 -2.62 18.88 11.62
N GLY A 1210 -1.45 18.22 11.68
CA GLY A 1210 -1.17 17.13 12.60
C GLY A 1210 -1.80 15.79 12.20
N VAL A 1211 -2.63 15.76 11.16
CA VAL A 1211 -3.27 14.53 10.65
C VAL A 1211 -2.36 13.84 9.64
N ARG A 1212 -2.17 12.52 9.80
CA ARG A 1212 -1.36 11.70 8.90
C ARG A 1212 -2.04 11.45 7.56
N TRP A 1213 -1.27 11.60 6.49
CA TRP A 1213 -1.65 11.34 5.09
C TRP A 1213 -0.50 10.72 4.31
N TYR A 1214 -0.84 10.07 3.20
CA TYR A 1214 0.14 9.50 2.29
C TYR A 1214 0.90 10.61 1.55
N ALA A 1215 2.22 10.55 1.58
CA ALA A 1215 3.09 11.31 0.68
C ALA A 1215 3.45 10.43 -0.51
N GLY A 1216 3.40 10.98 -1.73
CA GLY A 1216 3.91 10.28 -2.90
C GLY A 1216 5.43 10.34 -2.94
N PHE A 1217 6.12 9.22 -3.13
CA PHE A 1217 7.58 9.22 -3.24
C PHE A 1217 8.07 8.18 -4.25
N ALA A 1218 9.26 8.44 -4.82
CA ALA A 1218 9.85 7.60 -5.86
C ALA A 1218 10.22 6.19 -5.35
N ASP A 1219 10.19 5.18 -6.24
CA ASP A 1219 10.65 3.80 -5.94
C ASP A 1219 12.17 3.64 -6.16
N ASN A 1220 12.79 2.62 -5.56
CA ASN A 1220 14.26 2.44 -5.43
C ASN A 1220 15.08 2.75 -6.70
N ALA A 1221 14.66 2.27 -7.88
CA ALA A 1221 15.40 2.47 -9.13
C ALA A 1221 15.41 3.94 -9.61
N CYS A 1222 14.54 4.78 -9.05
CA CYS A 1222 14.30 6.15 -9.46
C CYS A 1222 14.82 7.17 -8.43
N ILE A 1223 15.43 6.70 -7.33
CA ILE A 1223 15.82 7.53 -6.19
C ILE A 1223 17.31 7.87 -6.25
N SER A 1224 17.62 9.17 -6.29
CA SER A 1224 19.01 9.65 -6.13
C SER A 1224 19.13 10.50 -4.87
N LYS A 1225 18.94 9.87 -3.70
CA LYS A 1225 19.17 10.53 -2.41
C LYS A 1225 20.61 11.04 -2.34
N GLY A 1226 20.77 12.29 -1.91
CA GLY A 1226 22.09 12.92 -1.78
C GLY A 1226 22.79 13.22 -3.11
N ALA A 1227 22.08 13.19 -4.24
CA ALA A 1227 22.64 13.63 -5.53
C ALA A 1227 22.95 15.14 -5.50
N ALA A 1228 23.97 15.54 -6.27
CA ALA A 1228 24.38 16.95 -6.39
C ALA A 1228 23.32 17.82 -7.08
N ALA A 1229 22.47 17.23 -7.93
CA ALA A 1229 21.36 17.90 -8.60
C ALA A 1229 20.03 17.60 -7.87
N PRO A 1230 19.15 18.60 -7.71
CA PRO A 1230 17.88 18.42 -7.03
C PRO A 1230 16.98 17.47 -7.83
N GLN A 1231 16.42 16.47 -7.15
CA GLN A 1231 15.44 15.56 -7.72
C GLN A 1231 14.11 15.66 -6.99
N PHE A 1232 13.06 16.06 -7.70
CA PHE A 1232 11.70 16.22 -7.20
C PHE A 1232 11.01 14.86 -6.99
N SER A 1233 11.48 14.10 -6.01
CA SER A 1233 11.11 12.71 -5.75
C SER A 1233 10.12 12.50 -4.58
N LEU A 1234 9.47 13.59 -4.14
CA LEU A 1234 8.45 13.59 -3.09
C LEU A 1234 7.27 14.50 -3.50
N ALA A 1235 6.03 14.11 -3.28
CA ALA A 1235 4.82 14.88 -3.60
C ALA A 1235 3.84 14.90 -2.42
N LEU A 1236 3.28 16.09 -2.15
CA LEU A 1236 2.40 16.37 -1.03
C LEU A 1236 1.08 16.94 -1.53
N GLY A 1237 -0.03 16.25 -1.29
CA GLY A 1237 -1.35 16.79 -1.55
C GLY A 1237 -1.72 17.85 -0.52
N VAL A 1238 -2.36 18.93 -0.94
CA VAL A 1238 -2.91 19.94 -0.04
C VAL A 1238 -4.38 20.16 -0.38
N THR A 1239 -5.22 20.36 0.63
CA THR A 1239 -6.62 20.74 0.46
C THR A 1239 -6.78 22.25 0.46
N ALA A 1240 -7.93 22.73 0.00
CA ALA A 1240 -8.25 24.15 0.03
C ALA A 1240 -8.32 24.67 1.48
N GLY A 1241 -7.72 25.84 1.71
CA GLY A 1241 -7.59 26.46 3.02
C GLY A 1241 -6.13 26.62 3.44
N ARG A 1242 -5.95 27.21 4.62
CA ARG A 1242 -4.65 27.40 5.25
C ARG A 1242 -4.33 26.24 6.17
N HIS A 1243 -3.19 25.59 5.94
CA HIS A 1243 -2.78 24.38 6.64
C HIS A 1243 -1.32 24.46 7.10
N ARG A 1244 -1.01 23.85 8.24
CA ARG A 1244 0.38 23.51 8.61
C ARG A 1244 0.74 22.17 8.00
N VAL A 1245 1.89 22.11 7.34
CA VAL A 1245 2.41 20.88 6.71
C VAL A 1245 3.73 20.45 7.33
N GLU A 1246 3.93 19.15 7.42
CA GLU A 1246 5.17 18.54 7.94
C GLU A 1246 5.46 17.24 7.18
N VAL A 1247 6.72 17.04 6.80
CA VAL A 1247 7.27 15.77 6.33
C VAL A 1247 8.40 15.37 7.26
N SER A 1248 8.30 14.19 7.86
CA SER A 1248 9.28 13.62 8.78
C SER A 1248 9.61 12.17 8.43
N GLU A 1249 10.55 11.57 9.16
CA GLU A 1249 10.73 10.12 9.16
C GLU A 1249 9.44 9.38 9.56
N TRP A 1250 9.27 8.16 9.06
CA TRP A 1250 8.06 7.37 9.21
C TRP A 1250 7.85 6.91 10.65
N GLY A 1251 6.67 7.24 11.20
CA GLY A 1251 6.25 6.79 12.53
C GLY A 1251 5.46 5.49 12.47
N TYR A 1252 5.93 4.45 13.15
CA TYR A 1252 5.26 3.14 13.26
C TYR A 1252 4.39 3.04 14.52
N PRO A 1253 3.28 2.27 14.48
CA PRO A 1253 2.46 2.02 15.65
C PRO A 1253 3.19 1.12 16.64
N VAL A 1254 2.88 1.28 17.94
CA VAL A 1254 3.38 0.38 18.98
C VAL A 1254 2.84 -1.05 18.73
N PRO A 1255 3.66 -2.11 18.92
CA PRO A 1255 3.19 -3.49 18.81
C PRO A 1255 1.95 -3.77 19.67
N PRO A 1256 1.17 -4.80 19.33
CA PRO A 1256 -0.06 -5.11 20.06
C PRO A 1256 0.21 -5.42 21.54
N PRO A 1257 -0.73 -5.07 22.42
CA PRO A 1257 -0.61 -5.34 23.84
C PRO A 1257 -0.66 -6.85 24.07
N VAL A 1258 0.30 -7.33 24.85
CA VAL A 1258 0.34 -8.72 25.27
C VAL A 1258 -0.38 -8.90 26.62
N PRO A 1259 -1.06 -10.05 26.86
CA PRO A 1259 -1.51 -10.40 28.20
C PRO A 1259 -0.33 -10.39 29.16
N ALA A 1260 -0.59 -10.01 30.41
CA ALA A 1260 0.44 -10.17 31.43
C ALA A 1260 0.70 -11.66 31.64
N VAL A 1261 1.98 -12.05 31.65
CA VAL A 1261 2.38 -13.41 32.03
C VAL A 1261 1.78 -13.71 33.40
N HIS A 1262 1.05 -14.83 33.50
CA HIS A 1262 0.45 -15.25 34.77
C HIS A 1262 1.50 -15.29 35.88
N THR A 1263 1.19 -14.59 36.96
CA THR A 1263 2.03 -14.53 38.15
C THR A 1263 1.42 -15.42 39.23
N LEU A 1264 2.24 -16.32 39.77
CA LEU A 1264 1.87 -17.20 40.87
C LEU A 1264 2.34 -16.55 42.18
N SER A 1265 1.39 -16.23 43.05
CA SER A 1265 1.69 -15.84 44.42
C SER A 1265 2.19 -17.07 45.19
N LEU A 1266 3.41 -16.98 45.72
CA LEU A 1266 3.87 -17.94 46.72
C LEU A 1266 3.09 -17.62 48.01
N GLY A 1267 2.07 -18.41 48.32
CA GLY A 1267 1.33 -18.27 49.57
C GLY A 1267 2.29 -18.22 50.77
N THR A 1268 1.92 -17.49 51.82
CA THR A 1268 2.63 -17.59 53.10
C THR A 1268 2.51 -19.05 53.57
N PRO A 1269 3.61 -19.67 54.05
CA PRO A 1269 3.76 -21.12 54.15
C PRO A 1269 2.61 -21.88 54.83
#